data_AF-A0A0J1G477-F1
#
_entry.id   AF-A0A0J1G477-F1
#
_cell.length_a   1.000
_cell.length_b   1.000
_cell.length_c   1.000
_cell.angle_alpha   90.00
_cell.angle_beta   90.00
_cell.angle_gamma   90.00
#
_symmetry.space_group_name_H-M   'P 1'
#
loop_
_entity.id
_entity.type
_entity.pdbx_description
1 polymer ?
#
loop_
_entity_poly.entity_id
_entity_poly.type
_entity_poly.pdbx_seq_one_letter_code
_entity_poly.pdbx_strand_id
1 'polypeptide(L)'
;MKQKETKKIMALTLAAAMTFSALPVEYANAKEADPVPKTPLIQFDMETLDGSSLTNLANGEAVEVTGNPQLEKGKEGENALRLDGDTYIDLGTSFQPEKDYTLMGWIKQDPGAADGQAFVSRSYSSVIDDQLGVMLKNGTVIHEVSFKKGNGNTDYQAISSPADAPQGRWNHIAVIRSGPEVDIYINGVLSQSQGSLSDEPFAENSKNMYVGRDCDKSGTPYTQHAYRGLMDDLRLYDTALDQEEITEIYEACRNGFIVEEVSNGRLVLKLDKEPQSAPDISDFTVEFKEGDKYLPNSLKSCDYDHDTQQVTLTFDELENHTQGDKIFSISITYQDDMLTEQLTVAPAGDNQVPEAVTGGVINLSTKLGNEPHVKGMLEVNYEFNDPDGDSEGDTKYQWYASDTIDGEYVPIEGIRTRTVILLDQYVGKYLKCEVTPADCYGNVGEPRMSEPAEAPVQATKGNPLTDWMYESGYGVSHHFLSNYFNLPHVYSSPEEKWDRNSMTWDEFVGQFDAEAYAKEIHDTGAKFVILTVGQNSGSYCAPNLVYDQYMREAGLLGEGEANPKTVSMENDLPMRIADALEKYDINLILYLPSNPPHSASWDETGTPNGYGYFSDYLVTKKVFDYTPGTDGIPNQRSRKVLSEMVEWWSLHYGEKISGWWFDGCYPWGILQSQMDMSLEYNLSTLANAAKAGNPYSIVTFNQGLDVGWAFNKSNPYQDYTAGESQGLDTFPVKGRWAKDSTDCQNFMFGPIGNRDNWSAGWGCSGTSRTEEFMINAIKNGMGNDYAMGFDTKVNIFGHLDPDQYQQLVAVKDAIRGGDEIPADLIQLQSLYDAVLQMNMDIYTEDSAAALNEAMGIAYAVLQKENPTKSEAADAKSRLLVAMAGLERIETEPEPITDKSLAKALYSAYGKLDLSGYTEESAAAFADTLEALQLIIEKENAAQEEVDSSIADLLAAAAALKVLPEEPAEPEVKTDFSILNVLYQGYAGLDTGKYTTESADAFLAALHHAEEVLNNPDADQTAVDEAAAALAKAAAELTIEPETPEITTDKATLKVLYSAYAGLDTAKYTQASANALKDAVARAGAVLNNAQATQEQINQAASGLMAAATGLELKPVKPEEPPKPAAPALKKGQILTYKGLRYKVTNPTPGKATVLAAGASNRNVKKVTVPSTVTLKGVKCKVTKIGQKSFKGYKKLEQITIGANVTAIGQQAFYGDSRLTSITVKSKVLKNAYSKSLKGISSKAKINVPNSKMKEYKKIFKNRGQKSSVEIK
;
A
#
# COMPACT_ATOMS: atom_id res chain seq x y z
N MET A 1 -51.65 -13.39 -18.22
CA MET A 1 -52.76 -14.33 -17.96
C MET A 1 -52.18 -15.72 -18.05
N LYS A 2 -52.33 -16.65 -17.11
CA LYS A 2 -52.95 -16.74 -15.80
C LYS A 2 -52.28 -18.01 -15.24
N GLN A 3 -51.61 -17.95 -14.09
CA GLN A 3 -52.20 -18.35 -12.80
C GLN A 3 -52.56 -19.85 -12.79
N LYS A 4 -52.20 -20.68 -11.81
CA LYS A 4 -51.81 -20.42 -10.42
C LYS A 4 -51.72 -21.77 -9.69
N GLU A 5 -50.82 -21.86 -8.69
CA GLU A 5 -51.10 -22.38 -7.33
C GLU A 5 -51.46 -23.89 -7.18
N THR A 6 -51.02 -24.68 -6.19
CA THR A 6 -50.43 -24.46 -4.85
C THR A 6 -49.93 -25.82 -4.33
N LYS A 7 -48.65 -25.88 -3.89
CA LYS A 7 -48.16 -26.25 -2.54
C LYS A 7 -48.85 -27.38 -1.72
N LYS A 8 -47.99 -28.07 -0.93
CA LYS A 8 -48.20 -28.81 0.35
C LYS A 8 -48.39 -30.35 0.20
N ILE A 9 -47.56 -31.24 0.76
CA ILE A 9 -46.98 -31.30 2.12
C ILE A 9 -45.77 -32.27 2.16
N MET A 10 -44.68 -31.78 2.75
CA MET A 10 -43.65 -32.44 3.58
C MET A 10 -44.12 -33.75 4.28
N ALA A 11 -43.35 -34.85 4.21
CA ALA A 11 -42.89 -35.61 5.40
C ALA A 11 -42.32 -37.00 5.03
N LEU A 12 -41.25 -37.37 5.76
CA LEU A 12 -40.73 -38.72 6.00
C LEU A 12 -39.69 -39.30 5.01
N THR A 13 -38.48 -38.76 5.09
CA THR A 13 -37.24 -39.53 5.04
C THR A 13 -36.77 -39.80 6.48
N LEU A 14 -36.82 -41.06 6.93
CA LEU A 14 -35.68 -41.87 7.39
C LEU A 14 -36.14 -43.09 8.20
N ALA A 15 -35.34 -44.16 8.10
CA ALA A 15 -35.31 -45.40 8.89
C ALA A 15 -36.20 -46.56 8.43
N ALA A 16 -35.58 -47.56 7.78
CA ALA A 16 -35.11 -48.74 8.50
C ALA A 16 -34.39 -49.70 7.55
N ALA A 17 -33.25 -50.19 8.03
CA ALA A 17 -32.41 -51.18 7.39
C ALA A 17 -33.04 -52.58 7.34
N MET A 18 -32.47 -53.40 6.45
CA MET A 18 -32.41 -54.86 6.43
C MET A 18 -33.70 -55.63 6.12
N THR A 19 -33.68 -56.44 5.06
CA THR A 19 -33.61 -57.93 5.13
C THR A 19 -33.83 -58.60 3.77
N PHE A 20 -33.39 -59.86 3.68
CA PHE A 20 -33.61 -60.91 2.67
C PHE A 20 -32.51 -61.04 1.61
N SER A 21 -31.52 -61.94 1.78
CA SER A 21 -31.54 -63.42 1.81
C SER A 21 -31.73 -64.08 0.43
N ALA A 22 -30.62 -64.67 -0.03
CA ALA A 22 -30.45 -66.01 -0.59
C ALA A 22 -31.34 -66.55 -1.76
N LEU A 23 -30.61 -66.95 -2.83
CA LEU A 23 -30.84 -67.99 -3.88
C LEU A 23 -31.51 -67.56 -5.21
N PRO A 24 -31.17 -68.23 -6.34
CA PRO A 24 -29.93 -68.06 -7.10
C PRO A 24 -30.21 -67.78 -8.61
N VAL A 25 -29.26 -67.18 -9.32
CA VAL A 25 -29.27 -67.22 -10.81
C VAL A 25 -28.16 -68.17 -11.23
N GLU A 26 -28.55 -69.33 -11.76
CA GLU A 26 -27.63 -70.28 -12.39
C GLU A 26 -26.94 -69.62 -13.60
N TYR A 27 -25.65 -69.34 -13.46
CA TYR A 27 -24.73 -69.39 -14.59
C TYR A 27 -23.83 -70.60 -14.41
N ALA A 28 -23.82 -71.45 -15.43
CA ALA A 28 -23.10 -72.71 -15.45
C ALA A 28 -21.59 -72.48 -15.30
N ASN A 29 -21.03 -73.07 -14.25
CA ASN A 29 -19.58 -73.19 -14.03
C ASN A 29 -18.94 -73.97 -15.18
N ALA A 30 -18.09 -73.31 -15.95
CA ALA A 30 -16.83 -73.95 -16.35
C ALA A 30 -15.87 -73.74 -15.18
N LYS A 31 -15.53 -74.81 -14.46
CA LYS A 31 -14.44 -74.79 -13.50
C LYS A 31 -13.14 -74.57 -14.28
N GLU A 32 -12.63 -73.35 -14.30
CA GLU A 32 -11.18 -73.17 -14.40
C GLU A 32 -10.56 -73.71 -13.12
N ALA A 33 -9.45 -74.44 -13.29
CA ALA A 33 -8.72 -75.01 -12.17
C ALA A 33 -8.17 -73.88 -11.29
N ASP A 34 -8.15 -74.07 -9.97
CA ASP A 34 -7.48 -73.15 -9.06
C ASP A 34 -6.04 -72.90 -9.58
N PRO A 35 -5.61 -71.64 -9.76
CA PRO A 35 -4.27 -71.35 -10.24
C PRO A 35 -3.23 -71.95 -9.28
N VAL A 36 -2.24 -72.64 -9.84
CA VAL A 36 -1.13 -73.19 -9.06
C VAL A 36 -0.28 -72.00 -8.57
N PRO A 37 -0.05 -71.83 -7.26
CA PRO A 37 0.74 -70.72 -6.73
C PRO A 37 2.15 -70.73 -7.33
N LYS A 38 2.53 -69.66 -8.04
CA LYS A 38 3.89 -69.49 -8.58
C LYS A 38 4.83 -69.15 -7.41
N THR A 39 5.93 -69.89 -7.28
CA THR A 39 6.90 -69.72 -6.19
C THR A 39 8.13 -68.95 -6.71
N PRO A 40 8.64 -67.94 -6.00
CA PRO A 40 9.85 -67.24 -6.42
C PRO A 40 11.08 -68.16 -6.37
N LEU A 41 12.07 -67.92 -7.23
CA LEU A 41 13.40 -68.53 -7.11
C LEU A 41 14.21 -67.89 -5.97
N ILE A 42 14.00 -66.60 -5.76
CA ILE A 42 14.64 -65.82 -4.71
C ILE A 42 13.57 -64.99 -4.00
N GLN A 43 13.49 -65.13 -2.69
CA GLN A 43 12.76 -64.24 -1.80
C GLN A 43 13.60 -64.04 -0.54
N PHE A 44 14.12 -62.84 -0.32
CA PHE A 44 14.99 -62.61 0.85
C PHE A 44 14.20 -62.33 2.12
N ASP A 45 14.58 -63.00 3.21
CA ASP A 45 14.23 -62.60 4.56
C ASP A 45 15.06 -61.39 4.97
N MET A 46 14.44 -60.20 4.92
CA MET A 46 15.08 -58.93 5.30
C MET A 46 14.89 -58.60 6.79
N GLU A 47 14.28 -59.49 7.59
CA GLU A 47 14.03 -59.26 9.01
C GLU A 47 15.24 -59.53 9.89
N THR A 48 16.13 -60.43 9.45
CA THR A 48 17.27 -60.88 10.25
C THR A 48 18.53 -61.08 9.43
N LEU A 49 19.69 -60.81 10.04
CA LEU A 49 21.01 -61.11 9.49
C LEU A 49 21.68 -62.22 10.31
N ASP A 50 22.08 -63.31 9.66
CA ASP A 50 22.99 -64.29 10.26
C ASP A 50 24.44 -63.95 9.86
N GLY A 51 25.11 -63.19 10.73
CA GLY A 51 26.39 -62.56 10.41
C GLY A 51 26.22 -61.48 9.33
N SER A 52 26.74 -61.75 8.13
CA SER A 52 26.60 -60.87 6.95
C SER A 52 25.70 -61.48 5.87
N SER A 53 24.91 -62.50 6.19
CA SER A 53 24.09 -63.22 5.21
C SER A 53 22.60 -63.06 5.46
N LEU A 54 21.82 -63.04 4.38
CA LEU A 54 20.36 -63.10 4.37
C LEU A 54 19.91 -64.52 4.02
N THR A 55 18.74 -64.93 4.50
CA THR A 55 18.15 -66.22 4.13
C THR A 55 17.28 -66.04 2.88
N ASN A 56 17.49 -66.85 1.85
CA ASN A 56 16.52 -67.01 0.77
C ASN A 56 15.37 -67.92 1.25
N LEU A 57 14.19 -67.35 1.48
CA LEU A 57 12.99 -68.05 1.93
C LEU A 57 12.49 -69.11 0.94
N ALA A 58 12.83 -68.99 -0.35
CA ALA A 58 12.41 -69.95 -1.38
C ALA A 58 13.07 -71.33 -1.23
N ASN A 59 14.32 -71.38 -0.75
CA ASN A 59 15.10 -72.62 -0.68
C ASN A 59 15.86 -72.83 0.65
N GLY A 60 15.83 -71.85 1.55
CA GLY A 60 16.52 -71.86 2.85
C GLY A 60 18.02 -71.61 2.78
N GLU A 61 18.58 -71.24 1.62
CA GLU A 61 20.02 -70.99 1.46
C GLU A 61 20.41 -69.62 2.03
N ALA A 62 21.57 -69.55 2.68
CA ALA A 62 22.15 -68.29 3.14
C ALA A 62 22.93 -67.64 1.98
N VAL A 63 22.62 -66.38 1.69
CA VAL A 63 23.26 -65.56 0.66
C VAL A 63 24.06 -64.44 1.31
N GLU A 64 25.34 -64.35 0.98
CA GLU A 64 26.26 -63.36 1.56
C GLU A 64 25.97 -61.94 1.03
N VAL A 65 25.84 -60.98 1.93
CA VAL A 65 25.75 -59.55 1.62
C VAL A 65 27.14 -58.94 1.73
N THR A 66 27.65 -58.43 0.61
CA THR A 66 28.97 -57.81 0.55
C THR A 66 28.88 -56.36 1.03
N GLY A 67 29.88 -55.90 1.80
CA GLY A 67 29.95 -54.53 2.31
C GLY A 67 29.69 -54.46 3.82
N ASN A 68 28.82 -53.54 4.24
CA ASN A 68 28.45 -53.34 5.65
C ASN A 68 26.93 -53.50 5.81
N PRO A 69 26.40 -54.74 5.77
CA PRO A 69 24.96 -54.97 5.85
C PRO A 69 24.41 -54.42 7.18
N GLN A 70 23.36 -53.61 7.09
CA GLN A 70 22.62 -53.06 8.22
C GLN A 70 21.13 -53.23 7.97
N LEU A 71 20.38 -53.42 9.05
CA LEU A 71 18.93 -53.41 9.03
C LEU A 71 18.42 -52.09 9.62
N GLU A 72 17.48 -51.46 8.93
CA GLU A 72 16.73 -50.29 9.39
C GLU A 72 15.22 -50.58 9.31
N LYS A 73 14.37 -49.67 9.78
CA LYS A 73 12.92 -49.89 9.79
C LYS A 73 12.39 -50.20 8.38
N GLY A 74 11.76 -51.37 8.24
CA GLY A 74 11.23 -51.89 6.97
C GLY A 74 9.84 -51.38 6.59
N LYS A 75 9.38 -51.82 5.41
CA LYS A 75 8.03 -51.61 4.88
C LYS A 75 7.14 -52.80 5.21
N GLU A 76 7.64 -54.02 5.03
CA GLU A 76 7.05 -55.25 5.52
C GLU A 76 7.78 -55.65 6.80
N GLY A 77 7.06 -56.13 7.82
CA GLY A 77 7.68 -56.51 9.09
C GLY A 77 8.36 -55.36 9.86
N GLU A 78 9.44 -55.66 10.60
CA GLU A 78 10.15 -54.66 11.42
C GLU A 78 11.33 -54.04 10.68
N ASN A 79 11.96 -54.76 9.75
CA ASN A 79 13.28 -54.41 9.21
C ASN A 79 13.40 -54.52 7.69
N ALA A 80 14.27 -53.70 7.10
CA ALA A 80 14.68 -53.72 5.70
C ALA A 80 16.19 -53.58 5.59
N LEU A 81 16.76 -54.09 4.49
CA LEU A 81 18.19 -53.97 4.22
C LEU A 81 18.54 -52.54 3.79
N ARG A 82 19.50 -51.92 4.49
CA ARG A 82 20.10 -50.66 4.09
C ARG A 82 21.22 -50.90 3.08
N LEU A 83 21.11 -50.24 1.93
CA LEU A 83 22.16 -50.12 0.95
C LEU A 83 22.72 -48.69 0.97
N ASP A 84 24.02 -48.57 1.22
CA ASP A 84 24.73 -47.30 1.41
C ASP A 84 25.56 -46.87 0.19
N GLY A 85 25.52 -47.65 -0.89
CA GLY A 85 26.32 -47.51 -2.10
C GLY A 85 27.56 -48.41 -2.13
N ASP A 86 27.94 -49.01 -1.01
CA ASP A 86 29.00 -50.02 -0.93
C ASP A 86 28.48 -51.41 -0.58
N THR A 87 27.30 -51.48 0.02
CA THR A 87 26.59 -52.71 0.36
C THR A 87 25.77 -53.23 -0.84
N TYR A 88 25.94 -54.51 -1.20
CA TYR A 88 25.25 -55.16 -2.33
C TYR A 88 25.20 -56.68 -2.16
N ILE A 89 24.33 -57.34 -2.92
CA ILE A 89 24.22 -58.81 -2.96
C ILE A 89 24.68 -59.31 -4.32
N ASP A 90 25.59 -60.29 -4.33
CA ASP A 90 25.99 -61.02 -5.53
C ASP A 90 25.16 -62.32 -5.62
N LEU A 91 24.26 -62.40 -6.60
CA LEU A 91 23.41 -63.57 -6.81
C LEU A 91 24.10 -64.64 -7.67
N GLY A 92 25.32 -64.40 -8.12
CA GLY A 92 26.02 -65.29 -9.05
C GLY A 92 25.31 -65.38 -10.41
N THR A 93 25.52 -66.49 -11.11
CA THR A 93 24.89 -66.78 -12.41
C THR A 93 23.66 -67.69 -12.29
N SER A 94 23.21 -68.01 -11.07
CA SER A 94 22.15 -69.00 -10.82
C SER A 94 20.75 -68.48 -11.16
N PHE A 95 20.50 -67.17 -11.02
CA PHE A 95 19.25 -66.56 -11.48
C PHE A 95 19.37 -66.14 -12.96
N GLN A 96 18.82 -66.97 -13.84
CA GLN A 96 18.72 -66.71 -15.28
C GLN A 96 17.32 -67.10 -15.76
N PRO A 97 16.44 -66.14 -16.05
CA PRO A 97 15.15 -66.50 -16.64
C PRO A 97 15.34 -67.07 -18.04
N GLU A 98 14.60 -68.12 -18.37
CA GLU A 98 14.66 -68.75 -19.71
C GLU A 98 13.89 -67.91 -20.74
N LYS A 99 12.67 -67.48 -20.42
CA LYS A 99 11.82 -66.62 -21.27
C LYS A 99 11.13 -65.54 -20.44
N ASP A 100 10.13 -65.96 -19.67
CA ASP A 100 9.31 -65.07 -18.85
C ASP A 100 9.98 -64.83 -17.49
N TYR A 101 9.68 -63.71 -16.85
CA TYR A 101 10.20 -63.41 -15.51
C TYR A 101 9.40 -62.32 -14.81
N THR A 102 9.59 -62.25 -13.49
CA THR A 102 9.14 -61.14 -12.66
C THR A 102 10.26 -60.74 -11.71
N LEU A 103 10.64 -59.46 -11.71
CA LEU A 103 11.57 -58.88 -10.75
C LEU A 103 10.81 -57.86 -9.92
N MET A 104 10.72 -58.04 -8.59
CA MET A 104 9.92 -57.14 -7.77
C MET A 104 10.45 -56.94 -6.36
N GLY A 105 10.08 -55.82 -5.74
CA GLY A 105 10.32 -55.57 -4.32
C GLY A 105 10.00 -54.14 -3.90
N TRP A 106 10.01 -53.91 -2.60
CA TRP A 106 9.88 -52.58 -2.02
C TRP A 106 11.22 -51.87 -1.97
N ILE A 107 11.24 -50.63 -2.42
CA ILE A 107 12.43 -49.78 -2.35
C ILE A 107 12.13 -48.39 -1.85
N LYS A 108 13.08 -47.79 -1.13
CA LYS A 108 13.05 -46.39 -0.70
C LYS A 108 14.37 -45.72 -1.00
N GLN A 109 14.46 -45.06 -2.15
CA GLN A 109 15.68 -44.36 -2.58
C GLN A 109 15.94 -43.14 -1.68
N ASP A 110 17.18 -42.94 -1.24
CA ASP A 110 17.53 -41.80 -0.40
C ASP A 110 17.28 -40.46 -1.15
N PRO A 111 16.76 -39.42 -0.47
CA PRO A 111 16.64 -38.08 -1.06
C PRO A 111 18.00 -37.54 -1.51
N GLY A 112 18.10 -37.09 -2.76
CA GLY A 112 19.33 -36.56 -3.35
C GLY A 112 20.34 -37.63 -3.76
N ALA A 113 19.94 -38.90 -3.83
CA ALA A 113 20.74 -39.95 -4.42
C ALA A 113 21.06 -39.64 -5.90
N ALA A 114 22.22 -40.10 -6.38
CA ALA A 114 22.65 -39.88 -7.75
C ALA A 114 21.71 -40.58 -8.74
N ASP A 115 21.56 -39.98 -9.93
CA ASP A 115 20.74 -40.53 -11.00
C ASP A 115 21.33 -41.82 -11.59
N GLY A 116 20.49 -42.81 -11.87
CA GLY A 116 20.89 -44.07 -12.53
C GLY A 116 21.42 -45.12 -11.56
N GLN A 117 20.67 -45.44 -10.51
CA GLN A 117 21.03 -46.48 -9.54
C GLN A 117 20.36 -47.82 -9.85
N ALA A 118 21.11 -48.91 -9.73
CA ALA A 118 20.64 -50.26 -10.04
C ALA A 118 19.89 -50.88 -8.85
N PHE A 119 18.64 -51.27 -9.08
CA PHE A 119 17.83 -52.04 -8.14
C PHE A 119 18.28 -53.51 -8.16
N VAL A 120 18.12 -54.16 -9.31
CA VAL A 120 18.66 -55.48 -9.64
C VAL A 120 19.20 -55.39 -11.05
N SER A 121 20.47 -55.74 -11.27
CA SER A 121 21.10 -55.57 -12.59
C SER A 121 22.19 -56.58 -12.88
N ARG A 122 22.32 -56.87 -14.17
CA ARG A 122 23.45 -57.54 -14.79
C ARG A 122 23.83 -56.78 -16.06
N SER A 123 25.00 -56.15 -16.00
CA SER A 123 25.76 -55.53 -17.10
C SER A 123 25.09 -54.30 -17.76
N TYR A 124 25.20 -53.11 -17.17
CA TYR A 124 24.93 -51.83 -17.86
C TYR A 124 26.19 -50.99 -18.19
N SER A 125 26.02 -50.10 -19.18
CA SER A 125 26.84 -48.96 -19.65
C SER A 125 27.75 -49.08 -20.87
N SER A 126 28.00 -50.27 -21.44
CA SER A 126 28.74 -50.32 -22.73
C SER A 126 28.63 -51.61 -23.55
N VAL A 127 28.01 -52.66 -23.01
CA VAL A 127 27.85 -53.95 -23.69
C VAL A 127 26.37 -54.24 -23.82
N ILE A 128 25.85 -54.13 -25.03
CA ILE A 128 24.42 -54.31 -25.32
C ILE A 128 24.01 -55.79 -25.36
N ASP A 129 24.96 -56.75 -25.37
CA ASP A 129 24.70 -58.17 -25.64
C ASP A 129 24.17 -58.97 -24.43
N ASP A 130 24.23 -58.41 -23.22
CA ASP A 130 24.04 -59.15 -21.95
C ASP A 130 23.25 -58.37 -20.87
N GLN A 131 22.44 -57.39 -21.26
CA GLN A 131 21.72 -56.52 -20.33
C GLN A 131 20.47 -57.20 -19.79
N LEU A 132 20.33 -57.17 -18.47
CA LEU A 132 19.08 -57.42 -17.77
C LEU A 132 19.14 -56.65 -16.46
N GLY A 133 18.39 -55.55 -16.35
CA GLY A 133 18.39 -54.78 -15.11
C GLY A 133 17.28 -53.77 -15.00
N VAL A 134 16.92 -53.48 -13.75
CA VAL A 134 15.98 -52.45 -13.35
C VAL A 134 16.76 -51.35 -12.63
N MET A 135 16.62 -50.12 -13.10
CA MET A 135 17.31 -48.94 -12.61
C MET A 135 16.32 -47.83 -12.23
N LEU A 136 16.77 -46.92 -11.37
CA LEU A 136 16.04 -45.71 -10.99
C LEU A 136 16.79 -44.44 -11.36
N LYS A 137 16.05 -43.49 -11.96
CA LYS A 137 16.56 -42.16 -12.35
C LYS A 137 15.47 -41.10 -12.17
N ASN A 138 15.67 -40.13 -11.28
CA ASN A 138 14.67 -39.09 -10.94
C ASN A 138 13.21 -39.60 -10.81
N GLY A 139 13.04 -40.73 -10.14
CA GLY A 139 11.73 -41.37 -9.93
C GLY A 139 11.15 -42.11 -11.14
N THR A 140 11.87 -42.19 -12.25
CA THR A 140 11.58 -43.09 -13.37
C THR A 140 12.21 -44.46 -13.11
N VAL A 141 11.41 -45.52 -13.24
CA VAL A 141 11.89 -46.91 -13.30
C VAL A 141 12.23 -47.24 -14.75
N ILE A 142 13.48 -47.65 -14.97
CA ILE A 142 14.02 -48.02 -16.29
C ILE A 142 14.36 -49.50 -16.27
N HIS A 143 13.74 -50.27 -17.15
CA HIS A 143 14.09 -51.66 -17.38
C HIS A 143 14.87 -51.80 -18.69
N GLU A 144 16.08 -52.33 -18.61
CA GLU A 144 16.95 -52.56 -19.76
C GLU A 144 17.18 -54.04 -19.96
N VAL A 145 17.00 -54.51 -21.19
CA VAL A 145 17.11 -55.92 -21.53
C VAL A 145 17.66 -56.12 -22.95
N SER A 146 18.42 -57.20 -23.13
CA SER A 146 18.94 -57.57 -24.45
C SER A 146 18.88 -59.07 -24.77
N PHE A 147 18.72 -59.39 -26.05
CA PHE A 147 18.64 -60.76 -26.57
C PHE A 147 19.52 -60.97 -27.79
N LYS A 148 20.16 -62.13 -27.89
CA LYS A 148 20.95 -62.52 -29.05
C LYS A 148 20.05 -63.14 -30.13
N LYS A 149 19.92 -62.50 -31.29
CA LYS A 149 19.15 -63.02 -32.43
C LYS A 149 19.94 -64.14 -33.13
N GLY A 150 19.24 -65.11 -33.71
CA GLY A 150 19.84 -66.23 -34.46
C GLY A 150 20.70 -65.83 -35.67
N ASN A 151 20.71 -64.56 -36.07
CA ASN A 151 21.58 -63.99 -37.11
C ASN A 151 22.88 -63.34 -36.57
N GLY A 152 23.12 -63.40 -35.26
CA GLY A 152 24.30 -62.82 -34.59
C GLY A 152 24.16 -61.37 -34.15
N ASN A 153 23.03 -60.70 -34.42
CA ASN A 153 22.75 -59.34 -33.93
C ASN A 153 22.04 -59.36 -32.57
N THR A 154 22.20 -58.29 -31.81
CA THR A 154 21.58 -58.13 -30.49
C THR A 154 20.33 -57.25 -30.59
N ASP A 155 19.21 -57.72 -30.04
CA ASP A 155 18.04 -56.90 -29.73
C ASP A 155 18.27 -56.24 -28.38
N TYR A 156 18.21 -54.91 -28.29
CA TYR A 156 18.30 -54.19 -27.03
C TYR A 156 17.09 -53.30 -26.90
N GLN A 157 16.50 -53.28 -25.71
CA GLN A 157 15.36 -52.44 -25.37
C GLN A 157 15.56 -51.80 -24.00
N ALA A 158 15.19 -50.53 -23.89
CA ALA A 158 15.07 -49.79 -22.65
C ALA A 158 13.63 -49.30 -22.53
N ILE A 159 12.97 -49.70 -21.45
CA ILE A 159 11.56 -49.39 -21.18
C ILE A 159 11.55 -48.52 -19.95
N SER A 160 10.88 -47.36 -20.03
CA SER A 160 10.87 -46.37 -18.95
C SER A 160 9.42 -46.06 -18.58
N SER A 161 9.14 -46.05 -17.29
CA SER A 161 7.89 -45.49 -16.74
C SER A 161 7.93 -43.95 -16.77
N PRO A 162 6.80 -43.27 -16.53
CA PRO A 162 6.81 -41.90 -16.02
C PRO A 162 7.52 -41.80 -14.65
N ALA A 163 7.68 -40.59 -14.11
CA ALA A 163 8.36 -40.36 -12.83
C ALA A 163 7.48 -40.71 -11.60
N ASP A 164 6.94 -41.93 -11.58
CA ASP A 164 5.93 -42.42 -10.63
C ASP A 164 6.52 -43.06 -9.35
N ALA A 165 7.85 -43.22 -9.26
CA ALA A 165 8.56 -43.81 -8.11
C ALA A 165 9.46 -42.79 -7.38
N PRO A 166 8.90 -41.74 -6.74
CA PRO A 166 9.66 -40.62 -6.19
C PRO A 166 10.63 -41.02 -5.06
N GLN A 167 11.73 -40.27 -4.95
CA GLN A 167 12.72 -40.42 -3.86
C GLN A 167 12.12 -40.16 -2.48
N GLY A 168 12.70 -40.79 -1.45
CA GLY A 168 12.32 -40.62 -0.06
C GLY A 168 11.02 -41.31 0.36
N ARG A 169 10.39 -42.09 -0.53
CA ARG A 169 9.16 -42.87 -0.27
C ARG A 169 9.36 -44.35 -0.58
N TRP A 170 8.62 -45.21 0.11
CA TRP A 170 8.55 -46.63 -0.25
C TRP A 170 7.75 -46.78 -1.54
N ASN A 171 8.33 -47.46 -2.53
CA ASN A 171 7.70 -47.78 -3.80
C ASN A 171 7.84 -49.28 -4.01
N HIS A 172 6.74 -49.96 -4.32
CA HIS A 172 6.77 -51.34 -4.75
C HIS A 172 6.95 -51.36 -6.27
N ILE A 173 8.07 -51.89 -6.74
CA ILE A 173 8.37 -51.98 -8.17
C ILE A 173 8.23 -53.44 -8.58
N ALA A 174 7.51 -53.71 -9.67
CA ALA A 174 7.52 -55.02 -10.31
C ALA A 174 7.70 -54.85 -11.82
N VAL A 175 8.68 -55.56 -12.39
CA VAL A 175 8.91 -55.63 -13.84
C VAL A 175 8.67 -57.05 -14.29
N ILE A 176 7.73 -57.22 -15.22
CA ILE A 176 7.27 -58.50 -15.72
C ILE A 176 7.57 -58.60 -17.20
N ARG A 177 8.05 -59.75 -17.65
CA ARG A 177 8.04 -60.13 -19.06
C ARG A 177 7.14 -61.33 -19.26
N SER A 178 6.17 -61.20 -20.17
CA SER A 178 5.35 -62.30 -20.69
C SER A 178 5.50 -62.37 -22.21
N GLY A 179 6.31 -63.31 -22.69
CA GLY A 179 6.67 -63.42 -24.11
C GLY A 179 7.33 -62.12 -24.66
N PRO A 180 6.74 -61.47 -25.68
CA PRO A 180 7.27 -60.25 -26.29
C PRO A 180 6.86 -58.96 -25.56
N GLU A 181 6.10 -59.07 -24.48
CA GLU A 181 5.57 -57.94 -23.72
C GLU A 181 6.32 -57.78 -22.40
N VAL A 182 6.67 -56.54 -22.07
CA VAL A 182 7.18 -56.17 -20.74
C VAL A 182 6.31 -55.10 -20.14
N ASP A 183 5.96 -55.34 -18.88
CA ASP A 183 5.14 -54.46 -18.07
C ASP A 183 5.92 -54.00 -16.85
N ILE A 184 5.82 -52.72 -16.54
CA ILE A 184 6.32 -52.10 -15.32
C ILE A 184 5.12 -51.73 -14.47
N TYR A 185 5.03 -52.32 -13.29
CA TYR A 185 4.06 -51.98 -12.27
C TYR A 185 4.75 -51.19 -11.17
N ILE A 186 4.11 -50.11 -10.73
CA ILE A 186 4.53 -49.31 -9.59
C ILE A 186 3.36 -49.27 -8.62
N ASN A 187 3.60 -49.69 -7.38
CA ASN A 187 2.60 -49.76 -6.31
C ASN A 187 1.36 -50.58 -6.71
N GLY A 188 1.58 -51.72 -7.35
CA GLY A 188 0.51 -52.65 -7.77
C GLY A 188 -0.25 -52.22 -9.04
N VAL A 189 -0.01 -51.01 -9.55
CA VAL A 189 -0.66 -50.48 -10.75
C VAL A 189 0.27 -50.58 -11.96
N LEU A 190 -0.27 -51.02 -13.11
CA LEU A 190 0.46 -51.01 -14.38
C LEU A 190 0.82 -49.56 -14.76
N SER A 191 2.10 -49.21 -14.71
CA SER A 191 2.62 -47.87 -15.01
C SER A 191 3.03 -47.74 -16.48
N GLN A 192 3.66 -48.76 -17.04
CA GLN A 192 4.08 -48.77 -18.45
C GLN A 192 4.02 -50.19 -19.01
N SER A 193 3.60 -50.32 -20.27
CA SER A 193 3.67 -51.56 -21.04
C SER A 193 4.37 -51.33 -22.36
N GLN A 194 5.18 -52.29 -22.79
CA GLN A 194 5.87 -52.27 -24.08
C GLN A 194 5.84 -53.65 -24.72
N GLY A 195 5.14 -53.76 -25.85
CA GLY A 195 5.23 -54.90 -26.75
C GLY A 195 6.38 -54.77 -27.76
N SER A 196 6.73 -55.87 -28.42
CA SER A 196 7.73 -55.99 -29.51
C SER A 196 9.15 -56.39 -29.08
N LEU A 197 9.31 -56.94 -27.88
CA LEU A 197 10.55 -57.65 -27.54
C LEU A 197 10.63 -58.95 -28.33
N SER A 198 11.86 -59.43 -28.53
CA SER A 198 12.12 -60.77 -29.03
C SER A 198 11.44 -61.80 -28.11
N ASP A 199 10.75 -62.80 -28.66
CA ASP A 199 10.27 -63.98 -27.89
C ASP A 199 11.36 -65.08 -27.82
N GLU A 200 12.59 -64.76 -28.21
CA GLU A 200 13.73 -65.66 -28.05
C GLU A 200 14.09 -65.82 -26.56
N PRO A 201 14.54 -67.02 -26.14
CA PRO A 201 15.03 -67.24 -24.79
C PRO A 201 16.32 -66.45 -24.54
N PHE A 202 16.64 -66.20 -23.27
CA PHE A 202 17.94 -65.63 -22.93
C PHE A 202 19.07 -66.60 -23.27
N ALA A 203 20.19 -66.07 -23.75
CA ALA A 203 21.42 -66.85 -23.89
C ALA A 203 22.01 -67.17 -22.50
N GLU A 204 22.70 -68.30 -22.37
CA GLU A 204 23.53 -68.57 -21.18
C GLU A 204 24.54 -67.43 -21.00
N ASN A 205 24.55 -66.82 -19.82
CA ASN A 205 25.37 -65.67 -19.51
C ASN A 205 26.38 -66.01 -18.41
N SER A 206 27.64 -65.62 -18.61
CA SER A 206 28.74 -65.86 -17.66
C SER A 206 28.90 -64.76 -16.61
N LYS A 207 28.08 -63.71 -16.63
CA LYS A 207 28.13 -62.58 -15.69
C LYS A 207 27.14 -62.75 -14.54
N ASN A 208 27.56 -62.32 -13.36
CA ASN A 208 26.73 -62.36 -12.16
C ASN A 208 25.61 -61.31 -12.20
N MET A 209 24.49 -61.64 -11.58
CA MET A 209 23.41 -60.72 -11.27
C MET A 209 23.65 -60.09 -9.90
N TYR A 210 23.42 -58.78 -9.79
CA TYR A 210 23.64 -58.01 -8.56
C TYR A 210 22.36 -57.35 -8.08
N VAL A 211 22.19 -57.27 -6.75
CA VAL A 211 21.17 -56.45 -6.10
C VAL A 211 21.84 -55.23 -5.49
N GLY A 212 21.32 -54.03 -5.76
CA GLY A 212 21.86 -52.78 -5.25
C GLY A 212 23.12 -52.28 -5.96
N ARG A 213 23.54 -52.99 -7.01
CA ARG A 213 24.70 -52.64 -7.83
C ARG A 213 24.53 -53.20 -9.24
N ASP A 214 25.42 -52.76 -10.10
CA ASP A 214 25.57 -53.22 -11.47
C ASP A 214 26.98 -53.79 -11.67
N CYS A 215 27.31 -54.31 -12.86
CA CYS A 215 28.65 -54.79 -13.19
C CYS A 215 29.19 -54.24 -14.51
N ASP A 216 30.51 -54.11 -14.59
CA ASP A 216 31.19 -53.64 -15.80
C ASP A 216 31.30 -54.74 -16.88
N LYS A 217 31.92 -54.41 -18.03
CA LYS A 217 32.10 -55.35 -19.15
C LYS A 217 32.83 -56.65 -18.79
N SER A 218 33.57 -56.69 -17.69
CA SER A 218 34.28 -57.89 -17.20
C SER A 218 33.45 -58.73 -16.24
N GLY A 219 32.27 -58.25 -15.84
CA GLY A 219 31.44 -58.86 -14.79
C GLY A 219 31.80 -58.40 -13.38
N THR A 220 32.68 -57.40 -13.22
CA THR A 220 33.09 -56.88 -11.90
C THR A 220 32.09 -55.83 -11.40
N PRO A 221 31.73 -55.79 -10.10
CA PRO A 221 30.79 -54.80 -9.56
C PRO A 221 31.18 -53.35 -9.86
N TYR A 222 30.24 -52.54 -10.32
CA TYR A 222 30.44 -51.18 -10.80
C TYR A 222 29.81 -50.15 -9.84
N THR A 223 30.65 -49.27 -9.30
CA THR A 223 30.27 -48.40 -8.16
C THR A 223 29.43 -47.19 -8.54
N GLN A 224 29.40 -46.77 -9.82
CA GLN A 224 28.67 -45.56 -10.23
C GLN A 224 27.14 -45.73 -10.21
N HIS A 225 26.65 -46.97 -10.36
CA HIS A 225 25.21 -47.30 -10.27
C HIS A 225 24.83 -47.86 -8.90
N ALA A 226 25.67 -47.71 -7.90
CA ALA A 226 25.41 -48.28 -6.60
C ALA A 226 24.18 -47.61 -5.96
N TYR A 227 23.25 -48.44 -5.50
CA TYR A 227 21.99 -48.01 -4.92
C TYR A 227 22.19 -47.49 -3.51
N ARG A 228 21.45 -46.41 -3.17
CA ARG A 228 21.45 -45.80 -1.84
C ARG A 228 20.01 -45.65 -1.37
N GLY A 229 19.66 -46.38 -0.32
CA GLY A 229 18.29 -46.44 0.17
C GLY A 229 18.01 -47.70 0.98
N LEU A 230 16.74 -47.97 1.20
CA LEU A 230 16.25 -49.19 1.84
C LEU A 230 15.62 -50.12 0.79
N MET A 231 15.71 -51.42 1.03
CA MET A 231 15.10 -52.46 0.20
C MET A 231 14.47 -53.55 1.07
N ASP A 232 13.27 -53.97 0.68
CA ASP A 232 12.45 -54.90 1.44
C ASP A 232 11.63 -55.81 0.51
N ASP A 233 11.26 -57.00 0.98
CA ASP A 233 10.53 -58.06 0.25
C ASP A 233 10.96 -58.24 -1.23
N LEU A 234 12.27 -58.40 -1.46
CA LEU A 234 12.80 -58.62 -2.81
C LEU A 234 12.47 -60.05 -3.29
N ARG A 235 11.70 -60.16 -4.39
CA ARG A 235 11.29 -61.42 -5.01
C ARG A 235 11.67 -61.48 -6.49
N LEU A 236 12.26 -62.60 -6.91
CA LEU A 236 12.59 -62.86 -8.31
C LEU A 236 11.99 -64.20 -8.77
N TYR A 237 11.25 -64.16 -9.88
CA TYR A 237 10.59 -65.30 -10.50
C TYR A 237 11.13 -65.54 -11.91
N ASP A 238 11.20 -66.80 -12.32
CA ASP A 238 11.42 -67.26 -13.70
C ASP A 238 10.11 -67.45 -14.49
N THR A 239 9.02 -66.87 -13.98
CA THR A 239 7.70 -66.87 -14.59
C THR A 239 7.11 -65.46 -14.56
N ALA A 240 6.23 -65.17 -15.51
CA ALA A 240 5.43 -63.94 -15.50
C ALA A 240 4.31 -64.07 -14.45
N LEU A 241 4.30 -63.18 -13.47
CA LEU A 241 3.11 -62.97 -12.63
C LEU A 241 2.08 -62.16 -13.42
N ASP A 242 0.81 -62.50 -13.26
CA ASP A 242 -0.27 -61.68 -13.80
C ASP A 242 -0.59 -60.49 -12.88
N GLN A 243 -1.44 -59.58 -13.38
CA GLN A 243 -1.82 -58.38 -12.64
C GLN A 243 -2.52 -58.69 -11.32
N GLU A 244 -3.32 -59.76 -11.25
CA GLU A 244 -4.05 -60.12 -10.04
C GLU A 244 -3.05 -60.58 -8.97
N GLU A 245 -2.10 -61.43 -9.33
CA GLU A 245 -1.00 -61.88 -8.46
C GLU A 245 -0.14 -60.69 -7.96
N ILE A 246 0.21 -59.75 -8.83
CA ILE A 246 0.99 -58.55 -8.46
C ILE A 246 0.21 -57.64 -7.51
N THR A 247 -1.09 -57.47 -7.78
CA THR A 247 -1.98 -56.67 -6.94
C THR A 247 -2.14 -57.33 -5.58
N GLU A 248 -2.33 -58.65 -5.50
CA GLU A 248 -2.44 -59.38 -4.24
C GLU A 248 -1.17 -59.27 -3.39
N ILE A 249 0.02 -59.39 -3.99
CA ILE A 249 1.30 -59.24 -3.28
C ILE A 249 1.47 -57.81 -2.74
N TYR A 250 1.14 -56.80 -3.54
CA TYR A 250 1.16 -55.40 -3.12
C TYR A 250 0.14 -55.13 -1.98
N GLU A 251 -1.10 -55.56 -2.15
CA GLU A 251 -2.21 -55.34 -1.20
C GLU A 251 -2.01 -56.07 0.13
N ALA A 252 -1.39 -57.26 0.11
CA ALA A 252 -1.05 -57.98 1.35
C ALA A 252 -0.17 -57.15 2.30
N CYS A 253 0.70 -56.30 1.73
CA CYS A 253 1.67 -55.45 2.43
C CYS A 253 1.18 -54.01 2.65
N ARG A 254 0.00 -53.65 2.14
CA ARG A 254 -0.63 -52.35 2.35
C ARG A 254 -1.10 -52.26 3.81
N ASN A 255 -0.89 -51.09 4.44
CA ASN A 255 -1.55 -50.75 5.70
C ASN A 255 -3.08 -50.65 5.48
N GLY A 256 -3.45 -50.23 4.26
CA GLY A 256 -4.78 -50.37 3.67
C GLY A 256 -5.85 -49.49 4.29
N PHE A 257 -6.54 -48.71 3.47
CA PHE A 257 -7.72 -47.98 3.89
C PHE A 257 -8.64 -47.73 2.70
N ILE A 258 -9.93 -47.59 2.99
CA ILE A 258 -10.95 -47.16 2.04
C ILE A 258 -11.57 -45.84 2.49
N VAL A 259 -12.06 -45.05 1.53
CA VAL A 259 -12.91 -43.89 1.83
C VAL A 259 -14.32 -44.39 2.10
N GLU A 260 -14.79 -44.28 3.34
CA GLU A 260 -16.17 -44.62 3.69
C GLU A 260 -17.12 -43.42 3.54
N GLU A 261 -16.64 -42.21 3.79
CA GLU A 261 -17.43 -40.99 3.70
C GLU A 261 -16.54 -39.82 3.26
N VAL A 262 -17.03 -39.01 2.32
CA VAL A 262 -16.39 -37.75 1.97
C VAL A 262 -17.45 -36.66 1.83
N SER A 263 -17.30 -35.60 2.62
CA SER A 263 -18.10 -34.38 2.53
C SER A 263 -17.20 -33.16 2.63
N ASN A 264 -17.70 -31.98 2.23
CA ASN A 264 -16.87 -30.78 2.32
C ASN A 264 -16.40 -30.55 3.76
N GLY A 265 -15.09 -30.46 3.97
CA GLY A 265 -14.44 -30.31 5.29
C GLY A 265 -14.33 -31.59 6.16
N ARG A 266 -14.81 -32.76 5.70
CA ARG A 266 -14.79 -34.01 6.48
C ARG A 266 -14.55 -35.25 5.61
N LEU A 267 -13.66 -36.12 6.07
CA LEU A 267 -13.29 -37.37 5.41
C LEU A 267 -13.26 -38.49 6.45
N VAL A 268 -13.97 -39.59 6.20
CA VAL A 268 -13.92 -40.79 7.04
C VAL A 268 -13.26 -41.91 6.26
N LEU A 269 -12.17 -42.41 6.81
CA LEU A 269 -11.43 -43.56 6.31
C LEU A 269 -11.73 -44.76 7.19
N LYS A 270 -11.80 -45.94 6.61
CA LYS A 270 -11.74 -47.19 7.35
C LYS A 270 -10.45 -47.90 7.05
N LEU A 271 -9.69 -48.20 8.09
CA LEU A 271 -8.45 -48.95 7.98
C LEU A 271 -8.77 -50.43 7.77
N ASP A 272 -8.05 -51.08 6.86
CA ASP A 272 -8.24 -52.50 6.55
C ASP A 272 -7.70 -53.40 7.67
N LYS A 273 -6.78 -52.88 8.49
CA LYS A 273 -6.15 -53.53 9.64
C LYS A 273 -5.99 -52.55 10.81
N GLU A 274 -6.01 -53.06 12.04
CA GLU A 274 -5.76 -52.24 13.23
C GLU A 274 -4.29 -51.74 13.24
N PRO A 275 -4.04 -50.43 13.32
CA PRO A 275 -2.70 -49.87 13.27
C PRO A 275 -1.97 -50.13 14.59
N GLN A 276 -0.64 -50.33 14.52
CA GLN A 276 0.20 -50.57 15.71
C GLN A 276 0.13 -49.43 16.75
N SER A 277 -0.21 -48.21 16.32
CA SER A 277 -0.51 -47.06 17.16
C SER A 277 -1.64 -46.23 16.58
N ALA A 278 -2.43 -45.56 17.44
CA ALA A 278 -3.51 -44.69 17.00
C ALA A 278 -2.99 -43.62 16.00
N PRO A 279 -3.59 -43.50 14.80
CA PRO A 279 -3.19 -42.53 13.79
C PRO A 279 -3.33 -41.08 14.26
N ASP A 280 -2.37 -40.23 13.92
CA ASP A 280 -2.41 -38.78 14.12
C ASP A 280 -2.45 -38.05 12.78
N ILE A 281 -2.77 -36.75 12.83
CA ILE A 281 -2.90 -35.90 11.63
C ILE A 281 -1.62 -35.86 10.78
N SER A 282 -0.45 -36.02 11.40
CA SER A 282 0.84 -36.07 10.68
C SER A 282 1.05 -37.35 9.87
N ASP A 283 0.23 -38.37 10.12
CA ASP A 283 0.29 -39.62 9.38
C ASP A 283 -0.48 -39.52 8.04
N PHE A 284 -1.19 -38.41 7.80
CA PHE A 284 -2.02 -38.21 6.60
C PHE A 284 -1.59 -37.00 5.77
N THR A 285 -1.60 -37.17 4.45
CA THR A 285 -1.65 -36.09 3.47
C THR A 285 -2.92 -36.26 2.66
N VAL A 286 -3.74 -35.23 2.54
CA VAL A 286 -4.97 -35.26 1.73
C VAL A 286 -4.89 -34.11 0.75
N GLU A 287 -5.02 -34.42 -0.54
CA GLU A 287 -5.02 -33.44 -1.63
C GLU A 287 -6.32 -33.60 -2.43
N PHE A 288 -6.95 -32.48 -2.78
CA PHE A 288 -8.12 -32.47 -3.65
C PHE A 288 -7.79 -31.84 -5.00
N LYS A 289 -8.37 -32.35 -6.08
CA LYS A 289 -8.27 -31.78 -7.43
C LYS A 289 -9.63 -31.68 -8.11
N GLU A 290 -9.85 -30.57 -8.79
CA GLU A 290 -10.93 -30.39 -9.77
C GLU A 290 -10.32 -30.38 -11.18
N GLY A 291 -10.42 -31.49 -11.91
CA GLY A 291 -9.61 -31.70 -13.12
C GLY A 291 -8.11 -31.72 -12.78
N ASP A 292 -7.32 -30.86 -13.43
CA ASP A 292 -5.88 -30.72 -13.14
C ASP A 292 -5.56 -29.69 -12.04
N LYS A 293 -6.57 -28.99 -11.52
CA LYS A 293 -6.41 -27.91 -10.53
C LYS A 293 -6.41 -28.49 -9.11
N TYR A 294 -5.32 -28.32 -8.37
CA TYR A 294 -5.27 -28.59 -6.93
C TYR A 294 -6.10 -27.58 -6.15
N LEU A 295 -6.87 -28.06 -5.18
CA LEU A 295 -7.67 -27.24 -4.28
C LEU A 295 -6.94 -27.16 -2.94
N PRO A 296 -6.71 -25.95 -2.40
CA PRO A 296 -6.06 -25.79 -1.12
C PRO A 296 -6.92 -26.38 -0.01
N ASN A 297 -6.33 -27.22 0.82
CA ASN A 297 -6.98 -27.80 1.98
C ASN A 297 -5.91 -28.09 3.05
N SER A 298 -6.22 -27.82 4.32
CA SER A 298 -5.36 -28.26 5.43
C SER A 298 -6.14 -29.08 6.44
N LEU A 299 -5.56 -30.21 6.84
CA LEU A 299 -6.15 -31.06 7.87
C LEU A 299 -6.17 -30.32 9.22
N LYS A 300 -7.30 -30.38 9.93
CA LYS A 300 -7.53 -29.73 11.23
C LYS A 300 -7.53 -30.70 12.40
N SER A 301 -8.11 -31.89 12.21
CA SER A 301 -8.15 -32.93 13.23
C SER A 301 -8.08 -34.33 12.62
N CYS A 302 -7.66 -35.28 13.46
CA CYS A 302 -7.68 -36.71 13.21
C CYS A 302 -8.23 -37.38 14.47
N ASP A 303 -9.36 -38.06 14.35
CA ASP A 303 -10.00 -38.81 15.42
C ASP A 303 -10.09 -40.29 15.01
N TYR A 304 -9.45 -41.18 15.79
CA TYR A 304 -9.46 -42.62 15.53
C TYR A 304 -10.39 -43.36 16.49
N ASP A 305 -11.31 -44.15 15.95
CA ASP A 305 -12.20 -45.05 16.69
C ASP A 305 -11.64 -46.48 16.65
N HIS A 306 -11.24 -46.98 17.81
CA HIS A 306 -10.69 -48.33 17.97
C HIS A 306 -11.72 -49.45 17.75
N ASP A 307 -13.00 -49.21 18.04
CA ASP A 307 -14.04 -50.24 17.95
C ASP A 307 -14.46 -50.47 16.49
N THR A 308 -14.39 -49.43 15.65
CA THR A 308 -14.79 -49.48 14.23
C THR A 308 -13.62 -49.45 13.25
N GLN A 309 -12.39 -49.17 13.72
CA GLN A 309 -11.18 -48.95 12.92
C GLN A 309 -11.34 -47.78 11.92
N GLN A 310 -12.18 -46.80 12.28
CA GLN A 310 -12.42 -45.61 11.47
C GLN A 310 -11.52 -44.46 11.89
N VAL A 311 -10.95 -43.75 10.92
CA VAL A 311 -10.26 -42.48 11.10
C VAL A 311 -11.12 -41.38 10.50
N THR A 312 -11.54 -40.44 11.34
CA THR A 312 -12.21 -39.21 10.90
C THR A 312 -11.18 -38.09 10.81
N LEU A 313 -10.97 -37.61 9.59
CA LEU A 313 -10.19 -36.43 9.28
C LEU A 313 -11.12 -35.25 9.03
N THR A 314 -10.75 -34.08 9.55
CA THR A 314 -11.38 -32.81 9.15
C THR A 314 -10.37 -31.95 8.42
N PHE A 315 -10.81 -31.19 7.41
CA PHE A 315 -9.96 -30.30 6.62
C PHE A 315 -10.65 -28.96 6.36
N ASP A 316 -9.90 -27.97 5.88
CA ASP A 316 -10.51 -26.73 5.36
C ASP A 316 -11.49 -27.07 4.24
N GLU A 317 -12.67 -26.46 4.27
CA GLU A 317 -13.66 -26.67 3.23
C GLU A 317 -13.16 -26.16 1.87
N LEU A 318 -13.44 -26.94 0.83
CA LEU A 318 -13.06 -26.69 -0.55
C LEU A 318 -13.92 -25.56 -1.13
N GLU A 319 -13.28 -24.51 -1.63
CA GLU A 319 -13.95 -23.37 -2.27
C GLU A 319 -14.68 -23.79 -3.57
N ASN A 320 -15.89 -23.25 -3.82
CA ASN A 320 -16.76 -23.46 -5.00
C ASN A 320 -17.48 -24.82 -5.14
N HIS A 321 -17.80 -25.53 -4.06
CA HIS A 321 -18.62 -26.76 -4.12
C HIS A 321 -20.03 -26.61 -3.51
N THR A 322 -20.80 -25.63 -4.01
CA THR A 322 -22.19 -25.42 -3.56
C THR A 322 -23.26 -25.64 -4.63
N GLN A 323 -22.90 -25.82 -5.90
CA GLN A 323 -23.87 -26.21 -6.92
C GLN A 323 -23.30 -27.19 -7.97
N GLY A 324 -23.84 -28.41 -7.94
CA GLY A 324 -23.67 -29.45 -8.97
C GLY A 324 -22.86 -30.67 -8.51
N ASP A 325 -23.19 -31.84 -9.06
CA ASP A 325 -22.45 -33.11 -8.93
C ASP A 325 -21.04 -32.97 -9.53
N LYS A 326 -20.15 -32.19 -8.91
CA LYS A 326 -18.74 -32.11 -9.34
C LYS A 326 -17.98 -33.29 -8.75
N ILE A 327 -17.27 -33.98 -9.63
CA ILE A 327 -16.37 -35.08 -9.29
C ILE A 327 -15.00 -34.49 -9.00
N PHE A 328 -14.45 -34.76 -7.82
CA PHE A 328 -13.08 -34.41 -7.47
C PHE A 328 -12.20 -35.64 -7.51
N SER A 329 -10.95 -35.46 -7.90
CA SER A 329 -9.90 -36.42 -7.56
C SER A 329 -9.44 -36.12 -6.14
N ILE A 330 -9.56 -37.08 -5.24
CA ILE A 330 -8.91 -37.01 -3.92
C ILE A 330 -7.69 -37.93 -3.94
N SER A 331 -6.56 -37.43 -3.46
CA SER A 331 -5.34 -38.20 -3.23
C SER A 331 -5.04 -38.19 -1.73
N ILE A 332 -5.14 -39.35 -1.11
CA ILE A 332 -4.98 -39.54 0.33
C ILE A 332 -3.74 -40.40 0.51
N THR A 333 -2.75 -39.90 1.23
CA THR A 333 -1.59 -40.68 1.65
C THR A 333 -1.71 -40.94 3.14
N TYR A 334 -1.69 -42.20 3.56
CA TYR A 334 -1.54 -42.60 4.96
C TYR A 334 -0.19 -43.30 5.13
N GLN A 335 0.71 -42.66 5.89
CA GLN A 335 2.12 -43.04 6.01
C GLN A 335 2.84 -43.07 4.64
N ASP A 336 2.97 -44.25 4.03
CA ASP A 336 3.60 -44.46 2.72
C ASP A 336 2.62 -45.04 1.68
N ASP A 337 1.35 -45.32 2.04
CA ASP A 337 0.33 -45.84 1.11
C ASP A 337 -0.55 -44.70 0.60
N MET A 338 -0.72 -44.61 -0.73
CA MET A 338 -1.48 -43.56 -1.39
C MET A 338 -2.71 -44.16 -2.09
N LEU A 339 -3.88 -43.64 -1.76
CA LEU A 339 -5.13 -43.90 -2.47
C LEU A 339 -5.47 -42.67 -3.30
N THR A 340 -5.73 -42.84 -4.60
CA THR A 340 -6.31 -41.78 -5.42
C THR A 340 -7.65 -42.27 -5.98
N GLU A 341 -8.73 -41.56 -5.65
CA GLU A 341 -10.08 -41.89 -6.10
C GLU A 341 -10.77 -40.68 -6.72
N GLN A 342 -11.67 -40.94 -7.67
CA GLN A 342 -12.60 -39.94 -8.20
C GLN A 342 -13.91 -40.06 -7.44
N LEU A 343 -14.23 -39.07 -6.61
CA LEU A 343 -15.40 -39.09 -5.74
C LEU A 343 -16.23 -37.83 -5.92
N THR A 344 -17.54 -37.99 -5.83
CA THR A 344 -18.43 -36.84 -5.64
C THR A 344 -18.39 -36.49 -4.16
N VAL A 345 -17.74 -35.38 -3.83
CA VAL A 345 -17.74 -34.87 -2.45
C VAL A 345 -19.15 -34.39 -2.18
N ALA A 346 -19.86 -35.00 -1.22
CA ALA A 346 -21.17 -34.49 -0.85
C ALA A 346 -21.01 -33.09 -0.23
N PRO A 347 -21.91 -32.13 -0.50
CA PRO A 347 -21.89 -30.86 0.24
C PRO A 347 -21.90 -31.17 1.75
N ALA A 348 -21.18 -30.35 2.53
CA ALA A 348 -21.37 -30.34 3.98
C ALA A 348 -22.88 -30.25 4.24
N GLY A 349 -23.44 -31.25 4.95
CA GLY A 349 -24.87 -31.56 4.85
C GLY A 349 -25.77 -30.32 4.91
N ASP A 350 -26.70 -30.19 3.96
CA ASP A 350 -27.57 -29.02 3.74
C ASP A 350 -26.99 -27.70 4.28
N ASN A 351 -25.90 -27.20 3.67
CA ASN A 351 -25.44 -25.84 3.91
C ASN A 351 -26.61 -24.88 3.66
N GLN A 352 -27.07 -24.23 4.74
CA GLN A 352 -28.23 -23.38 4.77
C GLN A 352 -27.86 -22.06 4.13
N VAL A 353 -28.65 -21.64 3.13
CA VAL A 353 -28.38 -20.39 2.43
C VAL A 353 -28.27 -19.20 3.40
N PRO A 354 -27.32 -18.29 3.17
CA PRO A 354 -27.11 -17.15 4.04
C PRO A 354 -28.29 -16.17 3.98
N GLU A 355 -28.44 -15.35 5.02
CA GLU A 355 -29.44 -14.29 5.09
C GLU A 355 -28.79 -12.90 5.25
N ALA A 356 -29.38 -11.90 4.61
CA ALA A 356 -29.05 -10.49 4.82
C ALA A 356 -30.15 -9.83 5.63
N VAL A 357 -29.79 -9.19 6.75
CA VAL A 357 -30.72 -8.31 7.48
C VAL A 357 -30.35 -6.87 7.13
N THR A 358 -31.07 -6.28 6.19
CA THR A 358 -30.84 -4.91 5.74
C THR A 358 -31.37 -3.90 6.77
N GLY A 359 -30.56 -2.91 7.13
CA GLY A 359 -30.98 -1.78 7.96
C GLY A 359 -31.48 -0.59 7.14
N GLY A 360 -30.79 -0.24 6.05
CA GLY A 360 -31.08 0.93 5.22
C GLY A 360 -29.84 1.41 4.44
N VAL A 361 -29.90 2.61 3.87
CA VAL A 361 -28.80 3.23 3.13
C VAL A 361 -28.17 4.39 3.92
N ILE A 362 -26.85 4.39 4.03
CA ILE A 362 -26.06 5.37 4.78
C ILE A 362 -25.41 6.37 3.81
N ASN A 363 -25.49 7.67 4.14
CA ASN A 363 -24.72 8.71 3.46
C ASN A 363 -23.27 8.74 4.00
N LEU A 364 -22.29 8.42 3.15
CA LEU A 364 -20.88 8.40 3.50
C LEU A 364 -20.20 9.78 3.39
N SER A 365 -20.78 10.69 2.61
CA SER A 365 -20.16 11.96 2.24
C SER A 365 -20.78 13.15 2.96
N THR A 366 -20.96 13.03 4.28
CA THR A 366 -21.63 14.05 5.10
C THR A 366 -20.97 15.43 5.09
N LYS A 367 -19.68 15.55 4.71
CA LYS A 367 -19.03 16.86 4.49
C LYS A 367 -19.64 17.66 3.33
N LEU A 368 -20.31 17.00 2.38
CA LEU A 368 -21.05 17.66 1.29
C LEU A 368 -22.46 18.10 1.73
N GLY A 369 -22.92 17.64 2.89
CA GLY A 369 -24.24 17.90 3.45
C GLY A 369 -24.79 16.70 4.20
N ASN A 370 -25.74 16.91 5.11
CA ASN A 370 -26.37 15.81 5.85
C ASN A 370 -27.21 14.90 4.93
N GLU A 371 -27.73 15.47 3.83
CA GLU A 371 -28.46 14.74 2.79
C GLU A 371 -27.51 14.19 1.71
N PRO A 372 -27.91 13.16 0.94
CA PRO A 372 -27.09 12.65 -0.16
C PRO A 372 -26.87 13.72 -1.23
N HIS A 373 -25.62 13.93 -1.67
CA HIS A 373 -25.26 14.96 -2.67
C HIS A 373 -24.49 14.33 -3.84
N VAL A 374 -24.63 14.87 -5.05
CA VAL A 374 -23.80 14.49 -6.21
C VAL A 374 -22.30 14.58 -5.84
N LYS A 375 -21.49 13.66 -6.39
CA LYS A 375 -20.10 13.34 -6.00
C LYS A 375 -19.93 12.61 -4.67
N GLY A 376 -20.93 12.67 -3.80
CA GLY A 376 -20.98 11.90 -2.59
C GLY A 376 -21.25 10.41 -2.84
N MET A 377 -21.19 9.63 -1.77
CA MET A 377 -21.42 8.19 -1.81
C MET A 377 -22.50 7.74 -0.84
N LEU A 378 -23.24 6.73 -1.26
CA LEU A 378 -24.12 5.94 -0.39
C LEU A 378 -23.57 4.54 -0.19
N GLU A 379 -23.83 3.95 0.97
CA GLU A 379 -23.53 2.56 1.29
C GLU A 379 -24.78 1.85 1.77
N VAL A 380 -25.02 0.62 1.32
CA VAL A 380 -26.05 -0.22 1.93
C VAL A 380 -25.55 -0.83 3.24
N ASN A 381 -26.31 -0.65 4.31
CA ASN A 381 -26.04 -1.26 5.61
C ASN A 381 -26.85 -2.53 5.78
N TYR A 382 -26.17 -3.66 5.98
CA TYR A 382 -26.80 -4.94 6.30
C TYR A 382 -25.90 -5.78 7.19
N GLU A 383 -26.51 -6.73 7.90
CA GLU A 383 -25.82 -7.79 8.62
C GLU A 383 -25.92 -9.09 7.80
N PHE A 384 -24.78 -9.65 7.42
CA PHE A 384 -24.68 -10.99 6.88
C PHE A 384 -24.79 -12.01 8.02
N ASN A 385 -25.72 -12.96 7.88
CA ASN A 385 -25.91 -14.04 8.82
C ASN A 385 -25.99 -15.35 8.06
N ASP A 386 -25.02 -16.22 8.31
CA ASP A 386 -25.07 -17.58 7.80
C ASP A 386 -25.47 -18.54 8.95
N PRO A 387 -26.48 -19.41 8.77
CA PRO A 387 -26.91 -20.33 9.82
C PRO A 387 -25.86 -21.35 10.24
N ASP A 388 -24.95 -21.71 9.34
CA ASP A 388 -23.88 -22.68 9.57
C ASP A 388 -22.57 -22.00 10.03
N GLY A 389 -22.55 -20.67 9.96
CA GLY A 389 -21.47 -19.82 10.47
C GLY A 389 -20.38 -19.55 9.43
N ASP A 390 -20.71 -19.76 8.15
CA ASP A 390 -19.83 -19.52 7.03
C ASP A 390 -19.52 -18.03 6.88
N SER A 391 -18.33 -17.73 6.35
CA SER A 391 -17.98 -16.36 6.03
C SER A 391 -18.74 -15.86 4.81
N GLU A 392 -18.99 -14.56 4.76
CA GLU A 392 -19.54 -13.92 3.57
C GLU A 392 -18.59 -14.06 2.36
N GLY A 393 -19.15 -14.41 1.21
CA GLY A 393 -18.46 -14.53 -0.08
C GLY A 393 -18.89 -13.45 -1.07
N ASP A 394 -19.18 -13.83 -2.32
CA ASP A 394 -19.52 -12.91 -3.42
C ASP A 394 -20.97 -12.38 -3.31
N THR A 395 -21.31 -11.73 -2.19
CA THR A 395 -22.60 -11.04 -2.00
C THR A 395 -22.81 -10.00 -3.11
N LYS A 396 -23.98 -10.06 -3.76
CA LYS A 396 -24.30 -9.23 -4.92
C LYS A 396 -25.17 -8.04 -4.54
N TYR A 397 -24.95 -6.92 -5.25
CA TYR A 397 -25.65 -5.67 -5.03
C TYR A 397 -26.35 -5.21 -6.31
N GLN A 398 -27.56 -4.70 -6.19
CA GLN A 398 -28.27 -4.02 -7.26
C GLN A 398 -28.91 -2.75 -6.71
N TRP A 399 -28.49 -1.59 -7.21
CA TRP A 399 -29.05 -0.30 -6.81
C TRP A 399 -30.31 0.04 -7.60
N TYR A 400 -31.24 0.74 -6.97
CA TYR A 400 -32.50 1.18 -7.57
C TYR A 400 -32.76 2.65 -7.25
N ALA A 401 -33.45 3.36 -8.15
CA ALA A 401 -33.86 4.75 -7.98
C ALA A 401 -35.37 4.94 -8.16
N SER A 402 -35.95 5.91 -7.44
CA SER A 402 -37.36 6.31 -7.53
C SER A 402 -37.51 7.83 -7.40
N ASP A 403 -38.54 8.42 -8.03
CA ASP A 403 -38.91 9.84 -7.89
C ASP A 403 -39.50 10.19 -6.51
N THR A 404 -40.04 9.20 -5.79
CA THR A 404 -40.64 9.36 -4.47
C THR A 404 -40.20 8.26 -3.53
N ILE A 405 -40.14 8.54 -2.23
CA ILE A 405 -39.70 7.57 -1.22
C ILE A 405 -40.52 6.26 -1.22
N ASP A 406 -41.83 6.36 -1.50
CA ASP A 406 -42.76 5.20 -1.57
C ASP A 406 -43.10 4.80 -3.03
N GLY A 407 -42.30 5.26 -4.00
CA GLY A 407 -42.59 5.11 -5.43
C GLY A 407 -42.17 3.76 -6.02
N GLU A 408 -42.31 3.63 -7.34
CA GLU A 408 -41.76 2.50 -8.10
C GLU A 408 -40.25 2.68 -8.26
N TYR A 409 -39.48 1.70 -7.77
CA TYR A 409 -38.02 1.70 -7.83
C TYR A 409 -37.54 0.95 -9.06
N VAL A 410 -36.78 1.65 -9.91
CA VAL A 410 -36.24 1.12 -11.16
C VAL A 410 -34.75 0.78 -10.97
N PRO A 411 -34.27 -0.39 -11.44
CA PRO A 411 -32.86 -0.78 -11.29
C PRO A 411 -31.94 0.17 -12.06
N ILE A 412 -30.80 0.49 -11.44
CA ILE A 412 -29.71 1.25 -12.04
C ILE A 412 -28.74 0.24 -12.68
N GLU A 413 -28.54 0.33 -13.99
CA GLU A 413 -27.64 -0.56 -14.71
C GLU A 413 -26.17 -0.34 -14.30
N GLY A 414 -25.39 -1.42 -14.29
CA GLY A 414 -23.93 -1.44 -14.08
C GLY A 414 -23.39 -1.04 -12.71
N ILE A 415 -24.25 -0.76 -11.72
CA ILE A 415 -23.79 -0.55 -10.33
C ILE A 415 -24.03 -1.83 -9.55
N ARG A 416 -22.94 -2.54 -9.26
CA ARG A 416 -22.92 -3.87 -8.61
C ARG A 416 -22.11 -3.91 -7.31
N THR A 417 -21.79 -2.74 -6.77
CA THR A 417 -20.97 -2.55 -5.58
C THR A 417 -21.84 -2.25 -4.35
N ARG A 418 -21.29 -2.54 -3.16
CA ARG A 418 -21.90 -2.19 -1.87
C ARG A 418 -22.12 -0.69 -1.69
N THR A 419 -21.28 0.11 -2.32
CA THR A 419 -21.37 1.56 -2.37
C THR A 419 -21.80 2.05 -3.75
N VAL A 420 -22.32 3.27 -3.82
CA VAL A 420 -22.63 3.95 -5.08
C VAL A 420 -22.18 5.40 -5.03
N ILE A 421 -21.48 5.84 -6.08
CA ILE A 421 -21.18 7.25 -6.33
C ILE A 421 -22.42 7.93 -6.91
N LEU A 422 -22.81 9.07 -6.34
CA LEU A 422 -23.98 9.83 -6.74
C LEU A 422 -23.66 10.73 -7.93
N LEU A 423 -24.34 10.50 -9.05
CA LEU A 423 -24.17 11.24 -10.30
C LEU A 423 -25.32 12.25 -10.51
N ASP A 424 -25.13 13.23 -11.38
CA ASP A 424 -26.12 14.27 -11.71
C ASP A 424 -27.49 13.71 -12.10
N GLN A 425 -27.51 12.57 -12.79
CA GLN A 425 -28.74 11.91 -13.23
C GLN A 425 -29.62 11.39 -12.07
N TYR A 426 -29.09 11.32 -10.84
CA TYR A 426 -29.84 10.89 -9.66
C TYR A 426 -30.45 12.06 -8.89
N VAL A 427 -30.18 13.32 -9.25
CA VAL A 427 -30.73 14.48 -8.55
C VAL A 427 -32.26 14.39 -8.47
N GLY A 428 -32.80 14.57 -7.27
CA GLY A 428 -34.23 14.43 -6.95
C GLY A 428 -34.71 12.99 -6.75
N LYS A 429 -33.86 11.97 -6.95
CA LYS A 429 -34.23 10.55 -6.78
C LYS A 429 -33.88 10.03 -5.39
N TYR A 430 -34.68 9.11 -4.89
CA TYR A 430 -34.39 8.28 -3.72
C TYR A 430 -33.74 6.98 -4.16
N LEU A 431 -32.66 6.56 -3.50
CA LEU A 431 -31.93 5.34 -3.81
C LEU A 431 -32.10 4.28 -2.72
N LYS A 432 -32.17 3.01 -3.12
CA LYS A 432 -32.08 1.84 -2.24
C LYS A 432 -31.32 0.72 -2.93
N CYS A 433 -30.88 -0.27 -2.16
CA CYS A 433 -30.07 -1.36 -2.68
C CYS A 433 -30.70 -2.71 -2.32
N GLU A 434 -30.72 -3.62 -3.29
CA GLU A 434 -31.01 -5.03 -3.07
C GLU A 434 -29.68 -5.75 -2.82
N VAL A 435 -29.61 -6.43 -1.67
CA VAL A 435 -28.48 -7.25 -1.25
C VAL A 435 -28.88 -8.70 -1.44
N THR A 436 -28.14 -9.43 -2.26
CA THR A 436 -28.28 -10.88 -2.40
C THR A 436 -27.09 -11.52 -1.70
N PRO A 437 -27.24 -11.95 -0.43
CA PRO A 437 -26.12 -12.48 0.35
C PRO A 437 -25.60 -13.76 -0.29
N ALA A 438 -24.28 -13.92 -0.29
CA ALA A 438 -23.67 -15.18 -0.63
C ALA A 438 -22.57 -15.52 0.39
N ASP A 439 -22.40 -16.79 0.69
CA ASP A 439 -21.31 -17.26 1.54
C ASP A 439 -20.03 -17.52 0.71
N CYS A 440 -18.94 -17.80 1.41
CA CYS A 440 -17.63 -18.08 0.81
C CYS A 440 -17.60 -19.32 -0.06
N TYR A 441 -18.65 -20.14 -0.05
CA TYR A 441 -18.76 -21.34 -0.87
C TYR A 441 -19.65 -21.12 -2.10
N GLY A 442 -20.35 -19.99 -2.18
CA GLY A 442 -21.20 -19.60 -3.30
C GLY A 442 -22.68 -19.93 -3.12
N ASN A 443 -23.14 -20.35 -1.93
CA ASN A 443 -24.58 -20.44 -1.69
C ASN A 443 -25.17 -19.05 -1.68
N VAL A 444 -26.29 -18.88 -2.37
CA VAL A 444 -26.93 -17.59 -2.55
C VAL A 444 -28.24 -17.57 -1.79
N GLY A 445 -28.36 -16.64 -0.86
CA GLY A 445 -29.59 -16.38 -0.13
C GLY A 445 -30.61 -15.58 -0.93
N GLU A 446 -31.80 -15.45 -0.35
CA GLU A 446 -32.85 -14.65 -0.96
C GLU A 446 -32.46 -13.15 -1.00
N PRO A 447 -32.70 -12.45 -2.12
CA PRO A 447 -32.47 -11.02 -2.21
C PRO A 447 -33.28 -10.23 -1.17
N ARG A 448 -32.64 -9.25 -0.55
CA ARG A 448 -33.24 -8.38 0.48
C ARG A 448 -33.08 -6.92 0.09
N MET A 449 -34.20 -6.24 -0.04
CA MET A 449 -34.23 -4.83 -0.36
C MET A 449 -34.02 -4.00 0.91
N SER A 450 -33.09 -3.03 0.86
CA SER A 450 -32.91 -2.06 1.93
C SER A 450 -34.06 -1.07 2.00
N GLU A 451 -34.22 -0.45 3.18
CA GLU A 451 -34.93 0.83 3.25
C GLU A 451 -34.21 1.88 2.38
N PRO A 452 -34.94 2.82 1.75
CA PRO A 452 -34.33 3.85 0.93
C PRO A 452 -33.56 4.86 1.76
N ALA A 453 -32.68 5.62 1.09
CA ALA A 453 -32.06 6.80 1.67
C ALA A 453 -33.15 7.77 2.20
N GLU A 454 -32.90 8.38 3.36
CA GLU A 454 -33.89 9.22 4.06
C GLU A 454 -34.30 10.49 3.28
N ALA A 455 -33.44 10.94 2.35
CA ALA A 455 -33.64 12.12 1.52
C ALA A 455 -33.26 11.82 0.05
N PRO A 456 -33.86 12.53 -0.93
CA PRO A 456 -33.47 12.39 -2.32
C PRO A 456 -32.09 13.02 -2.55
N VAL A 457 -31.40 12.59 -3.61
CA VAL A 457 -30.08 13.13 -3.98
C VAL A 457 -30.19 14.61 -4.33
N GLN A 458 -29.35 15.42 -3.71
CA GLN A 458 -29.25 16.86 -3.92
C GLN A 458 -28.16 17.18 -4.95
N ALA A 459 -28.37 18.26 -5.70
CA ALA A 459 -27.34 18.79 -6.60
C ALA A 459 -26.20 19.43 -5.79
N THR A 460 -24.97 19.25 -6.26
CA THR A 460 -23.78 19.89 -5.67
C THR A 460 -23.37 21.08 -6.53
N LYS A 461 -23.08 22.23 -5.91
CA LYS A 461 -22.54 23.38 -6.63
C LYS A 461 -21.05 23.15 -6.89
N GLY A 462 -20.67 22.92 -8.15
CA GLY A 462 -19.29 22.61 -8.49
C GLY A 462 -18.87 21.22 -8.00
N ASN A 463 -17.60 21.09 -7.61
CA ASN A 463 -17.07 19.90 -6.95
C ASN A 463 -16.20 20.29 -5.75
N PRO A 464 -16.77 20.39 -4.54
CA PRO A 464 -16.02 20.75 -3.34
C PRO A 464 -14.90 19.76 -2.98
N LEU A 465 -14.96 18.52 -3.51
CA LEU A 465 -13.91 17.53 -3.28
C LEU A 465 -12.56 17.93 -3.90
N THR A 466 -12.58 18.80 -4.91
CA THR A 466 -11.37 19.31 -5.59
C THR A 466 -10.93 20.69 -5.12
N ASP A 467 -11.59 21.28 -4.11
CA ASP A 467 -11.25 22.62 -3.59
C ASP A 467 -9.78 22.68 -3.13
N TRP A 468 -9.33 21.67 -2.38
CA TRP A 468 -7.94 21.60 -1.94
C TRP A 468 -6.95 21.53 -3.11
N MET A 469 -7.30 20.87 -4.22
CA MET A 469 -6.44 20.78 -5.41
C MET A 469 -6.41 22.11 -6.14
N TYR A 470 -7.56 22.78 -6.27
CA TYR A 470 -7.64 24.14 -6.82
C TYR A 470 -6.79 25.12 -6.01
N GLU A 471 -6.87 25.07 -4.69
CA GLU A 471 -6.14 25.94 -3.75
C GLU A 471 -4.63 25.60 -3.67
N SER A 472 -4.23 24.40 -4.13
CA SER A 472 -2.85 23.91 -4.03
C SER A 472 -1.88 24.63 -4.98
N GLY A 473 -2.36 25.18 -6.09
CA GLY A 473 -1.51 25.74 -7.15
C GLY A 473 -0.75 24.66 -7.91
N TYR A 474 0.26 24.05 -7.28
CA TYR A 474 1.01 22.94 -7.88
C TYR A 474 1.39 21.83 -6.89
N GLY A 475 1.68 20.67 -7.46
CA GLY A 475 2.24 19.51 -6.79
C GLY A 475 3.33 18.84 -7.63
N VAL A 476 3.87 17.75 -7.11
CA VAL A 476 4.89 16.94 -7.79
C VAL A 476 4.42 15.51 -7.97
N SER A 477 5.03 14.76 -8.89
CA SER A 477 4.83 13.32 -9.00
C SER A 477 6.14 12.56 -9.16
N HIS A 478 6.08 11.25 -8.92
CA HIS A 478 7.23 10.38 -9.09
C HIS A 478 6.86 9.06 -9.76
N HIS A 479 7.57 8.76 -10.85
CA HIS A 479 7.65 7.41 -11.42
C HIS A 479 8.65 6.54 -10.64
N PHE A 480 8.21 6.03 -9.49
CA PHE A 480 8.99 5.14 -8.62
C PHE A 480 8.81 3.67 -9.04
N LEU A 481 9.57 3.21 -10.04
CA LEU A 481 9.29 1.95 -10.75
C LEU A 481 10.44 0.95 -10.74
N SER A 482 10.11 -0.32 -10.50
CA SER A 482 11.08 -1.43 -10.38
C SER A 482 11.92 -1.69 -11.64
N ASN A 483 11.42 -1.31 -12.81
CA ASN A 483 12.11 -1.39 -14.09
C ASN A 483 12.85 -0.10 -14.44
N TYR A 484 12.56 1.02 -13.77
CA TYR A 484 13.18 2.32 -14.04
C TYR A 484 14.54 2.46 -13.35
N PHE A 485 14.70 1.96 -12.12
CA PHE A 485 15.95 2.11 -11.33
C PHE A 485 17.23 1.59 -12.00
N ASN A 486 17.10 0.74 -13.02
CA ASN A 486 18.24 0.18 -13.76
C ASN A 486 18.47 0.87 -15.13
N LEU A 487 17.68 1.89 -15.47
CA LEU A 487 17.80 2.63 -16.72
C LEU A 487 18.85 3.75 -16.62
N PRO A 488 19.73 3.91 -17.64
CA PRO A 488 20.81 4.90 -17.61
C PRO A 488 20.40 6.37 -17.43
N HIS A 489 19.15 6.72 -17.71
CA HIS A 489 18.62 8.09 -17.56
C HIS A 489 17.85 8.31 -16.26
N VAL A 490 17.77 7.29 -15.40
CA VAL A 490 17.07 7.34 -14.11
C VAL A 490 18.06 7.33 -12.94
N TYR A 491 19.07 6.45 -12.93
CA TYR A 491 20.05 6.44 -11.83
C TYR A 491 21.14 7.50 -12.03
N SER A 492 21.49 8.21 -10.97
CA SER A 492 22.60 9.19 -10.96
C SER A 492 23.88 8.61 -10.36
N SER A 493 23.78 7.51 -9.60
CA SER A 493 24.93 6.80 -9.03
C SER A 493 24.70 5.28 -8.98
N PRO A 494 25.76 4.45 -8.84
CA PRO A 494 25.63 3.00 -8.76
C PRO A 494 24.76 2.50 -7.60
N GLU A 495 24.72 3.23 -6.48
CA GLU A 495 23.97 2.87 -5.27
C GLU A 495 22.46 3.00 -5.44
N GLU A 496 21.99 3.76 -6.42
CA GLU A 496 20.57 3.91 -6.73
C GLU A 496 20.00 2.74 -7.55
N LYS A 497 20.88 1.85 -8.05
CA LYS A 497 20.47 0.70 -8.87
C LYS A 497 19.89 -0.41 -8.01
N TRP A 498 18.87 -1.06 -8.53
CA TRP A 498 18.36 -2.26 -7.91
C TRP A 498 19.10 -3.50 -8.42
N ASP A 499 20.03 -4.01 -7.62
CA ASP A 499 20.64 -5.32 -7.83
C ASP A 499 19.78 -6.44 -7.23
N ARG A 500 18.99 -7.07 -8.10
CA ARG A 500 18.06 -8.15 -7.75
C ARG A 500 18.73 -9.41 -7.23
N ASN A 501 20.04 -9.58 -7.47
CA ASN A 501 20.78 -10.76 -7.00
C ASN A 501 21.22 -10.63 -5.54
N SER A 502 21.27 -9.41 -5.01
CA SER A 502 21.75 -9.13 -3.65
C SER A 502 20.65 -8.60 -2.72
N MET A 503 19.54 -8.09 -3.25
CA MET A 503 18.50 -7.44 -2.47
C MET A 503 17.10 -7.68 -3.03
N THR A 504 16.16 -8.03 -2.15
CA THR A 504 14.73 -8.16 -2.50
C THR A 504 14.11 -6.80 -2.81
N TRP A 505 12.94 -6.79 -3.47
CA TRP A 505 12.20 -5.54 -3.71
C TRP A 505 11.78 -4.86 -2.41
N ASP A 506 11.33 -5.64 -1.42
CA ASP A 506 10.99 -5.17 -0.08
C ASP A 506 12.15 -4.46 0.62
N GLU A 507 13.34 -5.08 0.62
CA GLU A 507 14.55 -4.47 1.17
C GLU A 507 14.98 -3.22 0.40
N PHE A 508 14.86 -3.24 -0.93
CA PHE A 508 15.22 -2.10 -1.77
C PHE A 508 14.36 -0.88 -1.44
N VAL A 509 13.03 -1.03 -1.45
CA VAL A 509 12.08 0.03 -1.08
C VAL A 509 12.22 0.43 0.40
N GLY A 510 12.60 -0.49 1.27
CA GLY A 510 12.84 -0.23 2.68
C GLY A 510 13.91 0.83 2.97
N GLN A 511 14.82 1.08 2.02
CA GLN A 511 15.87 2.11 2.14
C GLN A 511 15.36 3.55 2.04
N PHE A 512 14.16 3.77 1.51
CA PHE A 512 13.61 5.10 1.28
C PHE A 512 13.37 5.84 2.59
N ASP A 513 13.94 7.05 2.76
CA ASP A 513 13.67 7.89 3.92
C ASP A 513 12.47 8.81 3.64
N ALA A 514 11.29 8.39 4.08
CA ALA A 514 10.05 9.14 3.89
C ALA A 514 10.04 10.49 4.61
N GLU A 515 10.79 10.65 5.71
CA GLU A 515 10.86 11.89 6.48
C GLU A 515 11.73 12.93 5.78
N ALA A 516 12.89 12.50 5.27
CA ALA A 516 13.75 13.34 4.45
C ALA A 516 13.03 13.77 3.17
N TYR A 517 12.37 12.82 2.51
CA TYR A 517 11.55 13.08 1.33
C TYR A 517 10.45 14.12 1.59
N ALA A 518 9.63 13.93 2.62
CA ALA A 518 8.54 14.86 2.94
C ALA A 518 9.04 16.28 3.24
N LYS A 519 10.21 16.39 3.88
CA LYS A 519 10.88 17.67 4.10
C LYS A 519 11.28 18.32 2.77
N GLU A 520 11.89 17.58 1.85
CA GLU A 520 12.26 18.12 0.54
C GLU A 520 11.03 18.56 -0.26
N ILE A 521 9.95 17.76 -0.28
CA ILE A 521 8.69 18.18 -0.93
C ILE A 521 8.17 19.48 -0.32
N HIS A 522 8.13 19.59 1.02
CA HIS A 522 7.75 20.83 1.69
C HIS A 522 8.62 22.02 1.25
N ASP A 523 9.93 21.83 1.17
CA ASP A 523 10.88 22.88 0.81
C ASP A 523 10.71 23.35 -0.64
N THR A 524 10.26 22.46 -1.53
CA THR A 524 9.86 22.81 -2.91
C THR A 524 8.56 23.60 -3.00
N GLY A 525 7.76 23.70 -1.93
CA GLY A 525 6.48 24.41 -1.92
C GLY A 525 5.29 23.64 -2.50
N ALA A 526 5.51 22.43 -3.02
CA ALA A 526 4.45 21.56 -3.55
C ALA A 526 3.40 21.23 -2.47
N LYS A 527 2.12 21.24 -2.86
CA LYS A 527 0.98 21.01 -1.95
C LYS A 527 0.33 19.65 -2.10
N PHE A 528 0.74 18.89 -3.09
CA PHE A 528 0.41 17.48 -3.21
C PHE A 528 1.50 16.69 -3.92
N VAL A 529 1.46 15.38 -3.72
CA VAL A 529 2.32 14.39 -4.34
C VAL A 529 1.46 13.39 -5.09
N ILE A 530 1.83 13.03 -6.32
CA ILE A 530 1.29 11.87 -7.05
C ILE A 530 2.36 10.77 -7.03
N LEU A 531 2.14 9.71 -6.25
CA LEU A 531 3.08 8.60 -6.12
C LEU A 531 2.64 7.41 -6.95
N THR A 532 3.51 6.96 -7.85
CA THR A 532 3.28 5.71 -8.59
C THR A 532 3.43 4.50 -7.66
N VAL A 533 2.32 3.79 -7.43
CA VAL A 533 2.30 2.57 -6.61
C VAL A 533 2.97 1.41 -7.36
N GLY A 534 2.79 1.38 -8.67
CA GLY A 534 3.40 0.44 -9.61
C GLY A 534 2.85 0.69 -11.01
N GLN A 535 3.41 -0.01 -12.00
CA GLN A 535 2.97 0.09 -13.40
C GLN A 535 3.06 -1.28 -14.07
N ASN A 536 3.59 -1.34 -15.29
CA ASN A 536 3.41 -2.50 -16.18
C ASN A 536 4.20 -3.75 -15.78
N SER A 537 5.12 -3.65 -14.81
CA SER A 537 5.96 -4.76 -14.32
C SER A 537 5.26 -5.71 -13.33
N GLY A 538 4.13 -5.27 -12.75
CA GLY A 538 3.44 -6.01 -11.69
C GLY A 538 4.20 -6.07 -10.38
N SER A 539 5.24 -5.23 -10.23
CA SER A 539 5.89 -4.94 -8.94
C SER A 539 5.31 -3.65 -8.36
N TYR A 540 4.99 -3.65 -7.07
CA TYR A 540 4.37 -2.53 -6.37
C TYR A 540 5.21 -2.13 -5.15
N CYS A 541 5.35 -0.83 -4.89
CA CYS A 541 6.01 -0.29 -3.69
C CYS A 541 5.09 -0.30 -2.45
N ALA A 542 3.98 -1.05 -2.52
CA ALA A 542 2.96 -1.20 -1.49
C ALA A 542 2.65 -2.69 -1.22
N PRO A 543 2.29 -3.08 0.00
CA PRO A 543 1.73 -4.41 0.28
C PRO A 543 0.36 -4.54 -0.38
N ASN A 544 -0.08 -5.74 -0.75
CA ASN A 544 -1.46 -5.98 -1.15
C ASN A 544 -1.87 -7.44 -0.90
N LEU A 545 -2.69 -7.69 0.13
CA LEU A 545 -3.06 -9.06 0.50
C LEU A 545 -4.00 -9.74 -0.51
N VAL A 546 -4.75 -8.96 -1.29
CA VAL A 546 -5.59 -9.47 -2.38
C VAL A 546 -4.71 -9.97 -3.53
N TYR A 547 -3.69 -9.21 -3.89
CA TYR A 547 -2.74 -9.63 -4.91
C TYR A 547 -1.94 -10.87 -4.48
N ASP A 548 -1.52 -10.93 -3.21
CA ASP A 548 -0.89 -12.12 -2.63
C ASP A 548 -1.78 -13.36 -2.74
N GLN A 549 -3.07 -13.21 -2.41
CA GLN A 549 -4.05 -14.29 -2.56
C GLN A 549 -4.13 -14.75 -4.02
N TYR A 550 -4.31 -13.83 -4.97
CA TYR A 550 -4.41 -14.20 -6.38
C TYR A 550 -3.13 -14.79 -6.96
N MET A 551 -1.95 -14.38 -6.48
CA MET A 551 -0.69 -15.03 -6.85
C MET A 551 -0.57 -16.45 -6.30
N ARG A 552 -1.10 -16.72 -5.10
CA ARG A 552 -1.17 -18.08 -4.54
C ARG A 552 -2.15 -18.96 -5.32
N GLU A 553 -3.34 -18.43 -5.64
CA GLU A 553 -4.34 -19.12 -6.48
C GLU A 553 -3.76 -19.47 -7.86
N ALA A 554 -2.92 -18.61 -8.44
CA ALA A 554 -2.25 -18.83 -9.71
C ALA A 554 -1.06 -19.82 -9.64
N GLY A 555 -0.71 -20.30 -8.44
CA GLY A 555 0.46 -21.15 -8.18
C GLY A 555 1.80 -20.42 -8.37
N LEU A 556 1.80 -19.09 -8.27
CA LEU A 556 3.00 -18.25 -8.42
C LEU A 556 3.64 -17.88 -7.07
N LEU A 557 3.00 -18.26 -5.96
CA LEU A 557 3.43 -17.97 -4.61
C LEU A 557 2.98 -19.08 -3.66
N GLY A 558 3.86 -19.63 -2.82
CA GLY A 558 3.52 -20.71 -1.87
C GLY A 558 2.81 -20.20 -0.61
N GLU A 559 2.20 -21.08 0.19
CA GLU A 559 1.57 -20.67 1.45
C GLU A 559 2.57 -20.06 2.45
N GLY A 560 2.25 -18.90 3.01
CA GLY A 560 3.10 -18.20 3.96
C GLY A 560 4.36 -17.55 3.36
N GLU A 561 4.59 -17.69 2.05
CA GLU A 561 5.69 -17.02 1.35
C GLU A 561 5.38 -15.53 1.15
N ALA A 562 6.39 -14.70 1.39
CA ALA A 562 6.33 -13.27 1.11
C ALA A 562 6.31 -13.04 -0.40
N ASN A 563 5.43 -12.17 -0.87
CA ASN A 563 5.32 -11.87 -2.29
C ASN A 563 6.54 -11.06 -2.77
N PRO A 564 7.36 -11.58 -3.71
CA PRO A 564 8.56 -10.89 -4.18
C PRO A 564 8.26 -9.67 -5.05
N LYS A 565 6.99 -9.46 -5.42
CA LYS A 565 6.52 -8.36 -6.25
C LYS A 565 5.91 -7.21 -5.46
N THR A 566 5.63 -7.38 -4.17
CA THR A 566 5.17 -6.30 -3.30
C THR A 566 6.17 -6.08 -2.18
N VAL A 567 5.86 -5.14 -1.29
CA VAL A 567 6.64 -4.90 -0.07
C VAL A 567 5.88 -5.40 1.16
N SER A 568 6.58 -5.53 2.27
CA SER A 568 5.99 -5.83 3.57
C SER A 568 5.20 -4.64 4.12
N MET A 569 4.34 -4.89 5.11
CA MET A 569 3.63 -3.84 5.85
C MET A 569 4.57 -2.85 6.58
N GLU A 570 5.82 -3.24 6.84
CA GLU A 570 6.82 -2.38 7.47
C GLU A 570 7.42 -1.40 6.46
N ASN A 571 7.62 -1.83 5.22
CA ASN A 571 8.19 -1.03 4.13
C ASN A 571 7.13 -0.44 3.19
N ASP A 572 5.86 -0.41 3.60
CA ASP A 572 4.74 0.18 2.88
C ASP A 572 4.99 1.66 2.56
N LEU A 573 5.48 1.93 1.35
CA LEU A 573 6.01 3.24 0.99
C LEU A 573 4.89 4.31 0.96
N PRO A 574 3.71 4.09 0.35
CA PRO A 574 2.63 5.06 0.41
C PRO A 574 2.20 5.42 1.84
N MET A 575 2.10 4.44 2.75
CA MET A 575 1.74 4.74 4.16
C MET A 575 2.82 5.60 4.83
N ARG A 576 4.10 5.24 4.66
CA ARG A 576 5.23 5.95 5.25
C ARG A 576 5.33 7.39 4.71
N ILE A 577 5.13 7.58 3.41
CA ILE A 577 5.09 8.91 2.79
C ILE A 577 3.88 9.70 3.30
N ALA A 578 2.69 9.11 3.35
CA ALA A 578 1.50 9.80 3.84
C ALA A 578 1.65 10.27 5.30
N ASP A 579 2.20 9.42 6.17
CA ASP A 579 2.50 9.76 7.57
C ASP A 579 3.52 10.92 7.69
N ALA A 580 4.50 10.98 6.79
CA ALA A 580 5.50 12.03 6.78
C ALA A 580 4.96 13.36 6.22
N LEU A 581 4.20 13.30 5.12
CA LEU A 581 3.58 14.45 4.46
C LEU A 581 2.48 15.12 5.32
N GLU A 582 1.78 14.37 6.17
CA GLU A 582 0.73 14.88 7.08
C GLU A 582 1.24 16.04 7.96
N LYS A 583 2.55 16.07 8.28
CA LYS A 583 3.18 17.14 9.08
C LYS A 583 3.24 18.50 8.38
N TYR A 584 3.15 18.47 7.05
CA TYR A 584 3.31 19.64 6.17
C TYR A 584 2.03 20.02 5.45
N ASP A 585 0.91 19.35 5.76
CA ASP A 585 -0.39 19.54 5.10
C ASP A 585 -0.29 19.35 3.56
N ILE A 586 0.43 18.29 3.16
CA ILE A 586 0.63 17.93 1.75
C ILE A 586 -0.23 16.70 1.43
N ASN A 587 -1.08 16.83 0.42
CA ASN A 587 -1.99 15.77 -0.01
C ASN A 587 -1.25 14.68 -0.79
N LEU A 588 -1.67 13.42 -0.65
CA LEU A 588 -1.11 12.29 -1.41
C LEU A 588 -2.16 11.71 -2.36
N ILE A 589 -1.81 11.64 -3.64
CA ILE A 589 -2.56 10.97 -4.71
C ILE A 589 -1.78 9.71 -5.10
N LEU A 590 -2.47 8.59 -5.32
CA LEU A 590 -1.85 7.38 -5.83
C LEU A 590 -2.06 7.23 -7.33
N TYR A 591 -0.98 6.90 -8.04
CA TYR A 591 -1.00 6.59 -9.46
C TYR A 591 -0.95 5.08 -9.68
N LEU A 592 -1.79 4.60 -10.59
CA LEU A 592 -1.80 3.20 -11.04
C LEU A 592 -2.39 3.09 -12.45
N PRO A 593 -1.93 2.18 -13.32
CA PRO A 593 -2.68 1.88 -14.55
C PRO A 593 -4.07 1.28 -14.27
N SER A 594 -5.05 1.65 -15.10
CA SER A 594 -6.38 1.05 -15.16
C SER A 594 -6.40 -0.32 -15.86
N ASN A 595 -5.24 -0.73 -16.42
CA ASN A 595 -4.99 -2.04 -16.98
C ASN A 595 -4.04 -2.83 -16.08
N PRO A 596 -4.14 -4.17 -16.05
CA PRO A 596 -3.20 -5.00 -15.30
C PRO A 596 -1.79 -4.94 -15.90
N PRO A 597 -0.75 -5.39 -15.17
CA PRO A 597 0.62 -5.50 -15.67
C PRO A 597 0.69 -6.22 -17.01
N HIS A 598 1.50 -5.71 -17.95
CA HIS A 598 1.60 -6.26 -19.30
C HIS A 598 2.98 -6.08 -19.97
N SER A 599 4.03 -5.70 -19.21
CA SER A 599 5.36 -5.36 -19.78
C SER A 599 6.19 -6.54 -20.30
N ALA A 600 5.66 -7.76 -20.34
CA ALA A 600 6.41 -8.93 -20.80
C ALA A 600 6.45 -9.07 -22.33
N SER A 601 7.56 -9.59 -22.87
CA SER A 601 7.72 -9.89 -24.30
C SER A 601 6.86 -11.09 -24.73
N TRP A 602 6.47 -11.13 -26.01
CA TRP A 602 5.71 -12.20 -26.69
C TRP A 602 6.44 -13.55 -26.81
N ASP A 603 7.63 -13.67 -26.22
CA ASP A 603 8.48 -14.85 -26.31
C ASP A 603 8.06 -15.88 -25.25
N GLU A 604 7.45 -16.98 -25.71
CA GLU A 604 7.05 -18.14 -24.90
C GLU A 604 8.21 -19.11 -24.62
N THR A 605 9.44 -18.80 -25.05
CA THR A 605 10.59 -19.73 -25.06
C THR A 605 11.50 -19.64 -23.85
N GLY A 606 11.07 -18.97 -22.78
CA GLY A 606 11.58 -19.29 -21.44
C GLY A 606 13.09 -19.10 -21.26
N THR A 607 13.68 -18.05 -21.80
CA THR A 607 14.97 -17.58 -21.29
C THR A 607 14.69 -16.58 -20.16
N PRO A 608 14.99 -16.90 -18.89
CA PRO A 608 14.94 -15.91 -17.82
C PRO A 608 15.80 -14.73 -18.24
N ASN A 609 15.28 -13.51 -18.15
CA ASN A 609 16.08 -12.32 -18.29
C ASN A 609 17.03 -12.23 -17.09
N GLY A 610 18.17 -12.95 -17.11
CA GLY A 610 19.34 -12.78 -16.23
C GLY A 610 19.15 -12.84 -14.70
N TYR A 611 17.92 -13.01 -14.20
CA TYR A 611 17.56 -12.81 -12.79
C TYR A 611 16.66 -13.93 -12.21
N GLY A 612 16.57 -15.09 -12.87
CA GLY A 612 15.99 -16.29 -12.27
C GLY A 612 14.47 -16.33 -12.06
N TYR A 613 13.69 -15.44 -12.71
CA TYR A 613 12.22 -15.53 -12.74
C TYR A 613 11.70 -15.68 -14.16
N PHE A 614 10.62 -16.46 -14.30
CA PHE A 614 9.83 -16.50 -15.52
C PHE A 614 9.13 -15.14 -15.67
N SER A 615 9.29 -14.53 -16.83
CA SER A 615 8.80 -13.21 -17.24
C SER A 615 7.43 -12.83 -16.67
N ASP A 616 7.21 -11.52 -16.42
CA ASP A 616 5.94 -10.92 -15.93
C ASP A 616 4.69 -11.33 -16.75
N TYR A 617 4.91 -12.02 -17.87
CA TYR A 617 3.98 -12.81 -18.66
C TYR A 617 3.10 -13.73 -17.80
N LEU A 618 3.68 -14.50 -16.87
CA LEU A 618 2.90 -15.46 -16.09
C LEU A 618 1.95 -14.77 -15.10
N VAL A 619 2.36 -13.66 -14.50
CA VAL A 619 1.47 -12.84 -13.67
C VAL A 619 0.34 -12.30 -14.53
N THR A 620 0.67 -11.66 -15.65
CA THR A 620 -0.30 -11.10 -16.60
C THR A 620 -1.34 -12.14 -17.04
N LYS A 621 -0.89 -13.36 -17.36
CA LYS A 621 -1.74 -14.43 -17.88
C LYS A 621 -2.48 -15.23 -16.82
N LYS A 622 -1.82 -15.61 -15.71
CA LYS A 622 -2.41 -16.50 -14.69
C LYS A 622 -3.16 -15.76 -13.59
N VAL A 623 -2.74 -14.56 -13.22
CA VAL A 623 -3.40 -13.76 -12.18
C VAL A 623 -4.53 -12.94 -12.80
N PHE A 624 -4.21 -12.17 -13.83
CA PHE A 624 -5.13 -11.21 -14.42
C PHE A 624 -5.90 -11.75 -15.64
N ASP A 625 -5.52 -12.89 -16.20
CA ASP A 625 -6.08 -13.41 -17.47
C ASP A 625 -6.04 -12.35 -18.58
N TYR A 626 -4.90 -11.69 -18.75
CA TYR A 626 -4.72 -10.59 -19.68
C TYR A 626 -3.69 -10.90 -20.76
N THR A 627 -3.79 -10.23 -21.91
CA THR A 627 -2.87 -10.44 -23.04
C THR A 627 -1.57 -9.64 -22.84
N PRO A 628 -0.41 -10.29 -22.71
CA PRO A 628 0.87 -9.59 -22.49
C PRO A 628 1.31 -8.77 -23.71
N GLY A 629 2.05 -7.69 -23.48
CA GLY A 629 2.73 -6.92 -24.52
C GLY A 629 1.86 -5.92 -25.30
N THR A 630 0.59 -5.74 -24.96
CA THR A 630 -0.32 -4.76 -25.59
C THR A 630 -1.27 -4.10 -24.60
N ASP A 631 -1.65 -2.85 -24.87
CA ASP A 631 -2.82 -2.19 -24.27
C ASP A 631 -4.12 -2.76 -24.87
N GLY A 632 -4.47 -3.97 -24.45
CA GLY A 632 -5.70 -4.66 -24.84
C GLY A 632 -6.94 -4.21 -24.05
N ILE A 633 -8.11 -4.72 -24.47
CA ILE A 633 -9.35 -4.52 -23.71
C ILE A 633 -9.34 -5.48 -22.51
N PRO A 634 -9.39 -5.00 -21.25
CA PRO A 634 -9.41 -5.87 -20.08
C PRO A 634 -10.71 -6.66 -20.00
N ASN A 635 -10.64 -7.94 -19.66
CA ASN A 635 -11.80 -8.81 -19.45
C ASN A 635 -12.35 -8.67 -18.01
N GLN A 636 -13.39 -9.45 -17.67
CA GLN A 636 -13.99 -9.36 -16.32
C GLN A 636 -13.05 -9.81 -15.20
N ARG A 637 -12.17 -10.80 -15.46
CA ARG A 637 -11.21 -11.28 -14.45
C ARG A 637 -10.18 -10.20 -14.12
N SER A 638 -9.57 -9.58 -15.12
CA SER A 638 -8.58 -8.51 -14.87
C SER A 638 -9.20 -7.32 -14.15
N ARG A 639 -10.44 -6.94 -14.51
CA ARG A 639 -11.17 -5.85 -13.86
C ARG A 639 -11.54 -6.18 -12.41
N LYS A 640 -11.97 -7.42 -12.12
CA LYS A 640 -12.23 -7.90 -10.76
C LYS A 640 -10.98 -7.76 -9.90
N VAL A 641 -9.90 -8.41 -10.32
CA VAL A 641 -8.63 -8.45 -9.57
C VAL A 641 -8.10 -7.03 -9.34
N LEU A 642 -8.07 -6.18 -10.37
CA LEU A 642 -7.58 -4.81 -10.24
C LEU A 642 -8.46 -3.97 -9.29
N SER A 643 -9.79 -4.08 -9.40
CA SER A 643 -10.71 -3.33 -8.54
C SER A 643 -10.58 -3.74 -7.07
N GLU A 644 -10.45 -5.04 -6.79
CA GLU A 644 -10.28 -5.53 -5.42
C GLU A 644 -8.91 -5.15 -4.84
N MET A 645 -7.85 -5.14 -5.66
CA MET A 645 -6.54 -4.61 -5.25
C MET A 645 -6.64 -3.13 -4.87
N VAL A 646 -7.31 -2.31 -5.69
CA VAL A 646 -7.52 -0.88 -5.44
C VAL A 646 -8.42 -0.64 -4.23
N GLU A 647 -9.47 -1.43 -4.05
CA GLU A 647 -10.35 -1.36 -2.88
C GLU A 647 -9.57 -1.67 -1.60
N TRP A 648 -8.74 -2.72 -1.63
CA TRP A 648 -7.87 -3.08 -0.51
C TRP A 648 -6.93 -1.94 -0.15
N TRP A 649 -6.23 -1.34 -1.12
CA TRP A 649 -5.36 -0.19 -0.88
C TRP A 649 -6.12 1.00 -0.33
N SER A 650 -7.27 1.32 -0.94
CA SER A 650 -8.10 2.44 -0.50
C SER A 650 -8.52 2.27 0.95
N LEU A 651 -9.02 1.09 1.33
CA LEU A 651 -9.39 0.76 2.72
C LEU A 651 -8.20 0.76 3.68
N HIS A 652 -7.04 0.27 3.23
CA HIS A 652 -5.82 0.19 4.03
C HIS A 652 -5.26 1.58 4.36
N TYR A 653 -5.27 2.50 3.39
CA TYR A 653 -4.77 3.87 3.60
C TYR A 653 -5.83 4.84 4.16
N GLY A 654 -7.11 4.63 3.83
CA GLY A 654 -8.22 5.46 4.30
C GLY A 654 -8.07 6.94 3.88
N GLU A 655 -8.42 7.86 4.79
CA GLU A 655 -8.36 9.32 4.55
C GLU A 655 -6.95 9.87 4.28
N LYS A 656 -5.90 9.06 4.40
CA LYS A 656 -4.51 9.47 4.09
C LYS A 656 -4.25 9.64 2.60
N ILE A 657 -5.09 9.05 1.74
CA ILE A 657 -5.03 9.23 0.30
C ILE A 657 -6.14 10.18 -0.12
N SER A 658 -5.72 11.32 -0.67
CA SER A 658 -6.58 12.41 -1.13
C SER A 658 -7.09 12.18 -2.55
N GLY A 659 -6.46 11.30 -3.34
CA GLY A 659 -6.92 11.00 -4.69
C GLY A 659 -6.28 9.79 -5.38
N TRP A 660 -6.81 9.47 -6.56
CA TRP A 660 -6.30 8.44 -7.46
C TRP A 660 -6.18 8.96 -8.90
N TRP A 661 -5.05 8.65 -9.53
CA TRP A 661 -4.80 8.93 -10.94
C TRP A 661 -4.63 7.61 -11.69
N PHE A 662 -5.61 7.25 -12.53
CA PHE A 662 -5.58 5.99 -13.27
C PHE A 662 -5.08 6.17 -14.70
N ASP A 663 -4.00 5.48 -15.07
CA ASP A 663 -3.46 5.51 -16.44
C ASP A 663 -4.22 4.58 -17.40
N GLY A 664 -4.13 4.78 -18.72
CA GLY A 664 -4.47 3.75 -19.70
C GLY A 664 -5.95 3.53 -20.06
N CYS A 665 -6.85 4.44 -19.66
CA CYS A 665 -8.26 4.46 -20.12
C CYS A 665 -8.40 5.06 -21.52
N TYR A 666 -7.62 4.53 -22.49
CA TYR A 666 -7.50 5.11 -23.82
C TYR A 666 -8.78 4.99 -24.70
N PRO A 667 -8.98 5.90 -25.67
CA PRO A 667 -10.22 6.00 -26.46
C PRO A 667 -10.38 4.94 -27.56
N TRP A 668 -9.38 4.07 -27.82
CA TRP A 668 -9.43 3.01 -28.83
C TRP A 668 -10.11 1.71 -28.36
N GLY A 669 -11.20 1.84 -27.58
CA GLY A 669 -12.05 0.74 -27.14
C GLY A 669 -11.91 0.38 -25.66
N ILE A 670 -10.83 0.79 -24.99
CA ILE A 670 -10.61 0.49 -23.56
C ILE A 670 -11.62 1.24 -22.70
N LEU A 671 -11.69 2.57 -22.81
CA LEU A 671 -12.66 3.37 -22.07
C LEU A 671 -14.10 2.90 -22.35
N GLN A 672 -14.45 2.69 -23.62
CA GLN A 672 -15.80 2.28 -24.01
C GLN A 672 -16.16 0.93 -23.38
N SER A 673 -15.20 -0.01 -23.33
CA SER A 673 -15.40 -1.31 -22.69
C SER A 673 -15.51 -1.23 -21.16
N GLN A 674 -14.82 -0.27 -20.54
CA GLN A 674 -14.93 -0.01 -19.10
C GLN A 674 -16.23 0.73 -18.78
N MET A 675 -16.78 1.51 -19.71
CA MET A 675 -18.07 2.21 -19.58
C MET A 675 -19.29 1.36 -19.95
N ASP A 676 -19.10 0.08 -20.29
CA ASP A 676 -20.20 -0.84 -20.56
C ASP A 676 -20.88 -1.28 -19.25
N MET A 677 -22.01 -0.64 -18.95
CA MET A 677 -22.81 -0.86 -17.75
C MET A 677 -23.56 -2.21 -17.75
N SER A 678 -23.49 -3.00 -18.83
CA SER A 678 -24.00 -4.38 -18.81
C SER A 678 -23.07 -5.36 -18.08
N LEU A 679 -21.80 -4.96 -17.89
CA LEU A 679 -20.76 -5.79 -17.29
C LEU A 679 -20.76 -5.65 -15.77
N GLU A 680 -20.43 -6.74 -15.08
CA GLU A 680 -20.38 -6.81 -13.62
C GLU A 680 -19.25 -5.95 -13.05
N TYR A 681 -18.07 -6.06 -13.65
CA TYR A 681 -16.90 -5.23 -13.36
C TYR A 681 -16.69 -4.22 -14.50
N ASN A 682 -16.85 -2.94 -14.17
CA ASN A 682 -16.80 -1.81 -15.09
C ASN A 682 -16.17 -0.59 -14.38
N LEU A 683 -16.17 0.59 -15.03
CA LEU A 683 -15.54 1.80 -14.50
C LEU A 683 -16.15 2.27 -13.18
N SER A 684 -17.45 2.02 -12.97
CA SER A 684 -18.11 2.30 -11.69
C SER A 684 -17.46 1.50 -10.57
N THR A 685 -17.16 0.22 -10.81
CA THR A 685 -16.53 -0.66 -9.82
C THR A 685 -15.16 -0.14 -9.41
N LEU A 686 -14.31 0.24 -10.38
CA LEU A 686 -12.98 0.80 -10.12
C LEU A 686 -13.05 2.15 -9.39
N ALA A 687 -14.00 3.03 -9.78
CA ALA A 687 -14.19 4.32 -9.13
C ALA A 687 -14.69 4.18 -7.67
N ASN A 688 -15.61 3.24 -7.40
CA ASN A 688 -16.05 2.94 -6.04
C ASN A 688 -14.91 2.35 -5.21
N ALA A 689 -14.12 1.43 -5.79
CA ALA A 689 -12.94 0.85 -5.15
C ALA A 689 -11.94 1.93 -4.71
N ALA A 690 -11.62 2.88 -5.59
CA ALA A 690 -10.72 4.00 -5.32
C ALA A 690 -11.19 4.91 -4.17
N LYS A 691 -12.51 5.02 -3.97
CA LYS A 691 -13.12 5.82 -2.90
C LYS A 691 -13.52 5.01 -1.67
N ALA A 692 -13.27 3.70 -1.64
CA ALA A 692 -13.80 2.80 -0.60
C ALA A 692 -13.31 3.13 0.82
N GLY A 693 -12.05 3.53 0.98
CA GLY A 693 -11.52 3.95 2.28
C GLY A 693 -11.62 5.45 2.56
N ASN A 694 -11.84 6.27 1.54
CA ASN A 694 -12.05 7.71 1.66
C ASN A 694 -13.09 8.17 0.62
N PRO A 695 -14.36 8.38 1.01
CA PRO A 695 -15.40 8.81 0.08
C PRO A 695 -15.20 10.24 -0.44
N TYR A 696 -14.21 10.97 0.07
CA TYR A 696 -13.82 12.31 -0.37
C TYR A 696 -12.60 12.30 -1.30
N SER A 697 -11.98 11.14 -1.53
CA SER A 697 -10.83 10.99 -2.44
C SER A 697 -11.23 11.38 -3.86
N ILE A 698 -10.45 12.22 -4.56
CA ILE A 698 -10.74 12.63 -5.94
C ILE A 698 -10.17 11.63 -6.94
N VAL A 699 -10.87 11.33 -8.03
CA VAL A 699 -10.43 10.30 -9.01
C VAL A 699 -10.36 10.86 -10.42
N THR A 700 -9.34 10.44 -11.19
CA THR A 700 -9.28 10.69 -12.64
C THR A 700 -8.85 9.45 -13.43
N PHE A 701 -9.17 9.46 -14.72
CA PHE A 701 -8.93 8.37 -15.67
C PHE A 701 -8.31 8.93 -16.95
N ASN A 702 -7.04 8.59 -17.18
CA ASN A 702 -6.24 9.12 -18.27
C ASN A 702 -6.59 8.49 -19.61
N GLN A 703 -6.72 9.33 -20.63
CA GLN A 703 -7.07 8.94 -21.99
C GLN A 703 -5.91 9.13 -22.97
N GLY A 704 -4.75 9.53 -22.46
CA GLY A 704 -3.57 9.86 -23.25
C GLY A 704 -3.48 11.34 -23.60
N LEU A 705 -2.51 11.62 -24.47
CA LEU A 705 -1.83 12.91 -24.62
C LEU A 705 -2.50 13.93 -25.55
N ASP A 706 -3.52 13.51 -26.30
CA ASP A 706 -4.20 14.45 -27.20
C ASP A 706 -4.88 15.54 -26.35
N VAL A 707 -4.72 16.81 -26.72
CA VAL A 707 -5.33 17.95 -26.02
C VAL A 707 -6.85 17.83 -25.92
N GLY A 708 -7.48 17.14 -26.87
CA GLY A 708 -8.90 16.79 -26.87
C GLY A 708 -9.27 15.66 -25.91
N TRP A 709 -8.30 15.04 -25.23
CA TRP A 709 -8.51 13.93 -24.29
C TRP A 709 -7.97 14.27 -22.89
N ALA A 710 -6.75 14.79 -22.80
CA ALA A 710 -6.07 15.10 -21.54
C ALA A 710 -6.84 16.09 -20.65
N PHE A 711 -7.58 17.02 -21.24
CA PHE A 711 -8.27 18.12 -20.54
C PHE A 711 -9.81 18.03 -20.59
N ASN A 712 -10.36 16.85 -20.87
CA ASN A 712 -11.81 16.65 -20.96
C ASN A 712 -12.36 15.79 -19.80
N LYS A 713 -13.60 16.09 -19.38
CA LYS A 713 -14.38 15.17 -18.53
C LYS A 713 -14.88 14.02 -19.39
N SER A 714 -14.15 12.92 -19.36
CA SER A 714 -14.40 11.80 -20.27
C SER A 714 -15.48 10.82 -19.83
N ASN A 715 -15.76 10.81 -18.52
CA ASN A 715 -16.70 9.90 -17.88
C ASN A 715 -17.30 10.59 -16.62
N PRO A 716 -18.46 10.14 -16.14
CA PRO A 716 -19.16 10.81 -15.04
C PRO A 716 -18.50 10.64 -13.66
N TYR A 717 -17.59 9.66 -13.49
CA TYR A 717 -16.92 9.36 -12.23
C TYR A 717 -15.65 10.20 -11.99
N GLN A 718 -15.24 10.97 -12.99
CA GLN A 718 -14.05 11.82 -12.93
C GLN A 718 -14.30 13.11 -12.14
N ASP A 719 -13.37 13.46 -11.25
CA ASP A 719 -13.40 14.66 -10.41
C ASP A 719 -12.51 15.79 -10.96
N TYR A 720 -11.43 15.43 -11.67
CA TYR A 720 -10.47 16.36 -12.28
C TYR A 720 -9.91 15.78 -13.59
N THR A 721 -9.38 16.61 -14.48
CA THR A 721 -8.81 16.14 -15.75
C THR A 721 -7.51 15.37 -15.51
N ALA A 722 -7.19 14.38 -16.35
CA ALA A 722 -5.94 13.63 -16.19
C ALA A 722 -4.71 14.52 -16.45
N GLY A 723 -4.83 15.46 -17.39
CA GLY A 723 -3.92 16.57 -17.57
C GLY A 723 -2.61 16.25 -18.29
N GLU A 724 -2.43 15.01 -18.77
CA GLU A 724 -1.17 14.53 -19.31
C GLU A 724 -0.68 15.38 -20.51
N SER A 725 0.48 16.02 -20.37
CA SER A 725 1.14 16.86 -21.36
C SER A 725 2.60 16.42 -21.56
N GLN A 726 3.00 16.23 -22.82
CA GLN A 726 4.37 15.85 -23.19
C GLN A 726 5.34 17.04 -23.11
N GLY A 727 5.72 17.37 -21.87
CA GLY A 727 6.71 18.39 -21.56
C GLY A 727 6.12 19.79 -21.47
N LEU A 728 4.92 19.95 -20.91
CA LEU A 728 4.32 21.25 -20.59
C LEU A 728 4.08 22.12 -21.83
N ASP A 729 3.76 21.48 -22.95
CA ASP A 729 3.51 22.11 -24.26
C ASP A 729 2.03 22.43 -24.51
N THR A 730 1.15 21.88 -23.68
CA THR A 730 -0.30 21.95 -23.83
C THR A 730 -0.94 22.24 -22.48
N PHE A 731 -1.94 23.11 -22.48
CA PHE A 731 -2.57 23.63 -21.26
C PHE A 731 -4.09 23.50 -21.32
N PRO A 732 -4.77 23.37 -20.16
CA PRO A 732 -6.22 23.37 -20.09
C PRO A 732 -6.84 24.68 -20.63
N VAL A 733 -8.13 24.63 -20.94
CA VAL A 733 -8.91 25.85 -21.22
C VAL A 733 -8.94 26.75 -19.98
N LYS A 734 -9.02 28.07 -20.19
CA LYS A 734 -9.13 29.02 -19.08
C LYS A 734 -10.38 28.74 -18.23
N GLY A 735 -10.19 28.68 -16.92
CA GLY A 735 -11.23 28.51 -15.92
C GLY A 735 -11.06 27.22 -15.11
N ARG A 736 -11.75 27.20 -13.97
CA ARG A 736 -11.66 26.10 -12.99
C ARG A 736 -12.09 24.75 -13.54
N TRP A 737 -13.11 24.74 -14.39
CA TRP A 737 -13.75 23.52 -14.85
C TRP A 737 -13.30 23.14 -16.26
N ALA A 738 -13.18 21.84 -16.50
CA ALA A 738 -12.97 21.26 -17.83
C ALA A 738 -14.03 21.76 -18.81
N LYS A 739 -13.67 21.76 -20.09
CA LYS A 739 -14.56 22.21 -21.15
C LYS A 739 -15.90 21.46 -21.07
N ASP A 740 -17.00 22.21 -21.16
CA ASP A 740 -18.38 21.71 -21.09
C ASP A 740 -18.73 20.97 -19.78
N SER A 741 -17.95 21.19 -18.71
CA SER A 741 -18.19 20.67 -17.36
C SER A 741 -18.33 21.81 -16.35
N THR A 742 -19.02 21.53 -15.24
CA THR A 742 -19.14 22.45 -14.10
C THR A 742 -18.55 21.87 -12.81
N ASP A 743 -17.96 20.68 -12.86
CA ASP A 743 -17.66 19.84 -11.70
C ASP A 743 -16.37 19.00 -11.86
N CYS A 744 -15.68 19.10 -13.00
CA CYS A 744 -14.41 18.43 -13.26
C CYS A 744 -13.28 19.47 -13.24
N GLN A 745 -12.46 19.48 -12.20
CA GLN A 745 -11.37 20.44 -12.01
C GLN A 745 -10.34 20.32 -13.14
N ASN A 746 -9.96 21.43 -13.77
CA ASN A 746 -8.83 21.45 -14.69
C ASN A 746 -7.52 21.22 -13.92
N PHE A 747 -6.75 20.27 -14.43
CA PHE A 747 -5.44 19.86 -13.95
C PHE A 747 -4.52 19.63 -15.14
N MET A 748 -3.28 20.10 -15.04
CA MET A 748 -2.21 19.89 -16.01
C MET A 748 -1.12 19.05 -15.35
N PHE A 749 -0.63 18.03 -16.03
CA PHE A 749 0.35 17.09 -15.54
C PHE A 749 1.44 16.82 -16.57
N GLY A 750 2.71 17.07 -16.25
CA GLY A 750 3.80 16.81 -17.19
C GLY A 750 5.19 16.70 -16.56
N PRO A 751 6.17 16.15 -17.28
CA PRO A 751 7.52 15.92 -16.77
C PRO A 751 8.41 17.15 -16.92
N ILE A 752 9.33 17.32 -15.96
CA ILE A 752 10.40 18.32 -16.03
C ILE A 752 11.79 17.71 -16.25
N GLY A 753 11.90 16.38 -16.23
CA GLY A 753 13.14 15.64 -16.49
C GLY A 753 13.68 15.79 -17.91
N ASN A 754 14.95 15.42 -18.11
CA ASN A 754 15.59 15.39 -19.43
C ASN A 754 14.81 14.52 -20.43
N ARG A 755 14.65 15.03 -21.65
CA ARG A 755 13.76 14.42 -22.67
C ARG A 755 14.48 13.65 -23.77
N ASP A 756 15.81 13.63 -23.77
CA ASP A 756 16.63 12.92 -24.77
C ASP A 756 16.67 11.40 -24.52
N ASN A 757 15.50 10.80 -24.33
CA ASN A 757 15.31 9.38 -24.03
C ASN A 757 13.90 8.92 -24.44
N TRP A 758 13.64 7.62 -24.33
CA TRP A 758 12.37 7.02 -24.75
C TRP A 758 11.21 7.34 -23.79
N SER A 759 11.46 7.70 -22.53
CA SER A 759 10.44 8.07 -21.55
C SER A 759 10.07 9.56 -21.61
N ALA A 760 10.62 10.31 -22.57
CA ALA A 760 10.25 11.70 -22.87
C ALA A 760 10.29 12.68 -21.68
N GLY A 761 11.08 12.36 -20.64
CA GLY A 761 11.23 13.18 -19.42
C GLY A 761 10.62 12.58 -18.15
N TRP A 762 9.72 11.61 -18.26
CA TRP A 762 9.05 11.00 -17.10
C TRP A 762 10.03 10.16 -16.27
N GLY A 763 10.18 10.51 -15.00
CA GLY A 763 11.08 9.86 -14.03
C GLY A 763 12.58 10.11 -14.26
N CYS A 764 12.94 11.05 -15.13
CA CYS A 764 14.33 11.26 -15.57
C CYS A 764 15.05 12.33 -14.74
N SER A 765 16.35 12.17 -14.54
CA SER A 765 17.22 13.18 -13.91
C SER A 765 17.42 14.43 -14.80
N GLY A 766 17.85 15.55 -14.20
CA GLY A 766 18.10 16.83 -14.89
C GLY A 766 16.83 17.59 -15.28
N THR A 767 16.97 18.72 -15.98
CA THR A 767 15.84 19.62 -16.27
C THR A 767 15.65 19.86 -17.77
N SER A 768 14.41 19.84 -18.25
CA SER A 768 14.05 20.12 -19.65
C SER A 768 13.39 21.48 -19.89
N ARG A 769 13.20 22.24 -18.81
CA ARG A 769 12.59 23.58 -18.78
C ARG A 769 13.42 24.50 -17.89
N THR A 770 13.38 25.79 -18.18
CA THR A 770 14.04 26.81 -17.35
C THR A 770 13.19 27.14 -16.12
N GLU A 771 13.82 27.66 -15.06
CA GLU A 771 13.11 28.18 -13.88
C GLU A 771 12.06 29.23 -14.27
N GLU A 772 12.43 30.16 -15.15
CA GLU A 772 11.53 31.19 -15.67
C GLU A 772 10.30 30.60 -16.37
N PHE A 773 10.49 29.58 -17.22
CA PHE A 773 9.38 28.87 -17.84
C PHE A 773 8.45 28.27 -16.79
N MET A 774 9.01 27.61 -15.78
CA MET A 774 8.25 26.98 -14.70
C MET A 774 7.46 28.00 -13.88
N ILE A 775 8.09 29.13 -13.53
CA ILE A 775 7.44 30.25 -12.83
C ILE A 775 6.25 30.78 -13.65
N ASN A 776 6.48 31.04 -14.94
CA ASN A 776 5.44 31.55 -15.84
C ASN A 776 4.32 30.52 -16.02
N ALA A 777 4.64 29.24 -16.15
CA ALA A 777 3.67 28.17 -16.29
C ALA A 777 2.76 28.10 -15.05
N ILE A 778 3.32 28.13 -13.83
CA ILE A 778 2.54 28.08 -12.59
C ILE A 778 1.71 29.34 -12.38
N LYS A 779 2.28 30.52 -12.60
CA LYS A 779 1.53 31.79 -12.55
C LYS A 779 0.37 31.80 -13.56
N ASN A 780 0.61 31.30 -14.77
CA ASN A 780 -0.43 31.15 -15.79
C ASN A 780 -1.50 30.15 -15.36
N GLY A 781 -1.14 29.05 -14.72
CA GLY A 781 -2.12 28.08 -14.19
C GLY A 781 -3.00 28.67 -13.10
N MET A 782 -2.38 29.31 -12.10
CA MET A 782 -3.10 29.99 -11.03
C MET A 782 -4.01 31.11 -11.57
N GLY A 783 -3.52 31.93 -12.50
CA GLY A 783 -4.29 33.00 -13.13
C GLY A 783 -5.41 32.53 -14.08
N ASN A 784 -5.36 31.26 -14.50
CA ASN A 784 -6.39 30.61 -15.33
C ASN A 784 -7.20 29.56 -14.55
N ASP A 785 -7.12 29.56 -13.22
CA ASP A 785 -7.92 28.73 -12.30
C ASP A 785 -7.69 27.21 -12.38
N TYR A 786 -6.52 26.73 -12.83
CA TYR A 786 -6.22 25.29 -12.87
C TYR A 786 -4.99 24.90 -12.06
N ALA A 787 -5.00 23.66 -11.55
CA ALA A 787 -3.90 23.09 -10.77
C ALA A 787 -2.84 22.45 -11.69
N MET A 788 -1.60 22.34 -11.20
CA MET A 788 -0.48 21.82 -11.99
C MET A 788 0.31 20.75 -11.25
N GLY A 789 0.81 19.75 -11.97
CA GLY A 789 1.61 18.66 -11.42
C GLY A 789 2.87 18.46 -12.25
N PHE A 790 4.01 18.36 -11.58
CA PHE A 790 5.31 18.19 -12.23
C PHE A 790 5.93 16.86 -11.86
N ASP A 791 6.20 16.02 -12.86
CA ASP A 791 6.91 14.77 -12.62
C ASP A 791 8.40 15.01 -12.45
N THR A 792 8.91 14.56 -11.31
CA THR A 792 10.30 14.70 -10.88
C THR A 792 10.89 13.34 -10.53
N LYS A 793 12.20 13.22 -10.70
CA LYS A 793 12.96 12.04 -10.28
C LYS A 793 13.18 12.08 -8.77
N VAL A 794 12.85 10.98 -8.10
CA VAL A 794 13.24 10.70 -6.71
C VAL A 794 14.08 9.44 -6.70
N ASN A 795 15.16 9.43 -5.93
CA ASN A 795 15.99 8.24 -5.79
C ASN A 795 15.47 7.28 -4.70
N ILE A 796 16.12 6.13 -4.58
CA ILE A 796 15.74 5.09 -3.63
C ILE A 796 15.91 5.49 -2.16
N PHE A 797 16.66 6.55 -1.86
CA PHE A 797 16.88 7.04 -0.51
C PHE A 797 15.86 8.12 -0.09
N GLY A 798 14.98 8.55 -1.00
CA GLY A 798 13.99 9.59 -0.73
C GLY A 798 14.42 11.01 -1.07
N HIS A 799 15.48 11.18 -1.87
CA HIS A 799 15.94 12.50 -2.30
C HIS A 799 15.49 12.80 -3.74
N LEU A 800 15.00 14.01 -3.95
CA LEU A 800 14.74 14.54 -5.28
C LEU A 800 16.05 14.71 -6.07
N ASP A 801 15.95 14.68 -7.39
CA ASP A 801 17.08 15.07 -8.24
C ASP A 801 17.56 16.48 -7.87
N PRO A 802 18.86 16.70 -7.61
CA PRO A 802 19.34 17.98 -7.07
C PRO A 802 19.00 19.18 -7.94
N ASP A 803 19.08 19.04 -9.27
CA ASP A 803 18.81 20.14 -10.21
C ASP A 803 17.32 20.48 -10.21
N GLN A 804 16.45 19.46 -10.19
CA GLN A 804 15.00 19.64 -10.11
C GLN A 804 14.55 20.20 -8.75
N TYR A 805 15.17 19.75 -7.66
CA TYR A 805 14.94 20.26 -6.32
C TYR A 805 15.27 21.76 -6.24
N GLN A 806 16.46 22.15 -6.69
CA GLN A 806 16.88 23.56 -6.73
C GLN A 806 15.95 24.40 -7.58
N GLN A 807 15.60 23.92 -8.78
CA GLN A 807 14.66 24.58 -9.66
C GLN A 807 13.30 24.81 -8.98
N LEU A 808 12.72 23.80 -8.32
CA LEU A 808 11.42 23.94 -7.66
C LEU A 808 11.47 24.82 -6.42
N VAL A 809 12.58 24.84 -5.67
CA VAL A 809 12.79 25.79 -4.56
C VAL A 809 12.83 27.22 -5.08
N ALA A 810 13.60 27.49 -6.14
CA ALA A 810 13.66 28.80 -6.79
C ALA A 810 12.29 29.24 -7.33
N VAL A 811 11.55 28.32 -7.93
CA VAL A 811 10.17 28.53 -8.39
C VAL A 811 9.24 28.90 -7.23
N LYS A 812 9.27 28.18 -6.10
CA LYS A 812 8.49 28.52 -4.91
C LYS A 812 8.84 29.91 -4.40
N ASP A 813 10.12 30.22 -4.25
CA ASP A 813 10.58 31.52 -3.75
C ASP A 813 10.13 32.67 -4.68
N ALA A 814 10.12 32.44 -5.99
CA ALA A 814 9.63 33.41 -6.99
C ALA A 814 8.10 33.55 -7.05
N ILE A 815 7.33 32.53 -6.61
CA ILE A 815 5.86 32.52 -6.66
C ILE A 815 5.23 33.01 -5.34
N ARG A 816 5.89 32.82 -4.19
CA ARG A 816 5.38 33.28 -2.87
C ARG A 816 5.45 34.80 -2.65
N GLY A 817 6.10 35.54 -3.55
CA GLY A 817 6.44 36.94 -3.31
C GLY A 817 7.62 37.05 -2.35
N GLY A 818 8.55 37.97 -2.63
CA GLY A 818 9.86 38.07 -1.97
C GLY A 818 9.86 38.43 -0.47
N ASP A 819 8.72 38.36 0.22
CA ASP A 819 8.54 38.81 1.60
C ASP A 819 8.81 37.73 2.67
N GLU A 820 9.00 36.46 2.28
CA GLU A 820 9.23 35.34 3.23
C GLU A 820 10.66 34.78 3.23
N ILE A 821 11.66 35.50 2.71
CA ILE A 821 13.08 35.16 2.97
C ILE A 821 13.45 35.74 4.34
N PRO A 822 13.89 34.94 5.33
CA PRO A 822 14.37 35.46 6.61
C PRO A 822 15.48 36.50 6.39
N ALA A 823 15.38 37.64 7.06
CA ALA A 823 16.36 38.71 6.93
C ALA A 823 17.73 38.31 7.50
N ASP A 824 18.81 38.69 6.82
CA ASP A 824 20.12 38.73 7.45
C ASP A 824 20.17 39.89 8.45
N LEU A 825 20.13 39.55 9.74
CA LEU A 825 20.06 40.51 10.83
C LEU A 825 21.42 41.07 11.27
N ILE A 826 22.54 40.62 10.68
CA ILE A 826 23.89 41.00 11.13
C ILE A 826 24.08 42.51 11.17
N GLN A 827 23.56 43.22 10.16
CA GLN A 827 23.67 44.68 10.07
C GLN A 827 22.77 45.40 11.08
N LEU A 828 21.54 44.92 11.28
CA LEU A 828 20.62 45.50 12.28
C LEU A 828 21.15 45.29 13.70
N GLN A 829 21.71 44.11 14.00
CA GLN A 829 22.32 43.79 15.28
C GLN A 829 23.55 44.68 15.54
N SER A 830 24.41 44.86 14.55
CA SER A 830 25.61 45.71 14.68
C SER A 830 25.25 47.17 14.94
N LEU A 831 24.21 47.69 14.25
CA LEU A 831 23.72 49.05 14.46
C LEU A 831 23.09 49.20 15.85
N TYR A 832 22.27 48.24 16.27
CA TYR A 832 21.66 48.23 17.61
C TYR A 832 22.70 48.23 18.74
N ASP A 833 23.73 47.39 18.63
CA ASP A 833 24.82 47.30 19.62
C ASP A 833 25.68 48.57 19.67
N ALA A 834 25.84 49.27 18.53
CA ALA A 834 26.57 50.52 18.46
C ALA A 834 25.81 51.68 19.12
N VAL A 835 24.50 51.77 18.90
CA VAL A 835 23.64 52.79 19.52
C VAL A 835 23.55 52.58 21.04
N LEU A 836 23.53 51.33 21.51
CA LEU A 836 23.59 50.96 22.93
C LEU A 836 24.79 51.56 23.69
N GLN A 837 25.87 51.92 22.99
CA GLN A 837 27.08 52.49 23.58
C GLN A 837 27.15 54.01 23.52
N MET A 838 26.14 54.69 22.96
CA MET A 838 26.09 56.15 22.90
C MET A 838 25.80 56.77 24.27
N ASN A 839 26.44 57.90 24.56
CA ASN A 839 26.13 58.68 25.75
C ASN A 839 24.90 59.54 25.49
N MET A 840 23.74 59.14 26.01
CA MET A 840 22.48 59.82 25.74
C MET A 840 22.29 61.13 26.55
N ASP A 841 23.11 61.38 27.58
CA ASP A 841 22.98 62.53 28.49
C ASP A 841 23.29 63.89 27.82
N ILE A 842 23.81 63.89 26.59
CA ILE A 842 24.19 65.09 25.84
C ILE A 842 23.15 65.50 24.77
N TYR A 843 22.08 64.73 24.63
CA TYR A 843 21.01 64.93 23.64
C TYR A 843 19.71 65.39 24.30
N THR A 844 18.88 66.14 23.58
CA THR A 844 17.58 66.62 24.07
C THR A 844 16.67 65.44 24.40
N GLU A 845 15.81 65.61 25.41
CA GLU A 845 14.91 64.55 25.88
C GLU A 845 14.00 64.03 24.74
N ASP A 846 13.51 64.93 23.88
CA ASP A 846 12.64 64.60 22.76
C ASP A 846 13.35 63.79 21.66
N SER A 847 14.58 64.17 21.29
CA SER A 847 15.35 63.44 20.26
C SER A 847 15.88 62.10 20.77
N ALA A 848 16.25 62.02 22.06
CA ALA A 848 16.62 60.78 22.72
C ALA A 848 15.42 59.81 22.87
N ALA A 849 14.20 60.33 23.09
CA ALA A 849 12.99 59.50 23.15
C ALA A 849 12.70 58.81 21.82
N ALA A 850 12.82 59.53 20.70
CA ALA A 850 12.62 58.97 19.36
C ALA A 850 13.63 57.85 19.04
N LEU A 851 14.89 57.99 19.47
CA LEU A 851 15.91 56.95 19.29
C LEU A 851 15.63 55.71 20.16
N ASN A 852 15.21 55.90 21.41
CA ASN A 852 14.83 54.78 22.29
C ASN A 852 13.63 53.99 21.75
N GLU A 853 12.66 54.66 21.13
CA GLU A 853 11.53 53.99 20.47
C GLU A 853 12.00 53.16 19.26
N ALA A 854 12.84 53.73 18.39
CA ALA A 854 13.43 53.01 17.27
C ALA A 854 14.28 51.80 17.71
N MET A 855 15.02 51.93 18.82
CA MET A 855 15.75 50.83 19.43
C MET A 855 14.83 49.73 19.96
N GLY A 856 13.68 50.08 20.56
CA GLY A 856 12.69 49.11 21.00
C GLY A 856 12.12 48.28 19.85
N ILE A 857 11.86 48.92 18.71
CA ILE A 857 11.40 48.26 17.48
C ILE A 857 12.49 47.35 16.92
N ALA A 858 13.73 47.83 16.82
CA ALA A 858 14.86 47.03 16.35
C ALA A 858 15.13 45.82 17.24
N TYR A 859 15.08 45.97 18.57
CA TYR A 859 15.20 44.85 19.50
C TYR A 859 14.10 43.80 19.30
N ALA A 860 12.84 44.24 19.11
CA ALA A 860 11.73 43.34 18.85
C ALA A 860 11.92 42.51 17.56
N VAL A 861 12.46 43.13 16.50
CA VAL A 861 12.80 42.44 15.24
C VAL A 861 13.97 41.47 15.45
N LEU A 862 15.00 41.85 16.21
CA LEU A 862 16.16 40.99 16.52
C LEU A 862 15.81 39.78 17.40
N GLN A 863 14.72 39.84 18.19
CA GLN A 863 14.24 38.71 19.00
C GLN A 863 13.24 37.80 18.27
N LYS A 864 12.87 38.11 17.01
CA LYS A 864 11.87 37.37 16.24
C LYS A 864 12.49 36.11 15.61
N GLU A 865 11.77 34.98 15.65
CA GLU A 865 12.26 33.68 15.16
C GLU A 865 12.46 33.65 13.63
N ASN A 866 11.62 34.37 12.87
CA ASN A 866 11.73 34.56 11.42
C ASN A 866 11.33 36.01 11.02
N PRO A 867 12.22 37.00 11.16
CA PRO A 867 11.96 38.38 10.73
C PRO A 867 12.08 38.51 9.21
N THR A 868 11.15 39.24 8.58
CA THR A 868 11.16 39.47 7.13
C THR A 868 12.22 40.51 6.73
N LYS A 869 12.68 40.48 5.47
CA LYS A 869 13.58 41.52 4.94
C LYS A 869 13.01 42.92 5.08
N SER A 870 11.71 43.10 4.89
CA SER A 870 11.03 44.39 5.08
C SER A 870 11.03 44.84 6.54
N GLU A 871 10.81 43.93 7.51
CA GLU A 871 10.86 44.27 8.93
C GLU A 871 12.27 44.65 9.39
N ALA A 872 13.30 43.96 8.90
CA ALA A 872 14.69 44.29 9.19
C ALA A 872 15.11 45.61 8.54
N ALA A 873 14.66 45.87 7.30
CA ALA A 873 14.91 47.13 6.60
C ALA A 873 14.19 48.32 7.24
N ASP A 874 12.93 48.16 7.66
CA ASP A 874 12.16 49.20 8.36
C ASP A 874 12.76 49.50 9.73
N ALA A 875 13.09 48.47 10.52
CA ALA A 875 13.76 48.66 11.81
C ALA A 875 15.12 49.36 11.68
N LYS A 876 15.91 48.99 10.65
CA LYS A 876 17.19 49.65 10.34
C LYS A 876 16.97 51.11 9.93
N SER A 877 16.02 51.37 9.04
CA SER A 877 15.69 52.72 8.56
C SER A 877 15.25 53.63 9.72
N ARG A 878 14.37 53.14 10.60
CA ARG A 878 13.92 53.88 11.78
C ARG A 878 15.05 54.23 12.74
N LEU A 879 15.97 53.30 12.99
CA LEU A 879 17.17 53.57 13.78
C LEU A 879 18.00 54.68 13.15
N LEU A 880 18.23 54.63 11.84
CA LEU A 880 19.03 55.64 11.13
C LEU A 880 18.37 57.01 11.12
N VAL A 881 17.07 57.07 10.88
CA VAL A 881 16.29 58.33 10.92
C VAL A 881 16.32 58.92 12.32
N ALA A 882 16.15 58.10 13.36
CA ALA A 882 16.20 58.58 14.73
C ALA A 882 17.61 59.06 15.14
N MET A 883 18.67 58.39 14.67
CA MET A 883 20.06 58.83 14.86
C MET A 883 20.35 60.15 14.13
N ALA A 884 19.80 60.33 12.93
CA ALA A 884 19.95 61.57 12.15
C ALA A 884 19.17 62.75 12.77
N GLY A 885 18.10 62.47 13.50
CA GLY A 885 17.27 63.44 14.21
C GLY A 885 17.72 63.75 15.64
N LEU A 886 18.91 63.28 16.07
CA LEU A 886 19.44 63.58 17.39
C LEU A 886 19.83 65.06 17.51
N GLU A 887 19.25 65.75 18.48
CA GLU A 887 19.53 67.15 18.77
C GLU A 887 20.29 67.27 20.09
N ARG A 888 21.37 68.04 20.13
CA ARG A 888 22.19 68.19 21.35
C ARG A 888 21.62 69.25 22.28
N ILE A 889 21.83 69.09 23.58
CA ILE A 889 21.50 70.13 24.56
C ILE A 889 22.46 71.32 24.37
N GLU A 890 21.96 72.48 23.95
CA GLU A 890 22.77 73.70 23.85
C GLU A 890 23.16 74.22 25.24
N THR A 891 24.45 74.15 25.58
CA THR A 891 25.02 74.91 26.70
C THR A 891 26.34 75.55 26.30
N GLU A 892 26.54 76.82 26.68
CA GLU A 892 27.80 77.56 26.52
C GLU A 892 29.01 76.86 27.21
N PRO A 893 30.25 77.09 26.73
CA PRO A 893 31.10 75.98 26.29
C PRO A 893 32.13 75.52 27.33
N GLU A 894 32.29 74.21 27.46
CA GLU A 894 33.61 73.59 27.57
C GLU A 894 33.78 72.59 26.40
N PRO A 895 34.95 72.54 25.72
CA PRO A 895 35.09 71.82 24.47
C PRO A 895 35.35 70.34 24.75
N ILE A 896 34.28 69.55 24.83
CA ILE A 896 34.40 68.09 24.69
C ILE A 896 33.90 67.74 23.30
N THR A 897 34.85 67.46 22.39
CA THR A 897 34.54 66.90 21.08
C THR A 897 34.02 65.47 21.28
N ASP A 898 32.72 65.28 21.11
CA ASP A 898 32.10 63.96 21.12
C ASP A 898 32.13 63.34 19.72
N LYS A 899 32.63 62.11 19.67
CA LYS A 899 32.75 61.28 18.46
C LYS A 899 31.97 59.97 18.60
N SER A 900 31.15 59.84 19.62
CA SER A 900 30.43 58.60 19.94
C SER A 900 29.54 58.16 18.77
N LEU A 901 28.73 59.07 18.22
CA LEU A 901 27.88 58.81 17.05
C LEU A 901 28.71 58.49 15.79
N ALA A 902 29.80 59.23 15.55
CA ALA A 902 30.71 58.95 14.43
C ALA A 902 31.29 57.53 14.52
N LYS A 903 31.79 57.14 15.70
CA LYS A 903 32.33 55.78 15.95
C LYS A 903 31.26 54.70 15.79
N ALA A 904 30.04 54.96 16.25
CA ALA A 904 28.92 54.05 16.11
C ALA A 904 28.55 53.82 14.63
N LEU A 905 28.43 54.90 13.85
CA LEU A 905 28.15 54.84 12.42
C LEU A 905 29.27 54.18 11.62
N TYR A 906 30.54 54.51 11.92
CA TYR A 906 31.68 53.87 11.28
C TYR A 906 31.74 52.37 11.57
N SER A 907 31.46 51.94 12.80
CA SER A 907 31.38 50.51 13.13
C SER A 907 30.21 49.81 12.43
N ALA A 908 29.09 50.48 12.21
CA ALA A 908 27.90 49.92 11.55
C ALA A 908 28.09 49.78 10.04
N TYR A 909 28.80 50.72 9.41
CA TYR A 909 28.96 50.81 7.96
C TYR A 909 30.32 50.34 7.43
N GLY A 910 31.33 50.23 8.28
CA GLY A 910 32.72 49.82 7.95
C GLY A 910 32.86 48.43 7.31
N LYS A 911 31.80 47.63 7.29
CA LYS A 911 31.75 46.29 6.67
C LYS A 911 30.55 46.13 5.72
N LEU A 912 29.91 47.23 5.31
CA LEU A 912 28.78 47.16 4.41
C LEU A 912 29.21 46.56 3.06
N ASP A 913 28.54 45.50 2.64
CA ASP A 913 28.74 44.95 1.30
C ASP A 913 28.07 45.88 0.27
N LEU A 914 28.90 46.51 -0.56
CA LEU A 914 28.47 47.47 -1.56
C LEU A 914 28.23 46.84 -2.94
N SER A 915 28.41 45.52 -3.07
CA SER A 915 28.32 44.81 -4.35
C SER A 915 26.94 44.90 -5.04
N GLY A 916 25.89 45.27 -4.31
CA GLY A 916 24.53 45.47 -4.83
C GLY A 916 24.17 46.92 -5.23
N TYR A 917 25.11 47.87 -5.20
CA TYR A 917 24.84 49.29 -5.45
C TYR A 917 25.64 49.82 -6.64
N THR A 918 25.04 50.75 -7.40
CA THR A 918 25.68 51.41 -8.54
C THR A 918 27.06 51.90 -8.14
N GLU A 919 28.04 51.69 -9.02
CA GLU A 919 29.44 52.04 -8.78
C GLU A 919 29.58 53.49 -8.28
N GLU A 920 28.77 54.41 -8.84
CA GLU A 920 28.77 55.83 -8.46
C GLU A 920 28.26 56.07 -7.02
N SER A 921 27.13 55.48 -6.63
CA SER A 921 26.59 55.68 -5.28
C SER A 921 27.38 54.92 -4.21
N ALA A 922 27.90 53.73 -4.55
CA ALA A 922 28.78 52.94 -3.70
C ALA A 922 30.10 53.66 -3.43
N ALA A 923 30.70 54.29 -4.46
CA ALA A 923 31.91 55.10 -4.31
C ALA A 923 31.68 56.33 -3.43
N ALA A 924 30.61 57.09 -3.66
CA ALA A 924 30.27 58.25 -2.83
C ALA A 924 30.03 57.89 -1.36
N PHE A 925 29.42 56.73 -1.10
CA PHE A 925 29.25 56.20 0.25
C PHE A 925 30.58 55.75 0.87
N ALA A 926 31.44 55.06 0.12
CA ALA A 926 32.76 54.65 0.60
C ALA A 926 33.65 55.85 0.94
N ASP A 927 33.62 56.90 0.12
CA ASP A 927 34.40 58.14 0.34
C ASP A 927 33.98 58.87 1.63
N THR A 928 32.68 58.97 1.89
CA THR A 928 32.17 59.60 3.12
C THR A 928 32.44 58.75 4.36
N LEU A 929 32.46 57.42 4.22
CA LEU A 929 32.81 56.49 5.30
C LEU A 929 34.30 56.58 5.65
N GLU A 930 35.18 56.72 4.66
CA GLU A 930 36.62 56.96 4.84
C GLU A 930 36.87 58.34 5.47
N ALA A 931 36.16 59.38 5.01
CA ALA A 931 36.23 60.72 5.62
C ALA A 931 35.80 60.71 7.10
N LEU A 932 34.73 59.98 7.43
CA LEU A 932 34.30 59.80 8.82
C LEU A 932 35.36 59.09 9.66
N GLN A 933 36.04 58.07 9.11
CA GLN A 933 37.15 57.39 9.78
C GLN A 933 38.29 58.36 10.13
N LEU A 934 38.72 59.17 9.16
CA LEU A 934 39.80 60.14 9.35
C LEU A 934 39.45 61.18 10.43
N ILE A 935 38.18 61.60 10.49
CA ILE A 935 37.70 62.52 11.53
C ILE A 935 37.60 61.84 12.89
N ILE A 936 37.26 60.55 12.96
CA ILE A 936 37.33 59.77 14.21
C ILE A 936 38.75 59.74 14.76
N GLU A 937 39.75 59.53 13.91
CA GLU A 937 41.17 59.40 14.27
C GLU A 937 41.88 60.74 14.58
N LYS A 938 41.35 61.87 14.11
CA LYS A 938 41.92 63.22 14.33
C LYS A 938 41.80 63.71 15.79
N GLU A 939 42.87 63.68 16.59
CA GLU A 939 42.84 64.01 18.04
C GLU A 939 42.12 65.33 18.40
N ASN A 940 42.32 66.40 17.62
CA ASN A 940 41.75 67.74 17.88
C ASN A 940 40.68 68.16 16.85
N ALA A 941 39.83 67.22 16.41
CA ALA A 941 38.71 67.56 15.52
C ALA A 941 37.75 68.56 16.21
N ALA A 942 37.34 69.62 15.50
CA ALA A 942 36.27 70.48 15.98
C ALA A 942 34.93 69.75 15.90
N GLN A 943 34.01 70.05 16.83
CA GLN A 943 32.73 69.34 16.86
C GLN A 943 31.92 69.52 15.57
N GLU A 944 31.94 70.73 15.00
CA GLU A 944 31.30 71.03 13.71
C GLU A 944 31.85 70.15 12.57
N GLU A 945 33.14 69.81 12.60
CA GLU A 945 33.75 68.90 11.60
C GLU A 945 33.27 67.45 11.79
N VAL A 946 33.06 67.02 13.04
CA VAL A 946 32.52 65.69 13.37
C VAL A 946 31.06 65.59 12.94
N ASP A 947 30.25 66.60 13.27
CA ASP A 947 28.82 66.64 12.98
C ASP A 947 28.57 66.72 11.47
N SER A 948 29.37 67.51 10.73
CA SER A 948 29.31 67.56 9.27
C SER A 948 29.64 66.20 8.65
N SER A 949 30.69 65.53 9.12
CA SER A 949 31.08 64.22 8.57
C SER A 949 30.04 63.13 8.84
N ILE A 950 29.34 63.21 9.97
CA ILE A 950 28.20 62.33 10.29
C ILE A 950 27.04 62.60 9.32
N ALA A 951 26.67 63.87 9.14
CA ALA A 951 25.60 64.27 8.24
C ALA A 951 25.88 63.85 6.79
N ASP A 952 27.12 64.00 6.33
CA ASP A 952 27.55 63.62 4.99
C ASP A 952 27.48 62.10 4.78
N LEU A 953 27.93 61.29 5.75
CA LEU A 953 27.80 59.83 5.67
C LEU A 953 26.32 59.40 5.67
N LEU A 954 25.48 60.00 6.50
CA LEU A 954 24.06 59.66 6.57
C LEU A 954 23.33 60.05 5.27
N ALA A 955 23.67 61.20 4.68
CA ALA A 955 23.15 61.62 3.40
C ALA A 955 23.62 60.67 2.27
N ALA A 956 24.89 60.28 2.26
CA ALA A 956 25.41 59.31 1.31
C ALA A 956 24.78 57.91 1.48
N ALA A 957 24.54 57.50 2.73
CA ALA A 957 23.82 56.26 3.04
C ALA A 957 22.40 56.27 2.49
N ALA A 958 21.69 57.40 2.64
CA ALA A 958 20.35 57.60 2.10
C ALA A 958 20.33 57.73 0.56
N ALA A 959 21.47 58.10 -0.04
CA ALA A 959 21.64 58.25 -1.48
C ALA A 959 22.21 57.02 -2.19
N LEU A 960 22.47 55.92 -1.47
CA LEU A 960 22.86 54.64 -2.07
C LEU A 960 21.79 54.16 -3.06
N LYS A 961 22.19 53.99 -4.32
CA LYS A 961 21.33 53.56 -5.42
C LYS A 961 21.73 52.16 -5.82
N VAL A 962 20.81 51.21 -5.65
CA VAL A 962 20.98 49.80 -6.03
C VAL A 962 21.42 49.70 -7.48
N LEU A 963 22.36 48.79 -7.82
CA LEU A 963 22.74 48.49 -9.20
C LEU A 963 21.45 48.25 -9.99
N PRO A 964 21.25 48.89 -11.15
CA PRO A 964 20.20 48.43 -12.03
C PRO A 964 20.53 46.97 -12.36
N GLU A 965 19.63 46.06 -11.98
CA GLU A 965 19.50 44.80 -12.69
C GLU A 965 19.45 45.18 -14.18
N GLU A 966 20.26 44.51 -15.01
CA GLU A 966 19.93 44.49 -16.43
C GLU A 966 18.47 44.05 -16.53
N PRO A 967 17.58 44.87 -17.12
CA PRO A 967 16.19 44.51 -17.18
C PRO A 967 16.07 43.21 -17.98
N ALA A 968 15.63 42.17 -17.27
CA ALA A 968 14.53 41.38 -17.76
C ALA A 968 13.53 42.31 -18.45
N GLU A 969 13.02 41.91 -19.62
CA GLU A 969 11.72 42.39 -20.08
C GLU A 969 10.65 41.49 -19.45
N PRO A 970 10.00 41.92 -18.36
CA PRO A 970 8.67 41.45 -18.00
C PRO A 970 7.65 42.15 -18.90
N GLU A 971 6.78 41.39 -19.57
CA GLU A 971 5.50 41.93 -20.02
C GLU A 971 4.61 42.19 -18.80
N VAL A 972 4.74 43.39 -18.25
CA VAL A 972 3.75 43.98 -17.35
C VAL A 972 2.51 44.24 -18.18
N LYS A 973 1.45 43.45 -17.98
CA LYS A 973 0.17 43.71 -18.63
C LYS A 973 -0.49 44.92 -17.97
N THR A 974 -0.59 46.02 -18.72
CA THR A 974 -1.26 47.26 -18.33
C THR A 974 -2.74 47.01 -17.93
N ASP A 975 -3.11 47.35 -16.70
CA ASP A 975 -4.46 47.29 -16.12
C ASP A 975 -5.25 48.56 -16.45
N PHE A 976 -6.12 48.46 -17.44
CA PHE A 976 -7.03 49.52 -17.86
C PHE A 976 -8.34 49.55 -17.04
N SER A 977 -8.54 48.70 -16.04
CA SER A 977 -9.85 48.48 -15.40
C SER A 977 -10.41 49.76 -14.78
N ILE A 978 -9.59 50.54 -14.09
CA ILE A 978 -10.01 51.81 -13.47
C ILE A 978 -10.30 52.85 -14.55
N LEU A 979 -9.40 53.02 -15.54
CA LEU A 979 -9.58 53.95 -16.65
C LEU A 979 -10.83 53.63 -17.48
N ASN A 980 -11.09 52.34 -17.75
CA ASN A 980 -12.24 51.86 -18.50
C ASN A 980 -13.54 52.04 -17.71
N VAL A 981 -13.56 51.79 -16.39
CA VAL A 981 -14.73 52.06 -15.54
C VAL A 981 -15.05 53.57 -15.51
N LEU A 982 -14.03 54.43 -15.37
CA LEU A 982 -14.20 55.89 -15.42
C LEU A 982 -14.69 56.35 -16.79
N TYR A 983 -14.07 55.89 -17.87
CA TYR A 983 -14.46 56.23 -19.24
C TYR A 983 -15.91 55.82 -19.52
N GLN A 984 -16.30 54.56 -19.24
CA GLN A 984 -17.69 54.10 -19.45
C GLN A 984 -18.70 54.83 -18.55
N GLY A 985 -18.30 55.21 -17.32
CA GLY A 985 -19.14 55.99 -16.41
C GLY A 985 -19.40 57.43 -16.89
N TYR A 986 -18.50 57.98 -17.69
CA TYR A 986 -18.51 59.38 -18.13
C TYR A 986 -18.77 59.58 -19.63
N ALA A 987 -18.63 58.55 -20.46
CA ALA A 987 -18.79 58.59 -21.92
C ALA A 987 -20.18 59.07 -22.40
N GLY A 988 -21.19 58.97 -21.54
CA GLY A 988 -22.57 59.43 -21.81
C GLY A 988 -22.99 60.69 -21.04
N LEU A 989 -22.06 61.40 -20.39
CA LEU A 989 -22.40 62.57 -19.58
C LEU A 989 -22.84 63.75 -20.48
N ASP A 990 -24.04 64.30 -20.22
CA ASP A 990 -24.56 65.49 -20.90
C ASP A 990 -23.82 66.74 -20.45
N THR A 991 -22.80 67.14 -21.21
CA THR A 991 -21.91 68.25 -20.87
C THR A 991 -22.53 69.63 -21.11
N GLY A 992 -23.71 69.72 -21.75
CA GLY A 992 -24.40 70.99 -22.04
C GLY A 992 -24.91 71.77 -20.83
N LYS A 993 -24.72 71.24 -19.61
CA LYS A 993 -25.10 71.86 -18.32
C LYS A 993 -23.93 72.51 -17.59
N TYR A 994 -22.72 72.35 -18.10
CA TYR A 994 -21.49 72.82 -17.48
C TYR A 994 -20.92 73.99 -18.29
N THR A 995 -20.12 74.84 -17.64
CA THR A 995 -19.42 75.94 -18.30
C THR A 995 -18.58 75.39 -19.44
N THR A 996 -18.56 76.09 -20.56
CA THR A 996 -17.83 75.65 -21.76
C THR A 996 -16.37 75.31 -21.46
N GLU A 997 -15.71 76.10 -20.61
CA GLU A 997 -14.30 75.89 -20.25
C GLU A 997 -14.05 74.60 -19.45
N SER A 998 -14.90 74.27 -18.46
CA SER A 998 -14.75 73.02 -17.70
C SER A 998 -15.24 71.79 -18.48
N ALA A 999 -16.28 71.96 -19.30
CA ALA A 999 -16.77 70.93 -20.20
C ALA A 999 -15.73 70.56 -21.27
N ASP A 1000 -15.05 71.55 -21.85
CA ASP A 1000 -14.01 71.32 -22.87
C ASP A 1000 -12.78 70.62 -22.29
N ALA A 1001 -12.34 71.01 -21.08
CA ALA A 1001 -11.23 70.35 -20.39
C ALA A 1001 -11.57 68.89 -20.03
N PHE A 1002 -12.81 68.63 -19.60
CA PHE A 1002 -13.30 67.28 -19.33
C PHE A 1002 -13.42 66.44 -20.60
N LEU A 1003 -13.98 66.99 -21.68
CA LEU A 1003 -14.08 66.29 -22.97
C LEU A 1003 -12.68 65.98 -23.54
N ALA A 1004 -11.71 66.86 -23.36
CA ALA A 1004 -10.32 66.62 -23.74
C ALA A 1004 -9.69 65.47 -22.92
N ALA A 1005 -9.92 65.42 -21.61
CA ALA A 1005 -9.44 64.33 -20.75
C ALA A 1005 -10.14 63.00 -21.07
N LEU A 1006 -11.43 63.04 -21.40
CA LEU A 1006 -12.21 61.86 -21.82
C LEU A 1006 -11.75 61.32 -23.18
N HIS A 1007 -11.45 62.21 -24.13
CA HIS A 1007 -10.86 61.83 -25.42
C HIS A 1007 -9.44 61.26 -25.25
N HIS A 1008 -8.61 61.87 -24.39
CA HIS A 1008 -7.28 61.33 -24.12
C HIS A 1008 -7.34 59.96 -23.43
N ALA A 1009 -8.27 59.76 -22.49
CA ALA A 1009 -8.54 58.45 -21.91
C ALA A 1009 -8.97 57.42 -22.96
N GLU A 1010 -9.79 57.80 -23.94
CA GLU A 1010 -10.16 56.94 -25.07
C GLU A 1010 -8.96 56.60 -25.97
N GLU A 1011 -8.09 57.56 -26.26
CA GLU A 1011 -6.86 57.33 -27.03
C GLU A 1011 -5.92 56.37 -26.31
N VAL A 1012 -5.74 56.54 -24.99
CA VAL A 1012 -4.91 55.66 -24.16
C VAL A 1012 -5.53 54.26 -24.07
N LEU A 1013 -6.86 54.14 -23.90
CA LEU A 1013 -7.57 52.85 -23.91
C LEU A 1013 -7.46 52.11 -25.26
N ASN A 1014 -7.38 52.84 -26.37
CA ASN A 1014 -7.25 52.28 -27.70
C ASN A 1014 -5.79 52.14 -28.16
N ASN A 1015 -4.81 52.55 -27.34
CA ASN A 1015 -3.40 52.39 -27.62
C ASN A 1015 -2.90 51.06 -27.03
N PRO A 1016 -2.63 50.03 -27.86
CA PRO A 1016 -2.17 48.73 -27.38
C PRO A 1016 -0.79 48.77 -26.72
N ASP A 1017 -0.03 49.85 -26.90
CA ASP A 1017 1.33 50.04 -26.37
C ASP A 1017 1.37 50.97 -25.14
N ALA A 1018 0.21 51.36 -24.57
CA ALA A 1018 0.19 52.21 -23.39
C ALA A 1018 0.67 51.46 -22.12
N ASP A 1019 1.58 52.09 -21.37
CA ASP A 1019 2.07 51.58 -20.08
C ASP A 1019 1.16 51.99 -18.90
N GLN A 1020 1.36 51.37 -17.73
CA GLN A 1020 0.51 51.63 -16.55
C GLN A 1020 0.56 53.08 -16.07
N THR A 1021 1.70 53.77 -16.26
CA THR A 1021 1.83 55.17 -15.86
C THR A 1021 0.95 56.05 -16.73
N ALA A 1022 0.96 55.85 -18.05
CA ALA A 1022 0.07 56.54 -18.97
C ALA A 1022 -1.42 56.26 -18.68
N VAL A 1023 -1.76 55.03 -18.29
CA VAL A 1023 -3.13 54.64 -17.91
C VAL A 1023 -3.58 55.26 -16.59
N ASP A 1024 -2.73 55.24 -15.57
CA ASP A 1024 -3.02 55.82 -14.25
C ASP A 1024 -3.07 57.35 -14.33
N GLU A 1025 -2.20 57.98 -15.12
CA GLU A 1025 -2.22 59.42 -15.38
C GLU A 1025 -3.48 59.83 -16.14
N ALA A 1026 -3.88 59.09 -17.18
CA ALA A 1026 -5.14 59.33 -17.89
C ALA A 1026 -6.35 59.13 -16.98
N ALA A 1027 -6.33 58.14 -16.07
CA ALA A 1027 -7.41 57.88 -15.12
C ALA A 1027 -7.51 58.99 -14.06
N ALA A 1028 -6.38 59.41 -13.52
CA ALA A 1028 -6.30 60.51 -12.57
C ALA A 1028 -6.71 61.84 -13.23
N ALA A 1029 -6.28 62.09 -14.47
CA ALA A 1029 -6.65 63.28 -15.23
C ALA A 1029 -8.15 63.31 -15.56
N LEU A 1030 -8.74 62.19 -15.99
CA LEU A 1030 -10.18 62.10 -16.25
C LEU A 1030 -11.00 62.25 -14.97
N ALA A 1031 -10.61 61.58 -13.89
CA ALA A 1031 -11.29 61.70 -12.60
C ALA A 1031 -11.18 63.13 -12.03
N LYS A 1032 -10.01 63.77 -12.17
CA LYS A 1032 -9.80 65.16 -11.76
C LYS A 1032 -10.63 66.12 -12.60
N ALA A 1033 -10.61 66.00 -13.94
CA ALA A 1033 -11.40 66.86 -14.82
C ALA A 1033 -12.91 66.68 -14.58
N ALA A 1034 -13.36 65.46 -14.26
CA ALA A 1034 -14.75 65.20 -13.86
C ALA A 1034 -15.12 65.90 -12.55
N ALA A 1035 -14.20 65.90 -11.57
CA ALA A 1035 -14.38 66.57 -10.29
C ALA A 1035 -14.34 68.11 -10.41
N GLU A 1036 -13.72 68.63 -11.47
CA GLU A 1036 -13.58 70.08 -11.74
C GLU A 1036 -14.68 70.62 -12.69
N LEU A 1037 -15.64 69.79 -13.11
CA LEU A 1037 -16.81 70.23 -13.89
C LEU A 1037 -17.62 71.27 -13.10
N THR A 1038 -17.74 72.47 -13.66
CA THR A 1038 -18.44 73.59 -13.04
C THR A 1038 -19.70 73.93 -13.82
N ILE A 1039 -20.83 74.04 -13.13
CA ILE A 1039 -22.15 74.30 -13.73
C ILE A 1039 -22.19 75.77 -14.18
N GLU A 1040 -22.75 76.06 -15.36
CA GLU A 1040 -22.91 77.45 -15.82
C GLU A 1040 -23.84 78.22 -14.84
N PRO A 1041 -23.45 79.40 -14.34
CA PRO A 1041 -24.07 79.96 -13.15
C PRO A 1041 -25.41 80.62 -13.46
N GLU A 1042 -26.50 80.04 -12.94
CA GLU A 1042 -27.58 80.84 -12.37
C GLU A 1042 -27.62 80.64 -10.86
N THR A 1043 -26.97 81.58 -10.16
CA THR A 1043 -27.10 82.01 -8.74
C THR A 1043 -27.15 80.97 -7.60
N PRO A 1044 -26.46 81.25 -6.47
CA PRO A 1044 -25.88 80.22 -5.62
C PRO A 1044 -26.84 79.67 -4.56
N GLU A 1045 -26.85 78.35 -4.41
CA GLU A 1045 -27.11 77.67 -3.13
C GLU A 1045 -26.03 76.63 -2.87
N ILE A 1046 -25.52 76.60 -1.63
CA ILE A 1046 -24.48 75.69 -1.14
C ILE A 1046 -25.01 74.25 -1.22
N THR A 1047 -24.40 73.39 -2.04
CA THR A 1047 -24.70 71.95 -2.07
C THR A 1047 -23.46 71.15 -1.71
N THR A 1048 -23.53 70.36 -0.64
CA THR A 1048 -22.46 69.45 -0.20
C THR A 1048 -22.58 68.09 -0.92
N ASP A 1049 -21.48 67.57 -1.47
CA ASP A 1049 -21.47 66.34 -2.24
C ASP A 1049 -21.10 65.14 -1.36
N LYS A 1050 -22.04 64.21 -1.25
CA LYS A 1050 -21.96 63.00 -0.43
C LYS A 1050 -21.83 61.72 -1.24
N ALA A 1051 -21.70 61.81 -2.57
CA ALA A 1051 -21.73 60.66 -3.47
C ALA A 1051 -20.67 59.61 -3.10
N THR A 1052 -19.40 60.04 -2.96
CA THR A 1052 -18.28 59.16 -2.59
C THR A 1052 -18.50 58.48 -1.24
N LEU A 1053 -18.94 59.24 -0.23
CA LEU A 1053 -19.22 58.70 1.10
C LEU A 1053 -20.41 57.73 1.09
N LYS A 1054 -21.44 57.95 0.27
CA LYS A 1054 -22.58 57.02 0.10
C LYS A 1054 -22.16 55.70 -0.53
N VAL A 1055 -21.26 55.75 -1.52
CA VAL A 1055 -20.73 54.55 -2.19
C VAL A 1055 -19.91 53.72 -1.20
N LEU A 1056 -18.96 54.35 -0.49
CA LEU A 1056 -18.14 53.67 0.52
C LEU A 1056 -18.97 53.12 1.69
N TYR A 1057 -19.93 53.91 2.18
CA TYR A 1057 -20.85 53.47 3.22
C TYR A 1057 -21.65 52.24 2.78
N SER A 1058 -22.18 52.23 1.55
CA SER A 1058 -22.92 51.09 1.02
C SER A 1058 -22.05 49.84 0.84
N ALA A 1059 -20.79 50.02 0.45
CA ALA A 1059 -19.83 48.92 0.28
C ALA A 1059 -19.47 48.23 1.61
N TYR A 1060 -19.31 48.99 2.69
CA TYR A 1060 -18.81 48.45 3.96
C TYR A 1060 -19.87 48.27 5.06
N ALA A 1061 -21.05 48.89 4.95
CA ALA A 1061 -22.11 48.74 5.95
C ALA A 1061 -22.72 47.33 6.03
N GLY A 1062 -22.59 46.54 4.95
CA GLY A 1062 -23.05 45.14 4.87
C GLY A 1062 -21.96 44.09 5.08
N LEU A 1063 -20.73 44.48 5.42
CA LEU A 1063 -19.61 43.56 5.53
C LEU A 1063 -19.81 42.61 6.72
N ASP A 1064 -19.65 41.29 6.49
CA ASP A 1064 -19.71 40.28 7.54
C ASP A 1064 -18.47 40.37 8.46
N THR A 1065 -18.59 41.23 9.47
CA THR A 1065 -17.53 41.48 10.46
C THR A 1065 -17.22 40.28 11.36
N ALA A 1066 -17.95 39.16 11.28
CA ALA A 1066 -17.70 37.98 12.11
C ALA A 1066 -16.35 37.30 11.81
N LYS A 1067 -15.78 37.55 10.62
CA LYS A 1067 -14.52 36.98 10.12
C LYS A 1067 -13.25 37.68 10.63
N TYR A 1068 -13.39 38.85 11.23
CA TYR A 1068 -12.27 39.74 11.59
C TYR A 1068 -12.08 39.83 13.10
N THR A 1069 -10.85 40.12 13.56
CA THR A 1069 -10.51 40.32 14.97
C THR A 1069 -11.50 41.30 15.58
N GLN A 1070 -11.90 41.08 16.84
CA GLN A 1070 -12.89 41.93 17.48
C GLN A 1070 -12.48 43.41 17.45
N ALA A 1071 -11.16 43.69 17.52
CA ALA A 1071 -10.60 45.04 17.46
C ALA A 1071 -10.79 45.69 16.08
N SER A 1072 -10.35 45.03 14.99
CA SER A 1072 -10.45 45.59 13.63
C SER A 1072 -11.90 45.65 13.13
N ALA A 1073 -12.73 44.65 13.47
CA ALA A 1073 -14.16 44.64 13.22
C ALA A 1073 -14.90 45.79 13.93
N ASN A 1074 -14.50 46.12 15.17
CA ASN A 1074 -15.05 47.26 15.89
C ASN A 1074 -14.61 48.59 15.27
N ALA A 1075 -13.33 48.70 14.86
CA ALA A 1075 -12.81 49.89 14.20
C ALA A 1075 -13.58 50.21 12.89
N LEU A 1076 -13.87 49.19 12.08
CA LEU A 1076 -14.71 49.34 10.89
C LEU A 1076 -16.16 49.71 11.25
N LYS A 1077 -16.77 49.05 12.23
CA LYS A 1077 -18.15 49.38 12.68
C LYS A 1077 -18.26 50.82 13.15
N ASP A 1078 -17.28 51.32 13.88
CA ASP A 1078 -17.24 52.70 14.36
C ASP A 1078 -17.04 53.68 13.19
N ALA A 1079 -16.20 53.33 12.20
CA ALA A 1079 -16.00 54.14 11.01
C ALA A 1079 -17.26 54.19 10.11
N VAL A 1080 -17.95 53.05 9.93
CA VAL A 1080 -19.25 52.96 9.24
C VAL A 1080 -20.30 53.79 9.98
N ALA A 1081 -20.35 53.73 11.31
CA ALA A 1081 -21.28 54.53 12.11
C ALA A 1081 -21.01 56.05 11.98
N ARG A 1082 -19.75 56.47 11.99
CA ARG A 1082 -19.35 57.87 11.74
C ARG A 1082 -19.71 58.33 10.32
N ALA A 1083 -19.43 57.50 9.30
CA ALA A 1083 -19.82 57.76 7.93
C ALA A 1083 -21.34 57.89 7.78
N GLY A 1084 -22.11 57.00 8.41
CA GLY A 1084 -23.57 57.08 8.45
C GLY A 1084 -24.09 58.35 9.14
N ALA A 1085 -23.46 58.78 10.25
CA ALA A 1085 -23.83 60.02 10.94
C ALA A 1085 -23.56 61.27 10.09
N VAL A 1086 -22.43 61.31 9.36
CA VAL A 1086 -22.10 62.39 8.42
C VAL A 1086 -23.03 62.38 7.20
N LEU A 1087 -23.40 61.20 6.69
CA LEU A 1087 -24.41 61.07 5.62
C LEU A 1087 -25.78 61.60 6.05
N ASN A 1088 -26.20 61.30 7.28
CA ASN A 1088 -27.49 61.72 7.83
C ASN A 1088 -27.51 63.17 8.36
N ASN A 1089 -26.36 63.82 8.52
CA ASN A 1089 -26.30 65.23 8.90
C ASN A 1089 -26.50 66.14 7.68
N ALA A 1090 -27.68 66.74 7.54
CA ALA A 1090 -28.02 67.63 6.42
C ALA A 1090 -27.13 68.90 6.33
N GLN A 1091 -26.36 69.22 7.37
CA GLN A 1091 -25.44 70.37 7.42
C GLN A 1091 -23.96 69.96 7.45
N ALA A 1092 -23.64 68.68 7.17
CA ALA A 1092 -22.25 68.22 7.11
C ALA A 1092 -21.47 68.99 6.06
N THR A 1093 -20.32 69.55 6.44
CA THR A 1093 -19.43 70.27 5.51
C THR A 1093 -18.70 69.30 4.61
N GLN A 1094 -18.19 69.76 3.45
CA GLN A 1094 -17.45 68.90 2.53
C GLN A 1094 -16.22 68.27 3.18
N GLU A 1095 -15.54 69.01 4.05
CA GLU A 1095 -14.40 68.49 4.82
C GLU A 1095 -14.80 67.34 5.76
N GLN A 1096 -15.95 67.45 6.44
CA GLN A 1096 -16.46 66.37 7.29
C GLN A 1096 -16.85 65.14 6.47
N ILE A 1097 -17.36 65.33 5.24
CA ILE A 1097 -17.69 64.25 4.31
C ILE A 1097 -16.42 63.54 3.84
N ASN A 1098 -15.38 64.30 3.48
CA ASN A 1098 -14.11 63.75 3.02
C ASN A 1098 -13.38 62.99 4.14
N GLN A 1099 -13.33 63.55 5.35
CA GLN A 1099 -12.72 62.87 6.51
C GLN A 1099 -13.45 61.56 6.87
N ALA A 1100 -14.78 61.54 6.78
CA ALA A 1100 -15.54 60.32 7.00
C ALA A 1100 -15.28 59.27 5.91
N ALA A 1101 -15.06 59.68 4.65
CA ALA A 1101 -14.74 58.78 3.54
C ALA A 1101 -13.35 58.16 3.72
N SER A 1102 -12.33 58.99 3.98
CA SER A 1102 -10.96 58.53 4.21
C SER A 1102 -10.85 57.66 5.47
N GLY A 1103 -11.55 58.03 6.55
CA GLY A 1103 -11.58 57.24 7.78
C GLY A 1103 -12.27 55.87 7.61
N LEU A 1104 -13.31 55.79 6.79
CA LEU A 1104 -13.97 54.53 6.46
C LEU A 1104 -13.06 53.63 5.60
N MET A 1105 -12.35 54.22 4.64
CA MET A 1105 -11.40 53.50 3.80
C MET A 1105 -10.20 52.97 4.61
N ALA A 1106 -9.64 53.80 5.49
CA ALA A 1106 -8.55 53.40 6.37
C ALA A 1106 -8.93 52.26 7.34
N ALA A 1107 -10.15 52.30 7.89
CA ALA A 1107 -10.66 51.23 8.75
C ALA A 1107 -10.95 49.93 7.97
N ALA A 1108 -11.32 50.03 6.69
CA ALA A 1108 -11.48 48.88 5.81
C ALA A 1108 -10.13 48.25 5.44
N THR A 1109 -9.10 49.06 5.18
CA THR A 1109 -7.73 48.56 4.92
C THR A 1109 -7.04 48.01 6.16
N GLY A 1110 -7.46 48.44 7.36
CA GLY A 1110 -6.96 47.94 8.66
C GLY A 1110 -7.73 46.73 9.20
N LEU A 1111 -8.53 46.04 8.39
CA LEU A 1111 -9.22 44.82 8.78
C LEU A 1111 -8.23 43.66 8.96
N GLU A 1112 -8.23 43.08 10.15
CA GLU A 1112 -7.39 41.93 10.50
C GLU A 1112 -8.29 40.70 10.69
N LEU A 1113 -8.00 39.59 10.03
CA LEU A 1113 -8.77 38.35 10.19
C LEU A 1113 -8.63 37.78 11.62
N LYS A 1114 -9.68 37.18 12.18
CA LYS A 1114 -9.55 36.47 13.47
C LYS A 1114 -8.44 35.42 13.32
N PRO A 1115 -7.47 35.33 14.25
CA PRO A 1115 -6.57 34.20 14.27
C PRO A 1115 -7.39 32.94 14.56
N VAL A 1116 -7.38 32.01 13.61
CA VAL A 1116 -7.98 30.68 13.78
C VAL A 1116 -7.13 29.92 14.78
N LYS A 1117 -7.56 29.92 16.05
CA LYS A 1117 -7.15 28.87 16.98
C LYS A 1117 -7.93 27.61 16.59
N PRO A 1118 -7.29 26.44 16.42
CA PRO A 1118 -8.01 25.23 16.10
C PRO A 1118 -9.00 24.91 17.23
N GLU A 1119 -10.29 24.99 16.94
CA GLU A 1119 -11.26 24.16 17.64
C GLU A 1119 -11.11 22.76 17.06
N GLU A 1120 -10.70 21.80 17.89
CA GLU A 1120 -10.66 20.39 17.52
C GLU A 1120 -12.02 19.96 16.95
N PRO A 1121 -12.08 19.51 15.69
CA PRO A 1121 -13.24 18.78 15.21
C PRO A 1121 -13.32 17.45 15.98
N PRO A 1122 -14.54 16.94 16.26
CA PRO A 1122 -14.71 15.72 17.02
C PRO A 1122 -14.11 14.55 16.23
N LYS A 1123 -13.10 13.92 16.82
CA LYS A 1123 -12.43 12.70 16.35
C LYS A 1123 -13.43 11.68 15.73
N PRO A 1124 -13.43 11.48 14.40
CA PRO A 1124 -14.14 10.39 13.76
C PRO A 1124 -13.48 9.05 14.10
N ALA A 1125 -14.28 8.00 14.19
CA ALA A 1125 -13.95 6.78 14.93
C ALA A 1125 -12.84 5.94 14.27
N ALA A 1126 -11.73 5.78 14.99
CA ALA A 1126 -10.75 4.73 14.74
C ALA A 1126 -11.45 3.35 14.63
N PRO A 1127 -10.98 2.43 13.77
CA PRO A 1127 -11.59 1.12 13.56
C PRO A 1127 -11.90 0.45 14.90
N ALA A 1128 -13.19 0.18 15.14
CA ALA A 1128 -13.66 -0.21 16.46
C ALA A 1128 -13.03 -1.54 16.86
N LEU A 1129 -12.22 -1.52 17.93
CA LEU A 1129 -11.91 -2.73 18.66
C LEU A 1129 -13.25 -3.34 19.12
N LYS A 1130 -13.52 -4.61 18.82
CA LYS A 1130 -14.75 -5.27 19.30
C LYS A 1130 -14.48 -5.86 20.69
N LYS A 1131 -15.39 -5.66 21.65
CA LYS A 1131 -15.22 -6.25 23.00
C LYS A 1131 -15.17 -7.77 22.86
N GLY A 1132 -14.11 -8.40 23.37
CA GLY A 1132 -13.89 -9.84 23.25
C GLY A 1132 -12.99 -10.27 22.08
N GLN A 1133 -12.70 -9.38 21.13
CA GLN A 1133 -11.75 -9.62 20.03
C GLN A 1133 -10.37 -9.98 20.55
N ILE A 1134 -9.72 -10.98 19.94
CA ILE A 1134 -8.35 -11.39 20.25
C ILE A 1134 -7.44 -10.93 19.13
N LEU A 1135 -6.39 -10.19 19.45
CA LEU A 1135 -5.41 -9.65 18.51
C LEU A 1135 -3.99 -10.00 18.95
N THR A 1136 -3.10 -10.26 18.00
CA THR A 1136 -1.68 -10.53 18.27
C THR A 1136 -0.87 -9.24 18.14
N TYR A 1137 -0.01 -8.95 19.10
CA TYR A 1137 0.93 -7.82 19.06
C TYR A 1137 2.26 -8.21 19.71
N LYS A 1138 3.35 -8.09 18.95
CA LYS A 1138 4.71 -8.48 19.36
C LYS A 1138 4.78 -9.89 19.98
N GLY A 1139 4.13 -10.86 19.32
CA GLY A 1139 4.12 -12.27 19.72
C GLY A 1139 3.24 -12.61 20.93
N LEU A 1140 2.47 -11.65 21.46
CA LEU A 1140 1.49 -11.86 22.53
C LEU A 1140 0.06 -11.65 22.04
N ARG A 1141 -0.86 -12.49 22.52
CA ARG A 1141 -2.29 -12.40 22.22
C ARG A 1141 -2.99 -11.57 23.28
N TYR A 1142 -3.82 -10.62 22.87
CA TYR A 1142 -4.56 -9.71 23.72
C TYR A 1142 -6.05 -9.78 23.43
N LYS A 1143 -6.86 -9.99 24.48
CA LYS A 1143 -8.32 -9.92 24.38
C LYS A 1143 -8.79 -8.53 24.79
N VAL A 1144 -9.54 -7.87 23.91
CA VAL A 1144 -10.17 -6.56 24.18
C VAL A 1144 -11.20 -6.72 25.29
N THR A 1145 -11.08 -5.91 26.33
CA THR A 1145 -11.97 -5.93 27.51
C THR A 1145 -12.86 -4.70 27.59
N ASN A 1146 -12.34 -3.55 27.14
CA ASN A 1146 -13.08 -2.33 26.94
C ASN A 1146 -12.60 -1.70 25.63
N PRO A 1147 -13.46 -1.55 24.61
CA PRO A 1147 -13.08 -0.94 23.35
C PRO A 1147 -13.17 0.58 23.33
N THR A 1148 -13.73 1.22 24.37
CA THR A 1148 -13.97 2.68 24.39
C THR A 1148 -12.70 3.48 24.08
N PRO A 1149 -12.68 4.28 22.98
CA PRO A 1149 -11.56 5.16 22.64
C PRO A 1149 -11.16 6.05 23.82
N GLY A 1150 -9.85 6.23 24.04
CA GLY A 1150 -9.30 6.95 25.20
C GLY A 1150 -9.39 6.22 26.55
N LYS A 1151 -10.22 5.18 26.68
CA LYS A 1151 -10.35 4.31 27.87
C LYS A 1151 -10.13 2.83 27.54
N ALA A 1152 -9.55 2.52 26.38
CA ALA A 1152 -9.45 1.17 25.88
C ALA A 1152 -8.57 0.30 26.79
N THR A 1153 -9.07 -0.89 27.12
CA THR A 1153 -8.35 -1.85 27.97
C THR A 1153 -8.35 -3.23 27.37
N VAL A 1154 -7.24 -3.94 27.55
CA VAL A 1154 -7.06 -5.33 27.11
C VAL A 1154 -6.57 -6.18 28.28
N LEU A 1155 -6.72 -7.49 28.13
CA LEU A 1155 -6.02 -8.48 28.95
C LEU A 1155 -5.08 -9.31 28.08
N ALA A 1156 -3.96 -9.75 28.65
CA ALA A 1156 -3.05 -10.69 27.98
C ALA A 1156 -3.66 -12.10 28.01
N ALA A 1157 -3.93 -12.66 26.83
CA ALA A 1157 -4.54 -13.97 26.60
C ALA A 1157 -3.51 -15.09 26.40
N GLY A 1158 -2.22 -14.75 26.29
CA GLY A 1158 -1.10 -15.70 26.18
C GLY A 1158 -0.03 -15.21 25.21
N ALA A 1159 0.94 -16.06 24.87
CA ALA A 1159 1.81 -15.83 23.72
C ALA A 1159 1.31 -16.61 22.50
N SER A 1160 1.66 -16.16 21.30
CA SER A 1160 1.32 -16.87 20.05
C SER A 1160 2.14 -18.16 19.93
N ASN A 1161 3.37 -18.17 20.43
CA ASN A 1161 4.23 -19.36 20.48
C ASN A 1161 4.25 -19.99 21.89
N ARG A 1162 3.85 -21.27 22.02
CA ARG A 1162 3.86 -22.02 23.30
C ARG A 1162 5.27 -22.39 23.81
N ASN A 1163 6.28 -22.34 22.94
CA ASN A 1163 7.68 -22.65 23.24
C ASN A 1163 8.51 -21.42 23.67
N VAL A 1164 7.88 -20.26 23.87
CA VAL A 1164 8.56 -19.03 24.28
C VAL A 1164 9.25 -19.20 25.64
N LYS A 1165 10.52 -18.78 25.73
CA LYS A 1165 11.32 -18.85 26.98
C LYS A 1165 11.13 -17.62 27.87
N LYS A 1166 10.92 -16.43 27.28
CA LYS A 1166 10.79 -15.16 28.01
C LYS A 1166 9.61 -14.35 27.49
N VAL A 1167 8.77 -13.86 28.39
CA VAL A 1167 7.59 -13.03 28.04
C VAL A 1167 7.62 -11.71 28.79
N THR A 1168 7.33 -10.61 28.10
CA THR A 1168 7.08 -9.31 28.73
C THR A 1168 5.68 -8.85 28.38
N VAL A 1169 4.79 -8.84 29.37
CA VAL A 1169 3.46 -8.23 29.26
C VAL A 1169 3.63 -6.73 29.49
N PRO A 1170 3.49 -5.87 28.47
CA PRO A 1170 3.73 -4.43 28.61
C PRO A 1170 2.60 -3.75 29.41
N SER A 1171 2.82 -2.50 29.84
CA SER A 1171 1.78 -1.69 30.49
C SER A 1171 0.71 -1.21 29.50
N THR A 1172 1.07 -1.00 28.24
CA THR A 1172 0.19 -0.57 27.14
C THR A 1172 0.58 -1.26 25.84
N VAL A 1173 -0.37 -1.43 24.94
CA VAL A 1173 -0.18 -1.92 23.57
C VAL A 1173 -0.99 -1.08 22.60
N THR A 1174 -0.59 -1.04 21.32
CA THR A 1174 -1.37 -0.39 20.26
C THR A 1174 -1.95 -1.49 19.39
N LEU A 1175 -3.28 -1.60 19.33
CA LEU A 1175 -3.99 -2.61 18.54
C LEU A 1175 -4.91 -1.90 17.56
N LYS A 1176 -4.77 -2.15 16.25
CA LYS A 1176 -5.53 -1.45 15.20
C LYS A 1176 -5.51 0.08 15.37
N GLY A 1177 -4.33 0.66 15.63
CA GLY A 1177 -4.17 2.10 15.89
C GLY A 1177 -4.67 2.58 17.27
N VAL A 1178 -5.34 1.75 18.07
CA VAL A 1178 -5.89 2.13 19.38
C VAL A 1178 -4.94 1.76 20.52
N LYS A 1179 -4.45 2.77 21.25
CA LYS A 1179 -3.63 2.60 22.47
C LYS A 1179 -4.47 2.03 23.62
N CYS A 1180 -4.20 0.78 23.98
CA CYS A 1180 -4.90 0.03 25.02
C CYS A 1180 -4.05 -0.14 26.29
N LYS A 1181 -4.65 0.05 27.47
CA LYS A 1181 -4.01 -0.33 28.75
C LYS A 1181 -4.13 -1.83 28.97
N VAL A 1182 -3.01 -2.51 29.24
CA VAL A 1182 -3.02 -3.93 29.60
C VAL A 1182 -3.32 -4.05 31.10
N THR A 1183 -4.55 -4.45 31.42
CA THR A 1183 -5.06 -4.38 32.81
C THR A 1183 -5.09 -5.71 33.53
N LYS A 1184 -5.02 -6.85 32.83
CA LYS A 1184 -5.06 -8.19 33.43
C LYS A 1184 -4.20 -9.17 32.64
N ILE A 1185 -3.77 -10.23 33.31
CA ILE A 1185 -3.42 -11.50 32.67
C ILE A 1185 -4.64 -12.40 32.80
N GLY A 1186 -5.12 -12.93 31.67
CA GLY A 1186 -6.34 -13.74 31.60
C GLY A 1186 -6.25 -15.09 32.32
N GLN A 1187 -7.41 -15.74 32.44
CA GLN A 1187 -7.52 -17.10 32.94
C GLN A 1187 -6.87 -18.06 31.94
N LYS A 1188 -6.05 -18.99 32.43
CA LYS A 1188 -5.32 -19.99 31.62
C LYS A 1188 -4.41 -19.39 30.52
N SER A 1189 -4.13 -18.09 30.52
CA SER A 1189 -3.43 -17.40 29.41
C SER A 1189 -2.06 -17.99 29.04
N PHE A 1190 -1.30 -18.44 30.04
CA PHE A 1190 -0.02 -19.10 29.84
C PHE A 1190 -0.05 -20.55 30.34
N LYS A 1191 -1.23 -21.19 30.45
CA LYS A 1191 -1.33 -22.57 30.96
C LYS A 1191 -0.54 -23.54 30.07
N GLY A 1192 0.43 -24.22 30.66
CA GLY A 1192 1.18 -25.32 30.05
C GLY A 1192 2.31 -24.84 29.15
N TYR A 1193 2.84 -23.64 29.37
CA TYR A 1193 3.99 -23.11 28.67
C TYR A 1193 5.26 -23.74 29.26
N LYS A 1194 5.48 -25.02 28.96
CA LYS A 1194 6.54 -25.86 29.56
C LYS A 1194 7.96 -25.32 29.35
N LYS A 1195 8.18 -24.47 28.34
CA LYS A 1195 9.49 -23.83 28.04
C LYS A 1195 9.64 -22.42 28.61
N LEU A 1196 8.58 -21.82 29.18
CA LEU A 1196 8.63 -20.46 29.72
C LEU A 1196 9.45 -20.43 31.00
N GLU A 1197 10.51 -19.61 31.01
CA GLU A 1197 11.46 -19.47 32.10
C GLU A 1197 11.28 -18.15 32.86
N GLN A 1198 10.92 -17.08 32.15
CA GLN A 1198 10.81 -15.73 32.70
C GLN A 1198 9.55 -15.02 32.21
N ILE A 1199 8.85 -14.35 33.13
CA ILE A 1199 7.80 -13.40 32.77
C ILE A 1199 7.93 -12.06 33.50
N THR A 1200 7.75 -10.97 32.75
CA THR A 1200 7.63 -9.61 33.28
C THR A 1200 6.20 -9.11 33.14
N ILE A 1201 5.60 -8.65 34.24
CA ILE A 1201 4.22 -8.15 34.32
C ILE A 1201 4.24 -6.62 34.37
N GLY A 1202 3.61 -5.98 33.38
CA GLY A 1202 3.58 -4.54 33.18
C GLY A 1202 2.89 -3.73 34.29
N ALA A 1203 3.19 -2.44 34.33
CA ALA A 1203 2.82 -1.54 35.42
C ALA A 1203 1.30 -1.35 35.64
N ASN A 1204 0.49 -1.56 34.60
CA ASN A 1204 -0.97 -1.34 34.63
C ASN A 1204 -1.79 -2.59 35.00
N VAL A 1205 -1.14 -3.74 35.21
CA VAL A 1205 -1.83 -5.01 35.47
C VAL A 1205 -2.40 -5.03 36.89
N THR A 1206 -3.71 -5.15 36.99
CA THR A 1206 -4.50 -5.15 38.24
C THR A 1206 -4.85 -6.56 38.73
N ALA A 1207 -4.83 -7.57 37.84
CA ALA A 1207 -5.10 -8.95 38.26
C ALA A 1207 -4.38 -10.01 37.40
N ILE A 1208 -4.09 -11.16 38.03
CA ILE A 1208 -3.58 -12.38 37.39
C ILE A 1208 -4.65 -13.48 37.48
N GLY A 1209 -5.13 -13.95 36.33
CA GLY A 1209 -6.26 -14.87 36.20
C GLY A 1209 -6.05 -16.25 36.83
N GLN A 1210 -7.17 -16.96 37.01
CA GLN A 1210 -7.16 -18.33 37.53
C GLN A 1210 -6.33 -19.22 36.60
N GLN A 1211 -5.45 -20.06 37.15
CA GLN A 1211 -4.57 -20.93 36.37
C GLN A 1211 -3.71 -20.23 35.30
N ALA A 1212 -3.45 -18.92 35.42
CA ALA A 1212 -2.71 -18.15 34.41
C ALA A 1212 -1.38 -18.79 34.01
N PHE A 1213 -0.61 -19.33 34.96
CA PHE A 1213 0.69 -20.00 34.75
C PHE A 1213 0.65 -21.47 35.18
N TYR A 1214 -0.51 -22.13 34.98
CA TYR A 1214 -0.69 -23.49 35.46
C TYR A 1214 0.13 -24.48 34.64
N GLY A 1215 1.04 -25.21 35.29
CA GLY A 1215 1.87 -26.23 34.64
C GLY A 1215 3.11 -25.68 33.93
N ASP A 1216 3.49 -24.42 34.18
CA ASP A 1216 4.67 -23.79 33.57
C ASP A 1216 5.94 -24.21 34.33
N SER A 1217 6.30 -25.48 34.19
CA SER A 1217 7.29 -26.15 35.04
C SER A 1217 8.69 -25.52 35.03
N ARG A 1218 9.05 -24.80 33.97
CA ARG A 1218 10.34 -24.09 33.83
C ARG A 1218 10.30 -22.64 34.31
N LEU A 1219 9.14 -22.10 34.68
CA LEU A 1219 9.01 -20.70 35.07
C LEU A 1219 9.69 -20.47 36.42
N THR A 1220 10.83 -19.78 36.38
CA THR A 1220 11.71 -19.52 37.54
C THR A 1220 11.78 -18.05 37.93
N SER A 1221 11.46 -17.13 37.02
CA SER A 1221 11.54 -15.69 37.28
C SER A 1221 10.23 -14.99 36.91
N ILE A 1222 9.57 -14.41 37.91
CA ILE A 1222 8.35 -13.62 37.74
C ILE A 1222 8.63 -12.21 38.27
N THR A 1223 8.70 -11.22 37.38
CA THR A 1223 8.94 -9.82 37.76
C THR A 1223 7.65 -9.02 37.65
N VAL A 1224 7.17 -8.46 38.76
CA VAL A 1224 5.95 -7.65 38.83
C VAL A 1224 6.32 -6.17 38.88
N LYS A 1225 6.12 -5.45 37.77
CA LYS A 1225 6.30 -3.98 37.73
C LYS A 1225 5.06 -3.23 38.22
N SER A 1226 3.90 -3.89 38.24
CA SER A 1226 2.65 -3.28 38.72
C SER A 1226 2.72 -2.91 40.19
N LYS A 1227 2.34 -1.67 40.51
CA LYS A 1227 2.07 -1.18 41.87
C LYS A 1227 0.57 -1.19 42.21
N VAL A 1228 -0.28 -1.64 41.28
CA VAL A 1228 -1.74 -1.61 41.37
C VAL A 1228 -2.37 -3.01 41.25
N LEU A 1229 -1.56 -4.08 41.42
CA LEU A 1229 -2.05 -5.45 41.41
C LEU A 1229 -2.92 -5.68 42.65
N LYS A 1230 -4.20 -5.98 42.44
CA LYS A 1230 -5.18 -6.22 43.50
C LYS A 1230 -5.30 -7.69 43.84
N ASN A 1231 -5.25 -8.56 42.83
CA ASN A 1231 -5.50 -10.00 43.00
C ASN A 1231 -4.66 -10.89 42.09
N ALA A 1232 -4.31 -12.07 42.60
CA ALA A 1232 -3.94 -13.24 41.83
C ALA A 1232 -4.96 -14.33 42.18
N TYR A 1233 -5.57 -14.96 41.19
CA TYR A 1233 -6.69 -15.89 41.41
C TYR A 1233 -6.21 -17.34 41.66
N SER A 1234 -7.14 -18.22 42.03
CA SER A 1234 -6.80 -19.57 42.49
C SER A 1234 -5.96 -20.34 41.47
N LYS A 1235 -4.97 -21.10 41.98
CA LYS A 1235 -4.07 -21.95 41.17
C LYS A 1235 -3.30 -21.19 40.07
N SER A 1236 -3.21 -19.86 40.09
CA SER A 1236 -2.53 -19.07 39.05
C SER A 1236 -1.05 -19.41 38.90
N LEU A 1237 -0.42 -19.98 39.93
CA LEU A 1237 0.99 -20.39 39.97
C LEU A 1237 1.15 -21.90 40.26
N LYS A 1238 0.10 -22.70 40.07
CA LYS A 1238 0.20 -24.14 40.34
C LYS A 1238 1.05 -24.83 39.27
N GLY A 1239 2.10 -25.53 39.70
CA GLY A 1239 2.98 -26.28 38.78
C GLY A 1239 4.12 -25.46 38.18
N ILE A 1240 4.38 -24.25 38.66
CA ILE A 1240 5.62 -23.52 38.36
C ILE A 1240 6.83 -24.15 39.06
N SER A 1241 8.04 -23.76 38.67
CA SER A 1241 9.28 -24.27 39.29
C SER A 1241 9.30 -24.03 40.80
N SER A 1242 9.76 -25.03 41.57
CA SER A 1242 9.95 -24.89 43.03
C SER A 1242 11.04 -23.88 43.40
N LYS A 1243 11.91 -23.53 42.45
CA LYS A 1243 12.98 -22.54 42.58
C LYS A 1243 12.54 -21.14 42.14
N ALA A 1244 11.25 -20.95 41.83
CA ALA A 1244 10.77 -19.68 41.31
C ALA A 1244 10.96 -18.53 42.30
N LYS A 1245 11.29 -17.35 41.77
CA LYS A 1245 11.39 -16.08 42.49
C LYS A 1245 10.38 -15.10 41.91
N ILE A 1246 9.57 -14.50 42.77
CA ILE A 1246 8.60 -13.48 42.42
C ILE A 1246 9.13 -12.13 42.93
N ASN A 1247 9.68 -11.33 42.02
CA ASN A 1247 10.23 -10.01 42.33
C ASN A 1247 9.09 -8.98 42.28
N VAL A 1248 8.84 -8.28 43.38
CA VAL A 1248 7.75 -7.30 43.51
C VAL A 1248 8.29 -5.92 43.90
N PRO A 1249 7.53 -4.83 43.70
CA PRO A 1249 8.01 -3.51 44.10
C PRO A 1249 8.18 -3.44 45.62
N ASN A 1250 9.34 -2.96 46.10
CA ASN A 1250 9.68 -2.88 47.53
C ASN A 1250 8.57 -2.21 48.36
N SER A 1251 7.95 -1.15 47.84
CA SER A 1251 6.86 -0.44 48.51
C SER A 1251 5.55 -1.25 48.66
N LYS A 1252 5.40 -2.36 47.92
CA LYS A 1252 4.22 -3.24 47.92
C LYS A 1252 4.48 -4.64 48.49
N MET A 1253 5.67 -4.88 49.03
CA MET A 1253 6.12 -6.18 49.55
C MET A 1253 5.11 -6.89 50.47
N LYS A 1254 4.64 -6.19 51.52
CA LYS A 1254 3.71 -6.76 52.52
C LYS A 1254 2.36 -7.14 51.90
N GLU A 1255 1.88 -6.34 50.95
CA GLU A 1255 0.61 -6.55 50.25
C GLU A 1255 0.73 -7.74 49.29
N TYR A 1256 1.81 -7.79 48.51
CA TYR A 1256 1.96 -8.82 47.48
C TYR A 1256 2.30 -10.20 48.06
N LYS A 1257 2.97 -10.26 49.22
CA LYS A 1257 3.08 -11.51 50.00
C LYS A 1257 1.71 -12.11 50.35
N LYS A 1258 0.70 -11.27 50.61
CA LYS A 1258 -0.69 -11.73 50.84
C LYS A 1258 -1.37 -12.13 49.52
N ILE A 1259 -1.24 -11.31 48.47
CA ILE A 1259 -1.87 -11.56 47.16
C ILE A 1259 -1.40 -12.87 46.54
N PHE A 1260 -0.11 -13.16 46.63
CA PHE A 1260 0.46 -14.39 46.10
C PHE A 1260 0.38 -15.57 47.07
N LYS A 1261 -0.12 -15.41 48.31
CA LYS A 1261 -0.26 -16.53 49.25
C LYS A 1261 -1.25 -17.57 48.70
N ASN A 1262 -0.90 -18.85 48.78
CA ASN A 1262 -1.75 -19.98 48.40
C ASN A 1262 -2.31 -19.89 46.97
N ARG A 1263 -1.50 -19.49 45.98
CA ARG A 1263 -1.87 -19.47 44.55
C ARG A 1263 -1.43 -20.71 43.78
N GLY A 1264 -1.08 -21.77 44.51
CA GLY A 1264 -0.74 -23.09 43.98
C GLY A 1264 0.76 -23.34 43.81
N GLN A 1265 1.60 -22.31 44.00
CA GLN A 1265 3.05 -22.47 44.07
C GLN A 1265 3.48 -23.22 45.34
N LYS A 1266 4.65 -23.86 45.31
CA LYS A 1266 5.23 -24.54 46.49
C LYS A 1266 5.70 -23.53 47.54
N SER A 1267 5.80 -23.98 48.80
CA SER A 1267 6.29 -23.16 49.93
C SER A 1267 7.73 -22.66 49.75
N SER A 1268 8.52 -23.31 48.89
CA SER A 1268 9.89 -22.93 48.55
C SER A 1268 10.00 -21.73 47.60
N VAL A 1269 8.91 -21.27 46.99
CA VAL A 1269 8.92 -20.13 46.08
C VAL A 1269 9.08 -18.84 46.87
N GLU A 1270 10.11 -18.06 46.54
CA GLU A 1270 10.44 -16.82 47.24
C GLU A 1270 9.69 -15.63 46.65
N ILE A 1271 9.14 -14.76 47.50
CA ILE A 1271 8.58 -13.45 47.11
C ILE A 1271 9.53 -12.39 47.65
N LYS A 1272 10.20 -11.68 46.74
CA LYS A 1272 11.35 -10.79 46.99
C LYS A 1272 11.18 -9.40 46.46
#